data_AF-A0A7M4DEP9-F1
#
_entry.id   AF-A0A7M4DEP9-F1
#
_cell.length_a   1.000
_cell.length_b   1.000
_cell.length_c   1.000
_cell.angle_alpha   90.00
_cell.angle_beta   90.00
_cell.angle_gamma   90.00
#
_symmetry.space_group_name_H-M   'P 1'
#
loop_
_entity.id
_entity.type
_entity.pdbx_description
1 polymer ?
#
loop_
_entity_poly.entity_id
_entity_poly.type
_entity_poly.pdbx_seq_one_letter_code
_entity_poly.pdbx_strand_id
1 'polypeptide(L)'
;MFLLDDVLVYSASDLSTAVGCEFAALRKLDERLGRVPKLEVENAFLDRAARLGNEHEERVLEQYRQRFGAGVVEIGPPTEYTRAALEEQHARTIAALHAGADVVAQAGFFDGRFHGRADFLVREGEVGGRPRYAVVDAKLTRSAKSPAVMQVAAYADQLLRAGIDVAEYTHLHLGDDVVTSHPMADGVAVLREQREQVQHLLDEHRLDDGPVVWGDERYRACLWCDYCAAELEPARDVKLVWGVRSGNRNALRAAGITTIDDLAASTSAIPKIRPATLERLRGQARLQLRQEEAEARACEGAAVVTRTGHAETGHSRAAEGTPAAMPTVFSEVHTVAALEALPAPDAGDIFFDFEGDPMWVDSDRTEWGLEYLFGLVEAGPEERYVTFWAHDRAEEAGALKNFLAYVAQRRAAHPRLHIYHYAAYEQSALRTLAQRHGFGAEEVEGLIADGVLVDLYKTVKDGVRISQRSYSLKKLEPLYMGAQLRDASGVTSGGDSVVAYEEAMATRAAGDDAGYAARLAELADYNRYDCVSTLRLRDWLLEQRDRTHAVLHEAALAVGAVGAGAGPAEPPQTSAIGIPTEPAAAVAQTEPAGPVAAVVDTEPTEETTAQTLARAMLTRTSDPAAPLLAAALEYHRREDEPFWRAHFERLDAPRRDWVDARDVLDVHGARVVEDWSGPEGRRPTRVLELTGSLGTGSVVGAGSEVYCVYRPPVPDGMRVPDGHERATSGARVISRGENADGEDVLVIAEWLARDLAEHDALPVLITPGAPPSAASLWSAIELVAEAVVNPGLEPPPAQAALDVLRRVPPRQRHGGPLPHAAVSVPGLGADVDQVAGGHIGTDHIGADHIGADHISAVTDAMLGADDSYVAVQGPPGTGKTYLGTRVIAALVQRFGWRVGVVAQSHAVVEHFLRGVIEAGVPGAQVGKRGGSVDASIPTDFRPAVEHDPSAPPWVRLDAYQHQEFLERHGSAGAVIGGTAWDFTNRRRFAVGDLDVLVIDEAGQFALANTIAVATAARRLLLLGDPQQLPQVSQGTHDAPVDVSALGWLTEGHATLPPSRGYFLDRTWRLHPELCEAVSTLAYDHQLHSHPRTAQRHLEGLDPGVHVVRVPHRGNVVDSPEESAEVVAQIQALLGKPWTDSAHGDESAGAAEARPLAPADVLVVAAYNAQVQRIRRDLAEAGLEAVRVGTVDKFQGQEAAVVLLSLAASSADDAPRGLGFVLSRNRLNVAISRGKWAAVVIRSPGLTRHLPWDPDELSALGAFITLCSDARERRSRRR
;
A
#
# COMPACT_ATOMS: atom_id res chain seq x y z
N MET A 1 -24.60 3.18 24.65
CA MET A 1 -24.19 3.62 25.99
C MET A 1 -25.39 4.08 26.81
N PHE A 2 -25.48 3.68 28.09
CA PHE A 2 -26.50 4.12 29.05
C PHE A 2 -26.00 4.00 30.50
N LEU A 3 -26.71 4.63 31.45
CA LEU A 3 -26.44 4.49 32.89
C LEU A 3 -27.32 3.40 33.49
N LEU A 4 -26.71 2.53 34.30
CA LEU A 4 -27.36 1.46 35.02
C LEU A 4 -26.87 1.48 36.48
N ASP A 5 -27.75 1.87 37.42
CA ASP A 5 -27.41 2.04 38.84
C ASP A 5 -26.15 2.93 39.05
N ASP A 6 -26.09 4.08 38.37
CA ASP A 6 -24.92 4.96 38.35
C ASP A 6 -23.62 4.34 37.81
N VAL A 7 -23.69 3.22 37.08
CA VAL A 7 -22.57 2.66 36.34
C VAL A 7 -22.77 2.89 34.84
N LEU A 8 -21.73 3.37 34.17
CA LEU A 8 -21.77 3.55 32.72
C LEU A 8 -21.58 2.22 32.01
N VAL A 9 -22.57 1.86 31.19
CA VAL A 9 -22.58 0.66 30.37
C VAL A 9 -22.43 1.05 28.90
N TYR A 10 -21.49 0.41 28.20
CA TYR A 10 -21.18 0.66 26.79
C TYR A 10 -21.19 -0.64 25.96
N SER A 11 -21.32 -0.51 24.65
CA SER A 11 -21.29 -1.62 23.69
C SER A 11 -20.02 -1.66 22.86
N ALA A 12 -19.87 -2.68 22.02
CA ALA A 12 -18.79 -2.75 21.03
C ALA A 12 -18.81 -1.56 20.05
N SER A 13 -20.00 -1.11 19.64
CA SER A 13 -20.15 0.07 18.77
C SER A 13 -19.74 1.37 19.45
N ASP A 14 -19.95 1.50 20.76
CA ASP A 14 -19.48 2.65 21.54
C ASP A 14 -17.95 2.66 21.62
N LEU A 15 -17.31 1.49 21.80
CA LEU A 15 -15.85 1.35 21.75
C LEU A 15 -15.31 1.78 20.38
N SER A 16 -15.86 1.23 19.30
CA SER A 16 -15.46 1.61 17.92
C SER A 16 -15.65 3.10 17.66
N THR A 17 -16.72 3.71 18.20
CA THR A 17 -16.93 5.16 18.12
C THR A 17 -15.80 5.92 18.83
N ALA A 18 -15.48 5.55 20.07
CA ALA A 18 -14.47 6.26 20.87
C ALA A 18 -13.06 6.13 20.27
N VAL A 19 -12.72 4.95 19.74
CA VAL A 19 -11.43 4.76 19.07
C VAL A 19 -11.38 5.52 17.75
N GLY A 20 -12.49 5.66 17.02
CA GLY A 20 -12.54 6.51 15.82
C GLY A 20 -12.52 8.02 16.14
N CYS A 21 -13.24 8.43 17.18
CA CYS A 21 -13.45 9.82 17.56
C CYS A 21 -13.82 9.93 19.04
N GLU A 22 -12.86 10.28 19.89
CA GLU A 22 -13.06 10.48 21.33
C GLU A 22 -14.09 11.58 21.58
N PHE A 23 -14.02 12.69 20.82
CA PHE A 23 -14.99 13.77 20.88
C PHE A 23 -16.44 13.28 20.65
N ALA A 24 -16.66 12.44 19.64
CA ALA A 24 -18.00 11.91 19.36
C ALA A 24 -18.51 10.99 20.47
N ALA A 25 -17.64 10.17 21.05
CA ALA A 25 -18.01 9.32 22.19
C ALA A 25 -18.37 10.15 23.43
N LEU A 26 -17.63 11.22 23.71
CA LEU A 26 -17.94 12.14 24.82
C LEU A 26 -19.22 12.94 24.55
N ARG A 27 -19.44 13.43 23.32
CA ARG A 27 -20.71 14.09 22.97
C ARG A 27 -21.90 13.14 23.13
N LYS A 28 -21.78 11.89 22.69
CA LYS A 28 -22.80 10.84 22.94
C LYS A 28 -23.03 10.61 24.43
N LEU A 29 -21.98 10.61 25.26
CA LEU A 29 -22.13 10.50 26.71
C LEU A 29 -22.89 11.71 27.26
N ASP A 30 -22.55 12.93 26.84
CA ASP A 30 -23.22 14.16 27.28
C ASP A 30 -24.71 14.19 26.90
N GLU A 31 -25.09 13.64 25.75
CA GLU A 31 -26.50 13.45 25.35
C GLU A 31 -27.23 12.56 26.36
N ARG A 32 -26.60 11.46 26.78
CA ARG A 32 -27.18 10.51 27.74
C ARG A 32 -27.22 11.07 29.16
N LEU A 33 -26.29 11.95 29.51
CA LEU A 33 -26.29 12.69 30.78
C LEU A 33 -27.24 13.90 30.78
N GLY A 34 -27.85 14.24 29.64
CA GLY A 34 -28.72 15.40 29.52
C GLY A 34 -27.99 16.75 29.57
N ARG A 35 -26.67 16.77 29.35
CA ARG A 35 -25.85 17.98 29.32
C ARG A 35 -26.02 18.76 28.00
N VAL A 36 -26.38 18.05 26.93
CA VAL A 36 -26.58 18.58 25.57
C VAL A 36 -27.78 17.91 24.89
N PRO A 37 -28.45 18.56 23.94
CA PRO A 37 -29.48 17.93 23.13
C PRO A 37 -28.91 16.79 22.26
N LYS A 38 -29.74 15.80 21.97
CA LYS A 38 -29.41 14.71 21.03
C LYS A 38 -29.29 15.25 19.61
N LEU A 39 -28.23 14.86 18.90
CA LEU A 39 -28.09 15.13 17.47
C LEU A 39 -29.04 14.22 16.67
N GLU A 40 -29.98 14.82 15.93
CA GLU A 40 -30.84 14.10 14.99
C GLU A 40 -30.22 14.12 13.60
N VAL A 41 -29.86 12.93 13.10
CA VAL A 41 -29.33 12.71 11.75
C VAL A 41 -30.27 11.71 11.09
N GLU A 42 -31.24 12.20 10.32
CA GLU A 42 -32.11 11.33 9.52
C GLU A 42 -31.40 10.99 8.21
N ASN A 43 -31.28 9.70 7.89
CA ASN A 43 -30.66 9.24 6.65
C ASN A 43 -31.33 7.93 6.18
N ALA A 44 -32.28 8.05 5.26
CA ALA A 44 -33.07 6.93 4.73
C ALA A 44 -32.20 5.80 4.13
N PHE A 45 -31.00 6.13 3.62
CA PHE A 45 -30.04 5.14 3.13
C PHE A 45 -29.52 4.24 4.27
N LEU A 46 -29.25 4.80 5.46
CA LEU A 46 -28.79 4.02 6.61
C LEU A 46 -29.90 3.09 7.14
N ASP A 47 -31.15 3.53 7.10
CA ASP A 47 -32.29 2.70 7.49
C ASP A 47 -32.46 1.50 6.54
N ARG A 48 -32.30 1.71 5.23
CA ARG A 48 -32.28 0.63 4.23
C ARG A 48 -31.13 -0.35 4.50
N ALA A 49 -29.92 0.14 4.74
CA ALA A 49 -28.76 -0.70 5.04
C ALA A 49 -28.96 -1.55 6.31
N ALA A 50 -29.59 -0.98 7.35
CA ALA A 50 -29.90 -1.71 8.58
C ALA A 50 -30.92 -2.85 8.34
N ARG A 51 -31.97 -2.61 7.54
CA ARG A 51 -32.95 -3.64 7.17
C ARG A 51 -32.30 -4.79 6.40
N LEU A 52 -31.52 -4.49 5.36
CA LEU A 52 -30.80 -5.50 4.57
C LEU A 52 -29.78 -6.28 5.42
N GLY A 53 -29.15 -5.62 6.41
CA GLY A 53 -28.27 -6.28 7.38
C GLY A 53 -29.01 -7.34 8.21
N ASN A 54 -30.20 -7.02 8.72
CA ASN A 54 -31.01 -7.98 9.48
C ASN A 54 -31.48 -9.15 8.60
N GLU A 55 -31.86 -8.88 7.34
CA GLU A 55 -32.23 -9.92 6.38
C GLU A 55 -31.05 -10.88 6.08
N HIS A 56 -29.83 -10.34 5.98
CA HIS A 56 -28.61 -11.14 5.82
C HIS A 56 -28.34 -12.02 7.05
N GLU A 57 -28.45 -11.46 8.26
CA GLU A 57 -28.29 -12.20 9.51
C GLU A 57 -29.29 -13.37 9.63
N GLU A 58 -30.57 -13.13 9.35
CA GLU A 58 -31.61 -14.17 9.39
C GLU A 58 -31.34 -15.28 8.36
N ARG A 59 -30.82 -14.93 7.18
CA ARG A 59 -30.43 -15.91 6.16
C ARG A 59 -29.29 -16.80 6.63
N VAL A 60 -28.26 -16.23 7.27
CA VAL A 60 -27.16 -17.00 7.87
C VAL A 60 -27.67 -17.90 9.00
N LEU A 61 -28.60 -17.40 9.83
CA LEU A 61 -29.25 -18.20 10.87
C LEU A 61 -30.02 -19.40 10.26
N GLU A 62 -30.75 -19.19 9.17
CA GLU A 62 -31.48 -20.26 8.48
C GLU A 62 -30.54 -21.35 7.93
N GLN A 63 -29.36 -20.97 7.42
CA GLN A 63 -28.33 -21.95 7.03
C GLN A 63 -27.86 -22.80 8.23
N TYR A 64 -27.68 -22.19 9.41
CA TYR A 64 -27.35 -22.93 10.63
C TYR A 64 -28.50 -23.84 11.10
N ARG A 65 -29.75 -23.38 11.03
CA ARG A 65 -30.94 -24.20 11.35
C ARG A 65 -31.03 -25.42 10.42
N GLN A 66 -30.77 -25.25 9.13
CA GLN A 66 -30.75 -26.35 8.17
C GLN A 66 -29.62 -27.35 8.45
N ARG A 67 -28.44 -26.87 8.85
CA ARG A 67 -27.26 -27.70 9.11
C ARG A 67 -27.34 -28.46 10.45
N PHE A 68 -27.79 -27.81 11.52
CA PHE A 68 -27.69 -28.33 12.89
C PHE A 68 -29.05 -28.64 13.54
N GLY A 69 -30.17 -28.18 12.97
CA GLY A 69 -31.51 -28.43 13.49
C GLY A 69 -31.65 -28.02 14.96
N ALA A 70 -31.95 -28.98 15.83
CA ALA A 70 -32.09 -28.76 17.27
C ALA A 70 -30.78 -28.36 17.99
N GLY A 71 -29.63 -28.42 17.31
CA GLY A 71 -28.34 -27.94 17.82
C GLY A 71 -28.19 -26.42 17.85
N VAL A 72 -29.14 -25.68 17.26
CA VAL A 72 -29.19 -24.20 17.29
C VAL A 72 -30.01 -23.72 18.50
N VAL A 73 -29.42 -22.91 19.35
CA VAL A 73 -30.07 -22.30 20.53
C VAL A 73 -30.15 -20.78 20.34
N GLU A 74 -31.36 -20.24 20.34
CA GLU A 74 -31.61 -18.79 20.19
C GLU A 74 -31.89 -18.15 21.55
N ILE A 75 -31.10 -17.14 21.93
CA ILE A 75 -31.29 -16.43 23.22
C ILE A 75 -32.31 -15.29 23.08
N GLY A 76 -32.22 -14.52 21.98
CA GLY A 76 -33.05 -13.35 21.67
C GLY A 76 -32.59 -12.05 22.37
N PRO A 77 -33.18 -10.88 22.06
CA PRO A 77 -32.90 -9.62 22.75
C PRO A 77 -33.53 -9.55 24.16
N PRO A 78 -33.01 -8.70 25.08
CA PRO A 78 -33.59 -8.56 26.41
C PRO A 78 -34.94 -7.83 26.28
N THR A 79 -35.91 -8.21 27.11
CA THR A 79 -37.23 -7.54 27.14
C THR A 79 -37.13 -6.11 27.65
N GLU A 80 -36.17 -5.85 28.54
CA GLU A 80 -35.85 -4.53 29.09
C GLU A 80 -34.35 -4.40 29.34
N TYR A 81 -33.80 -3.19 29.29
CA TYR A 81 -32.38 -2.93 29.58
C TYR A 81 -32.14 -2.66 31.07
N THR A 82 -32.49 -3.63 31.92
CA THR A 82 -32.20 -3.62 33.37
C THR A 82 -31.03 -4.55 33.69
N ARG A 83 -30.39 -4.36 34.86
CA ARG A 83 -29.26 -5.19 35.31
C ARG A 83 -29.65 -6.68 35.34
N ALA A 84 -30.77 -6.98 35.98
CA ALA A 84 -31.26 -8.34 36.11
C ALA A 84 -31.52 -9.00 34.74
N ALA A 85 -32.12 -8.27 33.79
CA ALA A 85 -32.38 -8.79 32.45
C ALA A 85 -31.09 -9.07 31.67
N LEU A 86 -30.09 -8.19 31.74
CA LEU A 86 -28.80 -8.38 31.08
C LEU A 86 -27.99 -9.54 31.70
N GLU A 87 -28.02 -9.66 33.03
CA GLU A 87 -27.41 -10.78 33.76
C GLU A 87 -28.10 -12.12 33.43
N GLU A 88 -29.43 -12.13 33.33
CA GLU A 88 -30.20 -13.32 32.93
C GLU A 88 -29.84 -13.77 31.50
N GLN A 89 -29.76 -12.83 30.54
CA GLN A 89 -29.35 -13.15 29.19
C GLN A 89 -27.94 -13.72 29.12
N HIS A 90 -27.00 -13.10 29.83
CA HIS A 90 -25.63 -13.60 29.93
C HIS A 90 -25.61 -15.03 30.50
N ALA A 91 -26.34 -15.29 31.60
CA ALA A 91 -26.42 -16.62 32.20
C ALA A 91 -27.02 -17.66 31.24
N ARG A 92 -28.06 -17.31 30.46
CA ARG A 92 -28.65 -18.19 29.44
C ARG A 92 -27.66 -18.52 28.32
N THR A 93 -26.89 -17.54 27.84
CA THR A 93 -25.81 -17.76 26.86
C THR A 93 -24.78 -18.76 27.39
N ILE A 94 -24.23 -18.53 28.59
CA ILE A 94 -23.20 -19.39 29.18
C ILE A 94 -23.74 -20.81 29.44
N ALA A 95 -25.00 -20.92 29.88
CA ALA A 95 -25.64 -22.23 30.07
C ALA A 95 -25.77 -23.02 28.76
N ALA A 96 -26.10 -22.36 27.64
CA ALA A 96 -26.21 -23.00 26.33
C ALA A 96 -24.83 -23.51 25.83
N LEU A 97 -23.76 -22.74 26.05
CA LEU A 97 -22.40 -23.13 25.68
C LEU A 97 -21.90 -24.32 26.52
N HIS A 98 -22.14 -24.31 27.84
CA HIS A 98 -21.79 -25.45 28.69
C HIS A 98 -22.62 -26.71 28.39
N ALA A 99 -23.85 -26.54 27.90
CA ALA A 99 -24.68 -27.65 27.44
C ALA A 99 -24.19 -28.26 26.10
N GLY A 100 -23.20 -27.63 25.45
CA GLY A 100 -22.60 -28.13 24.21
C GLY A 100 -23.43 -27.87 22.96
N ALA A 101 -24.21 -26.77 22.94
CA ALA A 101 -24.94 -26.34 21.74
C ALA A 101 -23.98 -26.21 20.54
N ASP A 102 -24.41 -26.63 19.35
CA ASP A 102 -23.59 -26.53 18.15
C ASP A 102 -23.50 -25.07 17.66
N VAL A 103 -24.61 -24.33 17.79
CA VAL A 103 -24.68 -22.89 17.51
C VAL A 103 -25.52 -22.20 18.59
N VAL A 104 -25.02 -21.09 19.13
CA VAL A 104 -25.82 -20.17 19.96
C VAL A 104 -26.00 -18.87 19.19
N ALA A 105 -27.23 -18.58 18.78
CA ALA A 105 -27.56 -17.36 18.05
C ALA A 105 -28.07 -16.27 19.00
N GLN A 106 -27.76 -15.01 18.65
CA GLN A 106 -28.14 -13.83 19.41
C GLN A 106 -27.65 -13.89 20.87
N ALA A 107 -26.43 -14.39 21.07
CA ALA A 107 -25.81 -14.62 22.37
C ALA A 107 -25.57 -13.29 23.11
N GLY A 108 -26.28 -13.09 24.22
CA GLY A 108 -26.14 -11.89 25.06
C GLY A 108 -24.96 -11.99 26.03
N PHE A 109 -24.19 -10.90 26.16
CA PHE A 109 -23.08 -10.76 27.09
C PHE A 109 -23.24 -9.51 27.96
N PHE A 110 -22.90 -9.63 29.25
CA PHE A 110 -22.88 -8.52 30.19
C PHE A 110 -21.83 -8.77 31.28
N ASP A 111 -20.94 -7.81 31.51
CA ASP A 111 -19.90 -7.89 32.57
C ASP A 111 -19.98 -6.77 33.61
N GLY A 112 -21.12 -6.08 33.67
CA GLY A 112 -21.36 -4.95 34.56
C GLY A 112 -21.01 -3.59 33.96
N ARG A 113 -20.13 -3.53 32.96
CA ARG A 113 -19.75 -2.28 32.25
C ARG A 113 -19.85 -2.38 30.73
N PHE A 114 -19.79 -3.58 30.19
CA PHE A 114 -19.99 -3.88 28.79
C PHE A 114 -21.28 -4.66 28.60
N HIS A 115 -22.04 -4.33 27.57
CA HIS A 115 -23.15 -5.15 27.08
C HIS A 115 -23.03 -5.34 25.57
N GLY A 116 -23.42 -6.51 25.07
CA GLY A 116 -23.45 -6.74 23.64
C GLY A 116 -24.07 -8.08 23.28
N ARG A 117 -24.26 -8.28 21.98
CA ARG A 117 -24.94 -9.45 21.43
C ARG A 117 -24.16 -9.95 20.23
N ALA A 118 -23.62 -11.15 20.35
CA ALA A 118 -23.00 -11.81 19.21
C ALA A 118 -24.08 -12.44 18.35
N ASP A 119 -23.95 -12.32 17.04
CA ASP A 119 -24.91 -12.89 16.10
C ASP A 119 -24.91 -14.41 16.23
N PHE A 120 -23.72 -15.03 16.21
CA PHE A 120 -23.55 -16.47 16.38
C PHE A 120 -22.28 -16.83 17.17
N LEU A 121 -22.39 -17.87 17.99
CA LEU A 121 -21.28 -18.60 18.58
C LEU A 121 -21.34 -20.03 18.05
N VAL A 122 -20.31 -20.46 17.33
CA VAL A 122 -20.31 -21.75 16.60
C VAL A 122 -19.27 -22.67 17.23
N ARG A 123 -19.64 -23.92 17.50
CA ARG A 123 -18.72 -24.89 18.09
C ARG A 123 -17.67 -25.35 17.07
N GLU A 124 -16.40 -25.23 17.44
CA GLU A 124 -15.24 -25.60 16.64
C GLU A 124 -14.28 -26.50 17.43
N GLY A 125 -14.58 -27.80 17.43
CA GLY A 125 -13.78 -28.81 18.11
C GLY A 125 -13.91 -28.77 19.63
N GLU A 126 -12.94 -29.40 20.30
CA GLU A 126 -12.90 -29.53 21.76
C GLU A 126 -11.46 -29.48 22.29
N VAL A 127 -11.30 -28.96 23.50
CA VAL A 127 -10.02 -28.97 24.24
C VAL A 127 -10.25 -29.64 25.59
N GLY A 128 -9.52 -30.72 25.87
CA GLY A 128 -9.68 -31.46 27.13
C GLY A 128 -11.10 -31.99 27.39
N GLY A 129 -11.87 -32.27 26.32
CA GLY A 129 -13.26 -32.73 26.39
C GLY A 129 -14.30 -31.61 26.64
N ARG A 130 -13.90 -30.34 26.56
CA ARG A 130 -14.82 -29.18 26.60
C ARG A 130 -15.00 -28.59 25.20
N PRO A 131 -16.21 -28.16 24.83
CA PRO A 131 -16.46 -27.53 23.54
C PRO A 131 -15.70 -26.21 23.44
N ARG A 132 -15.06 -26.01 22.29
CA ARG A 132 -14.43 -24.75 21.89
C ARG A 132 -15.37 -24.00 20.95
N TYR A 133 -15.46 -22.68 21.07
CA TYR A 133 -16.39 -21.86 20.29
C TYR A 133 -15.70 -20.74 19.50
N ALA A 134 -16.07 -20.57 18.24
CA ALA A 134 -15.74 -19.40 17.44
C ALA A 134 -16.86 -18.36 17.50
N VAL A 135 -16.48 -17.08 17.49
CA VAL A 135 -17.42 -15.97 17.37
C VAL A 135 -17.60 -15.68 15.89
N VAL A 136 -18.86 -15.64 15.43
CA VAL A 136 -19.22 -15.32 14.05
C VAL A 136 -20.22 -14.17 14.03
N ASP A 137 -19.94 -13.16 13.21
CA ASP A 137 -20.79 -11.97 13.04
C ASP A 137 -21.13 -11.80 11.55
N ALA A 138 -22.40 -11.53 11.25
CA ALA A 138 -22.90 -11.41 9.90
C ALA A 138 -22.91 -9.93 9.48
N LYS A 139 -22.15 -9.60 8.43
CA LYS A 139 -22.05 -8.23 7.90
C LYS A 139 -22.48 -8.21 6.44
N LEU A 140 -23.39 -7.30 6.11
CA LEU A 140 -23.85 -7.08 4.72
C LEU A 140 -22.72 -6.64 3.78
N THR A 141 -21.64 -6.06 4.31
CA THR A 141 -20.48 -5.61 3.53
C THR A 141 -19.74 -6.77 2.87
N ARG A 142 -19.10 -6.51 1.72
CA ARG A 142 -18.29 -7.48 0.95
C ARG A 142 -16.80 -7.51 1.31
N SER A 143 -16.39 -6.64 2.23
CA SER A 143 -15.05 -6.64 2.77
C SER A 143 -15.12 -6.56 4.28
N ALA A 144 -14.21 -7.26 4.94
CA ALA A 144 -14.02 -7.14 6.37
C ALA A 144 -13.55 -5.72 6.71
N LYS A 145 -14.12 -5.17 7.78
CA LYS A 145 -13.72 -3.85 8.32
C LYS A 145 -13.30 -4.01 9.77
N SER A 146 -12.26 -3.30 10.18
CA SER A 146 -11.74 -3.35 11.55
C SER A 146 -12.75 -3.14 12.67
N PRO A 147 -13.77 -2.24 12.56
CA PRO A 147 -14.82 -2.16 13.58
C PRO A 147 -15.59 -3.48 13.79
N ALA A 148 -15.77 -4.29 12.74
CA ALA A 148 -16.42 -5.60 12.85
C ALA A 148 -15.47 -6.64 13.48
N VAL A 149 -14.18 -6.62 13.13
CA VAL A 149 -13.16 -7.47 13.77
C VAL A 149 -13.03 -7.16 15.26
N MET A 150 -13.03 -5.88 15.63
CA MET A 150 -13.03 -5.44 17.03
C MET A 150 -14.32 -5.86 17.76
N GLN A 151 -15.47 -5.90 17.07
CA GLN A 151 -16.74 -6.38 17.64
C GLN A 151 -16.68 -7.88 17.96
N VAL A 152 -16.24 -8.73 17.04
CA VAL A 152 -16.09 -10.17 17.33
C VAL A 152 -15.03 -10.44 18.40
N ALA A 153 -13.96 -9.65 18.43
CA ALA A 153 -12.97 -9.70 19.51
C ALA A 153 -13.58 -9.32 20.86
N ALA A 154 -14.51 -8.35 20.91
CA ALA A 154 -15.24 -7.99 22.12
C ALA A 154 -15.97 -9.18 22.72
N TYR A 155 -16.64 -9.98 21.89
CA TYR A 155 -17.35 -11.17 22.33
C TYR A 155 -16.41 -12.33 22.67
N ALA A 156 -15.30 -12.48 21.93
CA ALA A 156 -14.26 -13.45 22.27
C ALA A 156 -13.66 -13.18 23.66
N ASP A 157 -13.39 -11.91 24.00
CA ASP A 157 -12.93 -11.54 25.35
C ASP A 157 -13.95 -11.89 26.44
N GLN A 158 -15.25 -11.78 26.15
CA GLN A 158 -16.31 -12.18 27.10
C GLN A 158 -16.35 -13.70 27.31
N LEU A 159 -16.15 -14.50 26.26
CA LEU A 159 -16.04 -15.95 26.37
C LEU A 159 -14.84 -16.35 27.22
N LEU A 160 -13.67 -15.76 26.96
CA LEU A 160 -12.45 -15.99 27.73
C LEU A 160 -12.65 -15.65 29.22
N ARG A 161 -13.31 -14.52 29.53
CA ARG A 161 -13.64 -14.12 30.91
C ARG A 161 -14.62 -15.09 31.59
N ALA A 162 -15.52 -15.69 30.82
CA ALA A 162 -16.47 -16.69 31.32
C ALA A 162 -15.85 -18.10 31.47
N GLY A 163 -14.58 -18.28 31.09
CA GLY A 163 -13.89 -19.57 31.14
C GLY A 163 -14.29 -20.55 30.04
N ILE A 164 -14.84 -20.04 28.93
CA ILE A 164 -15.15 -20.82 27.72
C ILE A 164 -13.94 -20.82 26.80
N ASP A 165 -13.55 -21.99 26.29
CA ASP A 165 -12.48 -22.12 25.31
C ASP A 165 -12.91 -21.49 23.97
N VAL A 166 -12.10 -20.57 23.46
CA VAL A 166 -12.37 -19.85 22.20
C VAL A 166 -11.53 -20.44 21.08
N ALA A 167 -12.07 -20.46 19.86
CA ALA A 167 -11.34 -20.82 18.67
C ALA A 167 -10.16 -19.88 18.40
N GLU A 168 -9.19 -20.35 17.62
CA GLU A 168 -8.00 -19.58 17.25
C GLU A 168 -8.35 -18.36 16.38
N TYR A 169 -9.45 -18.46 15.63
CA TYR A 169 -9.94 -17.43 14.75
C TYR A 169 -11.36 -16.99 15.14
N THR A 170 -11.67 -15.75 14.78
CA THR A 170 -13.02 -15.20 14.74
C THR A 170 -13.43 -14.99 13.29
N HIS A 171 -14.73 -15.04 13.00
CA HIS A 171 -15.20 -15.03 11.62
C HIS A 171 -16.19 -13.90 11.34
N LEU A 172 -16.10 -13.34 10.14
CA LEU A 172 -17.12 -12.45 9.59
C LEU A 172 -17.75 -13.12 8.37
N HIS A 173 -19.07 -13.28 8.40
CA HIS A 173 -19.85 -13.80 7.28
C HIS A 173 -20.38 -12.64 6.44
N LEU A 174 -19.76 -12.41 5.29
CA LEU A 174 -19.97 -11.24 4.44
C LEU A 174 -21.22 -11.38 3.55
N GLY A 175 -21.67 -10.27 2.95
CA GLY A 175 -22.92 -10.20 2.19
C GLY A 175 -22.96 -11.05 0.91
N ASP A 176 -21.79 -11.46 0.43
CA ASP A 176 -21.50 -12.34 -0.72
C ASP A 176 -21.23 -13.80 -0.30
N ASP A 177 -21.56 -14.18 0.94
CA ASP A 177 -21.32 -15.50 1.54
C ASP A 177 -19.84 -15.88 1.73
N VAL A 178 -18.92 -14.95 1.50
CA VAL A 178 -17.50 -15.15 1.84
C VAL A 178 -17.34 -15.08 3.36
N VAL A 179 -16.66 -16.09 3.92
CA VAL A 179 -16.25 -16.07 5.34
C VAL A 179 -14.81 -15.62 5.43
N THR A 180 -14.57 -14.49 6.09
CA THR A 180 -13.22 -14.03 6.42
C THR A 180 -12.88 -14.42 7.85
N SER A 181 -11.64 -14.85 8.09
CA SER A 181 -11.17 -15.34 9.39
C SER A 181 -10.03 -14.47 9.90
N HIS A 182 -10.11 -14.08 11.17
CA HIS A 182 -9.20 -13.11 11.79
C HIS A 182 -8.64 -13.70 13.09
N PRO A 183 -7.31 -13.66 13.33
CA PRO A 183 -6.71 -14.19 14.56
C PRO A 183 -7.36 -13.60 15.81
N MET A 184 -7.93 -14.46 16.65
CA MET A 184 -8.68 -14.03 17.83
C MET A 184 -7.81 -13.26 18.83
N ALA A 185 -6.58 -13.74 19.04
CA ALA A 185 -5.64 -13.16 20.00
C ALA A 185 -5.27 -11.70 19.66
N ASP A 186 -5.04 -11.39 18.38
CA ASP A 186 -4.67 -10.05 17.93
C ASP A 186 -5.82 -9.06 18.16
N GLY A 187 -7.04 -9.44 17.76
CA GLY A 187 -8.22 -8.61 17.96
C GLY A 187 -8.50 -8.35 19.45
N VAL A 188 -8.35 -9.37 20.30
CA VAL A 188 -8.54 -9.24 21.75
C VAL A 188 -7.46 -8.35 22.39
N ALA A 189 -6.21 -8.42 21.92
CA ALA A 189 -5.14 -7.55 22.41
C ALA A 189 -5.45 -6.07 22.14
N VAL A 190 -5.83 -5.74 20.90
CA VAL A 190 -6.28 -4.38 20.53
C VAL A 190 -7.46 -3.96 21.39
N LEU A 191 -8.51 -4.80 21.45
CA LEU A 191 -9.71 -4.52 22.22
C LEU A 191 -9.40 -4.19 23.67
N ARG A 192 -8.59 -5.01 24.37
CA ARG A 192 -8.32 -4.81 25.80
C ARG A 192 -7.65 -3.48 26.07
N GLU A 193 -6.62 -3.12 25.30
CA GLU A 193 -5.95 -1.82 25.46
C GLU A 193 -6.91 -0.65 25.14
N GLN A 194 -7.69 -0.75 24.05
CA GLN A 194 -8.66 0.31 23.73
C GLN A 194 -9.77 0.41 24.78
N ARG A 195 -10.25 -0.72 25.29
CA ARG A 195 -11.33 -0.78 26.28
C ARG A 195 -10.92 -0.08 27.58
N GLU A 196 -9.71 -0.32 28.07
CA GLU A 196 -9.18 0.35 29.26
C GLU A 196 -9.09 1.86 29.05
N GLN A 197 -8.59 2.30 27.90
CA GLN A 197 -8.47 3.72 27.56
C GLN A 197 -9.83 4.41 27.45
N VAL A 198 -10.79 3.78 26.76
CA VAL A 198 -12.15 4.31 26.62
C VAL A 198 -12.85 4.37 27.97
N GLN A 199 -12.66 3.37 28.84
CA GLN A 199 -13.20 3.42 30.21
C GLN A 199 -12.63 4.60 30.99
N HIS A 200 -11.31 4.80 30.96
CA HIS A 200 -10.67 5.94 31.62
C HIS A 200 -11.21 7.27 31.07
N LEU A 201 -11.29 7.41 29.74
CA LEU A 201 -11.81 8.59 29.05
C LEU A 201 -13.24 8.92 29.50
N LEU A 202 -14.12 7.93 29.52
CA LEU A 202 -15.53 8.11 29.87
C LEU A 202 -15.73 8.38 31.36
N ASP A 203 -14.96 7.71 32.23
CA ASP A 203 -15.04 7.89 33.68
C ASP A 203 -14.52 9.28 34.09
N GLU A 204 -13.41 9.72 33.50
CA GLU A 204 -12.86 11.07 33.72
C GLU A 204 -13.86 12.15 33.27
N HIS A 205 -14.38 12.05 32.05
CA HIS A 205 -15.35 13.04 31.52
C HIS A 205 -16.69 13.04 32.28
N ARG A 206 -17.08 11.91 32.85
CA ARG A 206 -18.27 11.84 33.71
C ARG A 206 -18.07 12.62 35.00
N LEU A 207 -16.86 12.62 35.56
CA LEU A 207 -16.52 13.36 36.78
C LEU A 207 -16.36 14.87 36.53
N ASP A 208 -16.14 15.29 35.28
CA ASP A 208 -16.10 16.70 34.89
C ASP A 208 -17.51 17.35 34.94
N ASP A 209 -17.57 18.63 35.31
CA ASP A 209 -18.82 19.39 35.58
C ASP A 209 -19.50 20.00 34.32
N GLY A 210 -19.10 19.62 33.12
CA GLY A 210 -19.62 20.22 31.88
C GLY A 210 -19.55 19.30 30.66
N PRO A 211 -20.22 19.68 29.55
CA PRO A 211 -20.11 18.95 28.30
C PRO A 211 -18.72 19.08 27.69
N VAL A 212 -18.34 18.12 26.84
CA VAL A 212 -17.08 18.17 26.11
C VAL A 212 -17.02 19.40 25.22
N VAL A 213 -15.88 20.10 25.26
CA VAL A 213 -15.68 21.35 24.54
C VAL A 213 -15.03 21.07 23.19
N TRP A 214 -15.59 21.65 22.11
CA TRP A 214 -14.98 21.54 20.78
C TRP A 214 -13.56 22.11 20.78
N GLY A 215 -12.62 21.33 20.27
CA GLY A 215 -11.24 21.76 20.11
C GLY A 215 -10.35 21.59 21.34
N ASP A 216 -10.84 20.98 22.42
CA ASP A 216 -10.03 20.55 23.57
C ASP A 216 -8.93 19.57 23.10
N GLU A 217 -7.67 19.94 23.30
CA GLU A 217 -6.50 19.18 22.83
C GLU A 217 -6.29 17.86 23.59
N ARG A 218 -7.03 17.65 24.69
CA ARG A 218 -7.05 16.36 25.40
C ARG A 218 -7.71 15.28 24.56
N TYR A 219 -8.69 15.62 23.72
CA TYR A 219 -9.54 14.66 23.00
C TYR A 219 -9.37 14.73 21.49
N ARG A 220 -9.25 13.57 20.84
CA ARG A 220 -9.21 13.48 19.39
C ARG A 220 -10.61 13.67 18.78
N ALA A 221 -10.68 14.56 17.80
CA ALA A 221 -11.82 14.70 16.89
C ALA A 221 -11.44 14.18 15.50
N CYS A 222 -12.27 13.31 14.91
CA CYS A 222 -11.99 12.79 13.57
C CYS A 222 -12.22 13.85 12.48
N LEU A 223 -13.02 14.88 12.74
CA LEU A 223 -13.38 15.98 11.82
C LEU A 223 -14.32 15.61 10.67
N TRP A 224 -14.82 14.36 10.63
CA TRP A 224 -15.67 13.88 9.52
C TRP A 224 -17.02 13.33 9.97
N CYS A 225 -17.11 12.72 11.17
CA CYS A 225 -18.38 12.20 11.68
C CYS A 225 -19.38 13.32 11.96
N ASP A 226 -20.67 13.01 11.98
CA ASP A 226 -21.77 13.97 12.15
C ASP A 226 -21.58 14.86 13.39
N TYR A 227 -21.09 14.29 14.49
CA TYR A 227 -20.78 15.01 15.72
C TYR A 227 -19.68 16.06 15.53
N CYS A 228 -18.62 15.76 14.78
CA CYS A 228 -17.60 16.76 14.47
C CYS A 228 -18.12 17.78 13.47
N ALA A 229 -18.84 17.33 12.43
CA ALA A 229 -19.38 18.19 11.40
C ALA A 229 -20.32 19.26 11.97
N ALA A 230 -21.17 18.89 12.94
CA ALA A 230 -22.07 19.80 13.64
C ALA A 230 -21.36 20.93 14.41
N GLU A 231 -20.10 20.75 14.80
CA GLU A 231 -19.33 21.74 15.57
C GLU A 231 -18.42 22.61 14.71
N LEU A 232 -18.06 22.15 13.51
CA LEU A 232 -17.13 22.85 12.63
C LEU A 232 -17.63 24.26 12.27
N GLU A 233 -18.90 24.38 11.86
CA GLU A 233 -19.48 25.66 11.44
C GLU A 233 -19.66 26.65 12.58
N PRO A 234 -20.29 26.28 13.72
CA PRO A 234 -20.41 27.18 14.87
C PRO A 234 -19.07 27.65 15.42
N ALA A 235 -18.06 26.76 15.45
CA ALA A 235 -16.72 27.09 15.93
C ALA A 235 -15.90 27.90 14.92
N ARG A 236 -16.40 28.09 13.68
CA ARG A 236 -15.68 28.70 12.56
C ARG A 236 -14.32 28.07 12.34
N ASP A 237 -14.21 26.76 12.58
CA ASP A 237 -12.94 26.05 12.65
C ASP A 237 -12.16 26.18 11.33
N VAL A 238 -10.85 26.35 11.41
CA VAL A 238 -9.99 26.51 10.23
C VAL A 238 -10.08 25.32 9.25
N LYS A 239 -10.56 24.16 9.69
CA LYS A 239 -10.87 23.01 8.83
C LYS A 239 -11.94 23.29 7.77
N LEU A 240 -12.81 24.29 7.98
CA LEU A 240 -13.80 24.74 6.99
C LEU A 240 -13.15 25.30 5.71
N VAL A 241 -11.87 25.67 5.79
CA VAL A 241 -11.13 26.16 4.64
C VAL A 241 -10.76 25.00 3.72
N TRP A 242 -11.24 25.07 2.48
CA TRP A 242 -10.98 24.01 1.51
C TRP A 242 -9.47 23.80 1.29
N GLY A 243 -9.04 22.54 1.36
CA GLY A 243 -7.62 22.17 1.26
C GLY A 243 -6.84 22.22 2.58
N VAL A 244 -7.45 22.61 3.70
CA VAL A 244 -6.88 22.36 5.04
C VAL A 244 -7.01 20.87 5.36
N ARG A 245 -5.87 20.18 5.38
CA ARG A 245 -5.72 18.79 5.84
C ARG A 245 -5.42 18.77 7.35
N SER A 246 -5.60 17.63 8.02
CA SER A 246 -5.37 17.50 9.47
C SER A 246 -3.98 17.95 9.91
N GLY A 247 -2.92 17.62 9.14
CA GLY A 247 -1.55 18.09 9.41
C GLY A 247 -1.41 19.62 9.34
N ASN A 248 -2.00 20.25 8.33
CA ASN A 248 -2.02 21.72 8.22
C ASN A 248 -2.83 22.33 9.36
N ARG A 249 -4.01 21.78 9.68
CA ARG A 249 -4.85 22.25 10.79
C ARG A 249 -4.09 22.24 12.12
N ASN A 250 -3.34 21.17 12.40
CA ASN A 250 -2.55 21.06 13.63
C ASN A 250 -1.42 22.09 13.67
N ALA A 251 -0.70 22.29 12.56
CA ALA A 251 0.33 23.32 12.46
C ALA A 251 -0.22 24.75 12.60
N LEU A 252 -1.41 25.02 12.01
CA LEU A 252 -2.13 26.29 12.15
C LEU A 252 -2.53 26.52 13.62
N ARG A 253 -3.14 25.54 14.28
CA ARG A 253 -3.55 25.62 15.69
C ARG A 253 -2.35 25.83 16.62
N ALA A 254 -1.25 25.12 16.39
CA ALA A 254 -0.01 25.30 17.15
C ALA A 254 0.58 26.72 16.99
N ALA A 255 0.29 27.39 15.88
CA ALA A 255 0.64 28.79 15.64
C ALA A 255 -0.45 29.79 16.13
N GLY A 256 -1.47 29.31 16.84
CA GLY A 256 -2.58 30.12 17.36
C GLY A 256 -3.68 30.46 16.35
N ILE A 257 -3.65 29.86 15.16
CA ILE A 257 -4.66 30.06 14.11
C ILE A 257 -5.68 28.94 14.19
N THR A 258 -6.86 29.25 14.75
CA THR A 258 -7.88 28.25 15.07
C THR A 258 -9.12 28.36 14.20
N THR A 259 -9.40 29.56 13.68
CA THR A 259 -10.59 29.86 12.87
C THR A 259 -10.25 30.19 11.41
N ILE A 260 -11.27 30.17 10.56
CA ILE A 260 -11.19 30.69 9.19
C ILE A 260 -10.80 32.18 9.16
N ASP A 261 -11.28 32.97 10.13
CA ASP A 261 -10.99 34.40 10.26
C ASP A 261 -9.52 34.64 10.62
N ASP A 262 -8.99 33.89 11.59
CA ASP A 262 -7.58 33.94 11.98
C ASP A 262 -6.68 33.65 10.78
N LEU A 263 -7.02 32.62 10.00
CA LEU A 263 -6.24 32.22 8.84
C LEU A 263 -6.27 33.31 7.77
N ALA A 264 -7.44 33.87 7.45
CA ALA A 264 -7.59 34.93 6.46
C ALA A 264 -6.82 36.21 6.83
N ALA A 265 -6.77 36.55 8.12
CA ALA A 265 -6.07 37.72 8.66
C ALA A 265 -4.57 37.50 8.88
N SER A 266 -4.12 36.25 8.97
CA SER A 266 -2.71 35.93 9.24
C SER A 266 -1.76 36.42 8.14
N THR A 267 -0.57 36.88 8.54
CA THR A 267 0.49 37.35 7.62
C THR A 267 1.85 36.68 7.86
N SER A 268 2.10 36.18 9.07
CA SER A 268 3.36 35.55 9.48
C SER A 268 3.59 34.17 8.84
N ALA A 269 4.84 33.74 8.75
CA ALA A 269 5.17 32.35 8.38
C ALA A 269 4.68 31.37 9.47
N ILE A 270 4.32 30.16 9.06
CA ILE A 270 3.88 29.09 9.97
C ILE A 270 4.84 27.91 9.83
N PRO A 271 5.53 27.49 10.91
CA PRO A 271 6.40 26.33 10.89
C PRO A 271 5.70 25.11 10.31
N LYS A 272 6.41 24.28 9.54
CA LYS A 272 5.90 23.07 8.87
C LYS A 272 4.88 23.31 7.74
N ILE A 273 4.51 24.55 7.40
CA ILE A 273 3.70 24.87 6.21
C ILE A 273 4.51 25.75 5.26
N ARG A 274 4.67 25.31 3.99
CA ARG A 274 5.39 26.10 2.98
C ARG A 274 4.65 27.41 2.67
N PRO A 275 5.37 28.51 2.39
CA PRO A 275 4.77 29.82 2.09
C PRO A 275 3.71 29.79 0.98
N ALA A 276 3.96 29.07 -0.12
CA ALA A 276 3.01 28.97 -1.23
C ALA A 276 1.71 28.25 -0.85
N THR A 277 1.80 27.18 -0.05
CA THR A 277 0.62 26.47 0.47
C THR A 277 -0.15 27.36 1.44
N LEU A 278 0.54 28.06 2.34
CA LEU A 278 -0.07 28.96 3.30
C LEU A 278 -0.83 30.10 2.60
N GLU A 279 -0.24 30.73 1.58
CA GLU A 279 -0.91 31.81 0.85
C GLU A 279 -2.13 31.31 0.07
N ARG A 280 -2.07 30.09 -0.49
CA ARG A 280 -3.25 29.45 -1.11
C ARG A 280 -4.38 29.27 -0.10
N LEU A 281 -4.09 28.79 1.10
CA LEU A 281 -5.08 28.60 2.17
C LEU A 281 -5.65 29.93 2.67
N ARG A 282 -4.82 30.98 2.77
CA ARG A 282 -5.26 32.36 3.07
C ARG A 282 -6.20 32.91 2.01
N GLY A 283 -5.84 32.74 0.73
CA GLY A 283 -6.68 33.15 -0.39
C GLY A 283 -8.04 32.45 -0.38
N GLN A 284 -8.04 31.14 -0.13
CA GLN A 284 -9.26 30.36 0.06
C GLN A 284 -10.12 30.89 1.22
N ALA A 285 -9.52 31.10 2.40
CA ALA A 285 -10.23 31.63 3.57
C ALA A 285 -10.87 33.00 3.28
N ARG A 286 -10.12 33.93 2.67
CA ARG A 286 -10.63 35.27 2.30
C ARG A 286 -11.80 35.19 1.33
N LEU A 287 -11.73 34.29 0.34
CA LEU A 287 -12.79 34.14 -0.66
C LEU A 287 -14.09 33.59 -0.04
N GLN A 288 -13.98 32.63 0.89
CA GLN A 288 -15.11 32.09 1.63
C GLN A 288 -15.75 33.14 2.56
N LEU A 289 -14.94 33.93 3.29
CA LEU A 289 -15.44 35.01 4.14
C LEU A 289 -16.16 36.10 3.34
N ARG A 290 -15.68 36.42 2.14
CA ARG A 290 -16.34 37.37 1.23
C ARG A 290 -17.76 36.92 0.87
N GLN A 291 -18.00 35.61 0.70
CA GLN A 291 -19.34 35.06 0.51
C GLN A 291 -20.21 35.28 1.74
N GLU A 292 -19.72 34.91 2.92
CA GLU A 292 -20.47 35.08 4.18
C GLU A 292 -20.86 36.56 4.41
N GLU A 293 -19.95 37.50 4.13
CA GLU A 293 -20.24 38.94 4.23
C GLU A 293 -21.31 39.41 3.23
N ALA A 294 -21.28 38.91 1.99
CA ALA A 294 -22.25 39.28 0.96
C ALA A 294 -23.66 38.75 1.31
N GLU A 295 -23.74 37.51 1.79
CA GLU A 295 -24.98 36.87 2.22
C GLU A 295 -25.57 37.58 3.46
N ALA A 296 -24.73 37.93 4.44
CA ALA A 296 -25.18 38.70 5.62
C ALA A 296 -25.77 40.06 5.23
N ARG A 297 -25.12 40.80 4.31
CA ARG A 297 -25.64 42.09 3.80
C ARG A 297 -26.96 41.93 3.05
N ALA A 298 -27.14 40.84 2.29
CA ALA A 298 -28.38 40.55 1.60
C ALA A 298 -29.55 40.28 2.58
N CYS A 299 -29.29 39.54 3.67
CA CYS A 299 -30.27 39.31 4.73
C CYS A 299 -30.66 40.60 5.48
N GLU A 300 -29.70 41.48 5.78
CA GLU A 300 -29.97 42.77 6.42
C GLU A 300 -30.81 43.70 5.51
N GLY A 301 -30.52 43.73 4.21
CA GLY A 301 -31.30 44.49 3.22
C GLY A 301 -32.75 44.02 3.09
N ALA A 302 -33.00 42.72 3.16
CA ALA A 302 -34.36 42.15 3.13
C ALA A 302 -35.17 42.45 4.42
N ALA A 303 -34.51 42.54 5.57
CA ALA A 303 -35.14 42.90 6.85
C ALA A 303 -35.52 44.40 6.96
N VAL A 304 -34.89 45.28 6.18
CA VAL A 304 -35.21 46.73 6.15
C VAL A 304 -36.46 47.01 5.28
N VAL A 305 -36.71 46.22 4.24
CA VAL A 305 -37.87 46.39 3.34
C VAL A 305 -39.19 45.95 4.00
N THR A 306 -39.15 45.05 4.98
CA THR A 306 -40.35 44.57 5.71
C THR A 306 -40.77 45.48 6.88
N ARG A 307 -40.05 46.58 7.16
CA ARG A 307 -40.29 47.46 8.30
C ARG A 307 -41.06 48.75 8.01
N THR A 308 -41.67 48.86 6.82
CA THR A 308 -42.62 49.95 6.47
C THR A 308 -43.99 49.38 6.13
N GLY A 309 -44.74 48.92 7.15
CA GLY A 309 -46.10 48.42 6.98
C GLY A 309 -46.73 47.92 8.28
N HIS A 310 -47.34 48.85 9.02
CA HIS A 310 -48.33 48.71 10.11
C HIS A 310 -48.13 47.69 11.26
N ALA A 311 -48.12 48.27 12.47
CA ALA A 311 -48.42 47.61 13.72
C ALA A 311 -49.93 47.33 13.83
N GLU A 312 -50.33 46.09 14.12
CA GLU A 312 -51.35 45.71 15.13
C GLU A 312 -51.58 44.18 15.18
N THR A 313 -51.47 43.64 16.40
CA THR A 313 -52.06 42.42 16.96
C THR A 313 -51.97 41.05 16.25
N GLY A 314 -51.19 40.15 16.86
CA GLY A 314 -51.70 38.84 17.33
C GLY A 314 -51.73 37.66 16.35
N HIS A 315 -50.82 36.70 16.58
CA HIS A 315 -50.86 35.29 16.13
C HIS A 315 -51.04 35.04 14.61
N SER A 316 -49.92 34.83 13.92
CA SER A 316 -49.91 34.23 12.57
C SER A 316 -48.83 33.16 12.47
N ARG A 317 -49.23 31.99 11.99
CA ARG A 317 -48.39 30.90 11.48
C ARG A 317 -47.38 31.44 10.46
N ALA A 318 -46.19 30.85 10.45
CA ALA A 318 -45.21 31.03 9.39
C ALA A 318 -45.89 30.74 8.04
N ALA A 319 -46.02 31.77 7.21
CA ALA A 319 -46.44 31.63 5.83
C ALA A 319 -45.22 31.21 5.00
N GLU A 320 -45.35 30.08 4.32
CA GLU A 320 -44.46 29.64 3.24
C GLU A 320 -44.35 30.73 2.16
N GLY A 321 -43.14 30.89 1.60
CA GLY A 321 -42.92 31.67 0.37
C GLY A 321 -42.32 33.07 0.57
N THR A 322 -41.16 33.18 1.21
CA THR A 322 -40.23 34.28 0.91
C THR A 322 -39.24 33.74 -0.14
N PRO A 323 -39.01 34.39 -1.30
CA PRO A 323 -38.03 33.91 -2.26
C PRO A 323 -36.66 33.90 -1.57
N ALA A 324 -36.04 32.72 -1.46
CA ALA A 324 -34.67 32.62 -0.98
C ALA A 324 -33.80 33.50 -1.90
N ALA A 325 -33.05 34.45 -1.32
CA ALA A 325 -32.04 35.17 -2.06
C ALA A 325 -31.10 34.16 -2.72
N MET A 326 -30.77 34.34 -4.00
CA MET A 326 -29.86 33.43 -4.68
C MET A 326 -28.52 33.35 -3.91
N PRO A 327 -27.99 32.14 -3.65
CA PRO A 327 -26.73 32.00 -2.93
C PRO A 327 -25.62 32.70 -3.73
N THR A 328 -24.88 33.61 -3.07
CA THR A 328 -23.85 34.42 -3.74
C THR A 328 -22.53 33.67 -3.71
N VAL A 329 -22.15 33.03 -4.82
CA VAL A 329 -20.87 32.32 -4.94
C VAL A 329 -19.86 33.18 -5.70
N PHE A 330 -18.64 33.29 -5.17
CA PHE A 330 -17.52 33.97 -5.80
C PHE A 330 -16.53 32.95 -6.35
N SER A 331 -15.89 33.32 -7.45
CA SER A 331 -14.82 32.55 -8.09
C SER A 331 -13.67 33.46 -8.48
N GLU A 332 -12.45 32.93 -8.49
CA GLU A 332 -11.28 33.56 -9.08
C GLU A 332 -10.47 32.52 -9.87
N VAL A 333 -9.97 32.92 -11.05
CA VAL A 333 -9.03 32.11 -11.81
C VAL A 333 -7.64 32.36 -11.25
N HIS A 334 -7.01 31.34 -10.68
CA HIS A 334 -5.65 31.44 -10.14
C HIS A 334 -4.59 30.88 -11.09
N THR A 335 -5.00 30.07 -12.08
CA THR A 335 -4.14 29.61 -13.18
C THR A 335 -4.98 29.51 -14.46
N VAL A 336 -4.56 30.13 -15.57
CA VAL A 336 -5.26 30.02 -16.86
C VAL A 336 -4.93 28.73 -17.62
N ALA A 337 -3.76 28.15 -17.40
CA ALA A 337 -3.29 26.92 -18.09
C ALA A 337 -4.27 25.75 -18.03
N ALA A 338 -4.92 25.51 -16.88
CA ALA A 338 -5.91 24.45 -16.74
C ALA A 338 -7.17 24.70 -17.60
N LEU A 339 -7.53 25.97 -17.80
CA LEU A 339 -8.63 26.37 -18.67
C LEU A 339 -8.23 26.33 -20.15
N GLU A 340 -6.97 26.63 -20.48
CA GLU A 340 -6.40 26.53 -21.84
C GLU A 340 -6.37 25.08 -22.34
N ALA A 341 -6.20 24.12 -21.43
CA ALA A 341 -6.25 22.68 -21.73
C ALA A 341 -7.66 22.18 -22.07
N LEU A 342 -8.72 22.96 -21.85
CA LEU A 342 -10.07 22.56 -22.26
C LEU A 342 -10.19 22.50 -23.79
N PRO A 343 -10.72 21.41 -24.35
CA PRO A 343 -10.94 21.30 -25.78
C PRO A 343 -11.84 22.40 -26.32
N ALA A 344 -11.64 22.74 -27.60
CA ALA A 344 -12.55 23.64 -28.30
C ALA A 344 -13.95 22.98 -28.43
N PRO A 345 -15.06 23.70 -28.17
CA PRO A 345 -16.39 23.15 -28.34
C PRO A 345 -16.63 22.59 -29.73
N ASP A 346 -17.26 21.41 -29.79
CA ASP A 346 -17.75 20.81 -31.04
C ASP A 346 -19.26 20.56 -30.93
N ALA A 347 -19.97 20.63 -32.06
CA ALA A 347 -21.40 20.32 -32.10
C ALA A 347 -21.68 18.83 -31.78
N GLY A 348 -20.66 17.98 -31.88
CA GLY A 348 -20.71 16.59 -31.47
C GLY A 348 -20.63 16.37 -29.97
N ASP A 349 -20.22 17.35 -29.16
CA ASP A 349 -19.96 17.15 -27.73
C ASP A 349 -21.18 16.58 -26.98
N ILE A 350 -20.92 15.75 -25.97
CA ILE A 350 -21.95 15.21 -25.07
C ILE A 350 -21.55 15.40 -23.60
N PHE A 351 -22.54 15.51 -22.73
CA PHE A 351 -22.38 15.70 -21.29
C PHE A 351 -23.04 14.56 -20.56
N PHE A 352 -22.26 13.81 -19.81
CA PHE A 352 -22.58 12.44 -19.40
C PHE A 352 -22.53 12.26 -17.88
N ASP A 353 -23.46 11.47 -17.36
CA ASP A 353 -23.56 11.14 -15.93
C ASP A 353 -24.21 9.75 -15.70
N PHE A 354 -23.87 9.09 -14.60
CA PHE A 354 -24.40 7.79 -14.17
C PHE A 354 -25.32 7.93 -12.96
N GLU A 355 -26.36 7.10 -12.91
CA GLU A 355 -27.00 6.73 -11.64
C GLU A 355 -26.92 5.23 -11.40
N GLY A 356 -26.62 4.85 -10.15
CA GLY A 356 -26.47 3.45 -9.77
C GLY A 356 -26.88 3.15 -8.34
N ASP A 357 -27.26 1.91 -8.08
CA ASP A 357 -27.53 1.37 -6.75
C ASP A 357 -26.38 0.44 -6.32
N PRO A 358 -25.48 0.88 -5.42
CA PRO A 358 -24.36 0.05 -4.96
C PRO A 358 -24.81 -1.13 -4.07
N MET A 359 -26.05 -1.12 -3.57
CA MET A 359 -26.65 -2.18 -2.76
C MET A 359 -27.53 -3.13 -3.58
N TRP A 360 -27.67 -2.90 -4.89
CA TRP A 360 -28.32 -3.87 -5.77
C TRP A 360 -27.53 -5.18 -5.79
N VAL A 361 -28.24 -6.29 -5.81
CA VAL A 361 -27.66 -7.64 -5.78
C VAL A 361 -28.36 -8.49 -6.82
N ASP A 362 -27.60 -9.23 -7.63
CA ASP A 362 -28.18 -10.15 -8.61
C ASP A 362 -28.89 -11.33 -7.91
N SER A 363 -29.73 -12.04 -8.65
CA SER A 363 -30.53 -13.17 -8.21
C SER A 363 -29.74 -14.30 -7.55
N ASP A 364 -28.51 -14.55 -7.97
CA ASP A 364 -27.60 -15.55 -7.39
C ASP A 364 -26.66 -14.96 -6.31
N ARG A 365 -26.73 -13.65 -6.09
CA ARG A 365 -25.95 -12.86 -5.11
C ARG A 365 -24.45 -12.90 -5.28
N THR A 366 -23.97 -13.29 -6.45
CA THR A 366 -22.54 -13.33 -6.78
C THR A 366 -22.01 -11.93 -7.12
N GLU A 367 -22.85 -11.06 -7.67
CA GLU A 367 -22.48 -9.71 -8.09
C GLU A 367 -23.35 -8.63 -7.46
N TRP A 368 -22.71 -7.50 -7.15
CA TRP A 368 -23.31 -6.35 -6.49
C TRP A 368 -23.11 -5.07 -7.30
N GLY A 369 -24.00 -4.11 -7.06
CA GLY A 369 -24.01 -2.83 -7.75
C GLY A 369 -24.66 -2.93 -9.13
N LEU A 370 -25.53 -1.99 -9.44
CA LEU A 370 -26.14 -1.85 -10.76
C LEU A 370 -26.11 -0.39 -11.15
N GLU A 371 -25.51 -0.07 -12.29
CA GLU A 371 -25.66 1.25 -12.91
C GLU A 371 -26.97 1.24 -13.72
N TYR A 372 -28.02 1.81 -13.15
CA TYR A 372 -29.38 1.68 -13.68
C TYR A 372 -29.73 2.74 -14.73
N LEU A 373 -28.97 3.83 -14.82
CA LEU A 373 -29.20 4.89 -15.81
C LEU A 373 -27.88 5.46 -16.34
N PHE A 374 -27.73 5.41 -17.66
CA PHE A 374 -26.73 6.17 -18.43
C PHE A 374 -27.42 7.36 -19.08
N GLY A 375 -27.19 8.56 -18.58
CA GLY A 375 -27.78 9.76 -19.15
C GLY A 375 -26.76 10.64 -19.85
N LEU A 376 -27.18 11.23 -20.96
CA LEU A 376 -26.38 12.24 -21.64
C LEU A 376 -27.22 13.33 -22.30
N VAL A 377 -26.64 14.53 -22.36
CA VAL A 377 -27.18 15.65 -23.12
C VAL A 377 -26.26 15.95 -24.31
N GLU A 378 -26.86 16.09 -25.49
CA GLU A 378 -26.16 16.52 -26.70
C GLU A 378 -25.91 18.02 -26.70
N ALA A 379 -24.71 18.45 -27.09
CA ALA A 379 -24.43 19.86 -27.35
C ALA A 379 -25.29 20.37 -28.51
N GLY A 380 -26.07 21.43 -28.27
CA GLY A 380 -26.92 22.05 -29.29
C GLY A 380 -28.04 22.90 -28.70
N PRO A 381 -28.77 23.66 -29.54
CA PRO A 381 -29.80 24.60 -29.08
C PRO A 381 -31.06 23.94 -28.48
N GLU A 382 -31.27 22.64 -28.69
CA GLU A 382 -32.45 21.91 -28.21
C GLU A 382 -32.18 21.00 -26.99
N GLU A 383 -30.98 21.04 -26.38
CA GLU A 383 -30.58 20.23 -25.19
C GLU A 383 -31.16 18.79 -25.20
N ARG A 384 -30.90 18.04 -26.28
CA ARG A 384 -31.49 16.70 -26.45
C ARG A 384 -30.93 15.73 -25.42
N TYR A 385 -31.81 15.22 -24.55
CA TYR A 385 -31.48 14.21 -23.53
C TYR A 385 -31.69 12.79 -24.07
N VAL A 386 -30.70 11.92 -23.85
CA VAL A 386 -30.69 10.52 -24.27
C VAL A 386 -30.40 9.66 -23.05
N THR A 387 -31.14 8.56 -22.89
CA THR A 387 -31.01 7.65 -21.73
C THR A 387 -30.86 6.21 -22.17
N PHE A 388 -30.10 5.44 -21.40
CA PHE A 388 -30.03 3.99 -21.47
C PHE A 388 -30.29 3.43 -20.08
N TRP A 389 -31.39 2.72 -19.91
CA TRP A 389 -31.83 2.17 -18.63
C TRP A 389 -31.43 0.71 -18.48
N ALA A 390 -31.18 0.31 -17.23
CA ALA A 390 -30.96 -1.07 -16.84
C ALA A 390 -31.64 -1.38 -15.50
N HIS A 391 -32.33 -2.52 -15.43
CA HIS A 391 -32.97 -3.03 -14.22
C HIS A 391 -32.45 -4.41 -13.79
N ASP A 392 -31.60 -5.01 -14.62
CA ASP A 392 -30.85 -6.21 -14.32
C ASP A 392 -29.49 -6.18 -15.03
N ARG A 393 -28.66 -7.20 -14.77
CA ARG A 393 -27.30 -7.27 -15.31
C ARG A 393 -27.27 -7.42 -16.84
N ALA A 394 -28.25 -8.09 -17.43
CA ALA A 394 -28.33 -8.26 -18.88
C ALA A 394 -28.72 -6.95 -19.58
N GLU A 395 -29.64 -6.20 -18.98
CA GLU A 395 -29.99 -4.86 -19.42
C GLU A 395 -28.82 -3.87 -19.23
N GLU A 396 -28.01 -4.00 -18.16
CA GLU A 396 -26.80 -3.16 -17.97
C GLU A 396 -25.77 -3.39 -19.06
N ALA A 397 -25.52 -4.66 -19.43
CA ALA A 397 -24.69 -5.00 -20.59
C ALA A 397 -25.27 -4.41 -21.89
N GLY A 398 -26.60 -4.52 -22.07
CA GLY A 398 -27.30 -3.93 -23.20
C GLY A 398 -27.16 -2.42 -23.28
N ALA A 399 -27.29 -1.73 -22.15
CA ALA A 399 -27.17 -0.30 -22.03
C ALA A 399 -25.72 0.15 -22.35
N LEU A 400 -24.70 -0.57 -21.90
CA LEU A 400 -23.29 -0.26 -22.20
C LEU A 400 -23.04 -0.39 -23.71
N LYS A 401 -23.50 -1.48 -24.31
CA LYS A 401 -23.38 -1.71 -25.74
C LYS A 401 -24.05 -0.62 -26.56
N ASN A 402 -25.26 -0.21 -26.15
CA ASN A 402 -26.00 0.85 -26.83
C ASN A 402 -25.34 2.22 -26.67
N PHE A 403 -24.80 2.52 -25.49
CA PHE A 403 -24.02 3.73 -25.23
C PHE A 403 -22.77 3.80 -26.10
N LEU A 404 -21.95 2.75 -26.13
CA LEU A 404 -20.73 2.69 -26.95
C LEU A 404 -21.05 2.79 -28.45
N ALA A 405 -22.10 2.11 -28.91
CA ALA A 405 -22.57 2.22 -30.30
C ALA A 405 -23.02 3.64 -30.65
N TYR A 406 -23.73 4.31 -29.72
CA TYR A 406 -24.14 5.71 -29.87
C TYR A 406 -22.92 6.64 -29.96
N VAL A 407 -21.95 6.50 -29.06
CA VAL A 407 -20.71 7.29 -29.07
C VAL A 407 -19.93 7.07 -30.37
N ALA A 408 -19.77 5.82 -30.81
CA ALA A 408 -19.07 5.49 -32.06
C ALA A 408 -19.75 6.12 -33.28
N GLN A 409 -21.08 6.01 -33.38
CA GLN A 409 -21.85 6.64 -34.47
C GLN A 409 -21.68 8.16 -34.46
N ARG A 410 -21.74 8.78 -33.28
CA ARG A 410 -21.64 10.23 -33.13
C ARG A 410 -20.23 10.73 -33.44
N ARG A 411 -19.19 10.04 -32.98
CA ARG A 411 -17.77 10.35 -33.26
C ARG A 411 -17.43 10.19 -34.75
N ALA A 412 -18.07 9.26 -35.45
CA ALA A 412 -17.94 9.15 -36.90
C ALA A 412 -18.49 10.39 -37.64
N ALA A 413 -19.55 11.01 -37.14
CA ALA A 413 -20.11 12.25 -37.69
C ALA A 413 -19.35 13.50 -37.19
N HIS A 414 -18.78 13.44 -35.98
CA HIS A 414 -18.07 14.52 -35.32
C HIS A 414 -16.71 14.03 -34.78
N PRO A 415 -15.65 14.02 -35.62
CA PRO A 415 -14.35 13.46 -35.21
C PRO A 415 -13.66 14.16 -34.05
N ARG A 416 -14.06 15.40 -33.73
CA ARG A 416 -13.55 16.20 -32.61
C ARG A 416 -14.49 16.23 -31.40
N LEU A 417 -15.46 15.30 -31.35
CA LEU A 417 -16.38 15.15 -30.22
C LEU A 417 -15.60 14.87 -28.93
N HIS A 418 -16.02 15.52 -27.85
CA HIS A 418 -15.61 15.19 -26.49
C HIS A 418 -16.81 14.77 -25.63
N ILE A 419 -16.55 13.94 -24.63
CA ILE A 419 -17.50 13.46 -23.62
C ILE A 419 -17.10 14.13 -22.31
N TYR A 420 -17.87 15.12 -21.88
CA TYR A 420 -17.62 15.82 -20.63
C TYR A 420 -18.35 15.15 -19.48
N HIS A 421 -17.63 14.97 -18.37
CA HIS A 421 -18.15 14.41 -17.13
C HIS A 421 -17.60 15.20 -15.94
N TYR A 422 -18.21 15.05 -14.77
CA TYR A 422 -17.87 15.88 -13.61
C TYR A 422 -16.87 15.20 -12.68
N ALA A 423 -16.59 13.90 -12.75
CA ALA A 423 -15.65 13.26 -11.84
C ALA A 423 -14.96 12.03 -12.45
N ALA A 424 -13.79 11.69 -11.91
CA ALA A 424 -13.10 10.44 -12.25
C ALA A 424 -13.93 9.15 -12.02
N TYR A 425 -15.06 9.24 -11.30
CA TYR A 425 -15.98 8.12 -11.12
C TYR A 425 -16.51 7.60 -12.46
N GLU A 426 -16.94 8.46 -13.37
CA GLU A 426 -17.54 8.05 -14.65
C GLU A 426 -16.56 7.23 -15.51
N GLN A 427 -15.29 7.64 -15.59
CA GLN A 427 -14.25 6.86 -16.29
C GLN A 427 -14.01 5.50 -15.61
N SER A 428 -13.99 5.48 -14.27
CA SER A 428 -13.77 4.27 -13.49
C SER A 428 -14.96 3.30 -13.61
N ALA A 429 -16.19 3.82 -13.65
CA ALA A 429 -17.41 3.07 -13.84
C ALA A 429 -17.45 2.45 -15.25
N LEU A 430 -17.13 3.21 -16.31
CA LEU A 430 -17.05 2.67 -17.67
C LEU A 430 -16.02 1.53 -17.79
N ARG A 431 -14.83 1.69 -17.21
CA ARG A 431 -13.82 0.61 -17.17
C ARG A 431 -14.34 -0.62 -16.43
N THR A 432 -14.95 -0.41 -15.27
CA THR A 432 -15.51 -1.48 -14.43
C THR A 432 -16.61 -2.23 -15.17
N LEU A 433 -17.51 -1.52 -15.86
CA LEU A 433 -18.58 -2.11 -16.67
C LEU A 433 -18.01 -2.91 -17.85
N ALA A 434 -17.07 -2.35 -18.60
CA ALA A 434 -16.45 -3.04 -19.74
C ALA A 434 -15.69 -4.31 -19.31
N GLN A 435 -14.96 -4.23 -18.20
CA GLN A 435 -14.27 -5.38 -17.62
C GLN A 435 -15.26 -6.44 -17.13
N ARG A 436 -16.30 -6.02 -16.39
CA ARG A 436 -17.33 -6.91 -15.84
C ARG A 436 -18.06 -7.67 -16.94
N HIS A 437 -18.46 -6.98 -17.99
CA HIS A 437 -19.25 -7.56 -19.08
C HIS A 437 -18.40 -8.25 -20.17
N GLY A 438 -17.07 -8.09 -20.11
CA GLY A 438 -16.13 -8.78 -21.01
C GLY A 438 -16.12 -8.24 -22.45
N PHE A 439 -16.60 -7.01 -22.68
CA PHE A 439 -16.53 -6.33 -23.98
C PHE A 439 -16.46 -4.80 -23.79
N GLY A 440 -16.03 -4.07 -24.82
CA GLY A 440 -15.98 -2.60 -24.75
C GLY A 440 -14.72 -2.04 -24.09
N ALA A 441 -13.82 -2.89 -23.61
CA ALA A 441 -12.65 -2.45 -22.84
C ALA A 441 -11.65 -1.66 -23.70
N GLU A 442 -11.39 -2.13 -24.92
CA GLU A 442 -10.53 -1.43 -25.88
C GLU A 442 -11.18 -0.11 -26.32
N GLU A 443 -12.49 -0.10 -26.57
CA GLU A 443 -13.21 1.12 -26.94
C GLU A 443 -13.20 2.17 -25.83
N VAL A 444 -13.46 1.77 -24.57
CA VAL A 444 -13.42 2.66 -23.41
C VAL A 444 -12.01 3.19 -23.19
N GLU A 445 -11.00 2.31 -23.21
CA GLU A 445 -9.62 2.75 -23.01
C GLU A 445 -9.14 3.65 -24.14
N GLY A 446 -9.55 3.38 -25.38
CA GLY A 446 -9.31 4.26 -26.52
C GLY A 446 -9.92 5.65 -26.33
N LEU A 447 -11.15 5.76 -25.85
CA LEU A 447 -11.77 7.06 -25.54
C LEU A 447 -10.99 7.82 -24.44
N ILE A 448 -10.42 7.13 -23.46
CA ILE A 448 -9.64 7.75 -22.39
C ILE A 448 -8.26 8.17 -22.90
N ALA A 449 -7.55 7.30 -23.61
CA ALA A 449 -6.23 7.55 -24.16
C ALA A 449 -6.23 8.66 -25.22
N ASP A 450 -7.27 8.70 -26.06
CA ASP A 450 -7.47 9.74 -27.08
C ASP A 450 -7.88 11.10 -26.48
N GLY A 451 -8.05 11.21 -25.16
CA GLY A 451 -8.49 12.43 -24.49
C GLY A 451 -9.94 12.82 -24.77
N VAL A 452 -10.77 11.88 -25.24
CA VAL A 452 -12.19 12.12 -25.56
C VAL A 452 -13.00 12.35 -24.28
N LEU A 453 -12.70 11.64 -23.18
CA LEU A 453 -13.35 11.89 -21.88
C LEU A 453 -12.67 13.03 -21.12
N VAL A 454 -13.41 14.13 -20.89
CA VAL A 454 -12.91 15.34 -20.24
C VAL A 454 -13.48 15.46 -18.82
N ASP A 455 -12.58 15.39 -17.82
CA ASP A 455 -12.90 15.57 -16.40
C ASP A 455 -12.95 17.06 -16.04
N LEU A 456 -14.16 17.61 -15.91
CA LEU A 456 -14.34 19.02 -15.56
C LEU A 456 -13.98 19.33 -14.11
N TYR A 457 -14.11 18.39 -13.17
CA TYR A 457 -13.73 18.64 -11.77
C TYR A 457 -12.23 18.87 -11.63
N LYS A 458 -11.41 18.09 -12.34
CA LYS A 458 -9.96 18.34 -12.43
C LYS A 458 -9.68 19.76 -12.93
N THR A 459 -10.31 20.16 -14.04
CA THR A 459 -10.16 21.53 -14.59
C THR A 459 -10.55 22.62 -13.58
N VAL A 460 -11.70 22.48 -12.91
CA VAL A 460 -12.14 23.46 -11.90
C VAL A 460 -11.14 23.53 -10.75
N LYS A 461 -10.72 22.38 -10.22
CA LYS A 461 -9.82 22.31 -9.06
C LYS A 461 -8.43 22.90 -9.34
N ASP A 462 -7.93 22.77 -10.56
CA ASP A 462 -6.58 23.20 -10.94
C ASP A 462 -6.53 24.67 -11.44
N GLY A 463 -7.64 25.19 -11.98
CA GLY A 463 -7.72 26.54 -12.55
C GLY A 463 -8.46 27.56 -11.69
N VAL A 464 -9.47 27.13 -10.93
CA VAL A 464 -10.48 28.02 -10.33
C VAL A 464 -10.57 27.82 -8.81
N ARG A 465 -10.48 28.92 -8.08
CA ARG A 465 -10.81 28.97 -6.65
C ARG A 465 -12.24 29.47 -6.47
N ILE A 466 -13.03 28.80 -5.63
CA ILE A 466 -14.41 29.19 -5.34
C ILE A 466 -14.61 29.46 -3.84
N SER A 467 -15.61 30.27 -3.48
CA SER A 467 -15.96 30.61 -2.09
C SER A 467 -16.72 29.51 -1.34
N GLN A 468 -16.95 28.36 -1.97
CA GLN A 468 -17.65 27.22 -1.35
C GLN A 468 -16.68 26.30 -0.58
N ARG A 469 -17.24 25.52 0.35
CA ARG A 469 -16.51 24.58 1.22
C ARG A 469 -16.23 23.23 0.55
N SER A 470 -16.86 22.94 -0.59
CA SER A 470 -16.60 21.78 -1.43
C SER A 470 -16.77 22.14 -2.91
N TYR A 471 -16.15 21.33 -3.76
CA TYR A 471 -16.23 21.40 -5.22
C TYR A 471 -17.16 20.29 -5.73
N SER A 472 -18.34 20.13 -5.14
CA SER A 472 -19.38 19.28 -5.73
C SER A 472 -20.18 20.10 -6.75
N LEU A 473 -20.74 19.45 -7.78
CA LEU A 473 -21.44 20.13 -8.87
C LEU A 473 -22.51 21.11 -8.35
N LYS A 474 -23.35 20.64 -7.42
CA LYS A 474 -24.35 21.41 -6.66
C LYS A 474 -23.85 22.72 -6.05
N LYS A 475 -22.59 22.76 -5.59
CA LYS A 475 -22.02 23.96 -4.96
C LYS A 475 -21.49 24.97 -5.98
N LEU A 476 -21.17 24.52 -7.20
CA LEU A 476 -20.74 25.40 -8.29
C LEU A 476 -21.92 26.01 -9.06
N GLU A 477 -23.07 25.33 -9.11
CA GLU A 477 -24.26 25.75 -9.87
C GLU A 477 -24.64 27.23 -9.77
N PRO A 478 -24.55 27.91 -8.60
CA PRO A 478 -24.86 29.34 -8.53
C PRO A 478 -24.01 30.24 -9.44
N LEU A 479 -22.84 29.77 -9.89
CA LEU A 479 -21.95 30.50 -10.80
C LEU A 479 -22.44 30.52 -12.25
N TYR A 480 -23.20 29.51 -12.69
CA TYR A 480 -23.50 29.29 -14.11
C TYR A 480 -24.94 28.85 -14.43
N MET A 481 -25.73 28.40 -13.45
CA MET A 481 -27.12 27.96 -13.68
C MET A 481 -28.14 29.10 -13.71
N GLY A 482 -27.78 30.30 -13.25
CA GLY A 482 -28.69 31.44 -13.18
C GLY A 482 -29.94 31.12 -12.35
N ALA A 483 -31.13 31.47 -12.85
CA ALA A 483 -32.40 31.25 -12.15
C ALA A 483 -32.88 29.78 -12.12
N GLN A 484 -32.15 28.86 -12.76
CA GLN A 484 -32.54 27.45 -12.89
C GLN A 484 -31.78 26.57 -11.88
N LEU A 485 -31.77 26.98 -10.61
CA LEU A 485 -31.21 26.15 -9.53
C LEU A 485 -32.17 24.99 -9.21
N ARG A 486 -31.63 23.86 -8.75
CA ARG A 486 -32.40 22.68 -8.31
C ARG A 486 -33.50 23.09 -7.31
N ASP A 487 -34.69 22.51 -7.45
CA ASP A 487 -35.70 22.56 -6.41
C ASP A 487 -35.24 21.71 -5.20
N ALA A 488 -35.66 22.09 -3.99
CA ALA A 488 -35.34 21.36 -2.76
C ALA A 488 -36.31 20.18 -2.52
N SER A 489 -37.26 19.93 -3.42
CA SER A 489 -38.24 18.85 -3.34
C SER A 489 -37.87 17.68 -4.29
N GLY A 490 -38.07 16.43 -3.85
CA GLY A 490 -37.78 15.22 -4.63
C GLY A 490 -36.36 14.65 -4.43
N VAL A 491 -35.81 14.02 -5.47
CA VAL A 491 -34.43 13.49 -5.49
C VAL A 491 -33.42 14.64 -5.57
N THR A 492 -32.60 14.83 -4.52
CA THR A 492 -31.65 15.96 -4.45
C THR A 492 -30.19 15.56 -4.21
N SER A 493 -29.95 14.26 -4.08
CA SER A 493 -28.64 13.63 -3.85
C SER A 493 -28.63 12.20 -4.40
N GLY A 494 -27.44 11.63 -4.60
CA GLY A 494 -27.31 10.22 -5.00
C GLY A 494 -27.86 9.22 -3.97
N GLY A 495 -27.89 9.58 -2.68
CA GLY A 495 -28.56 8.76 -1.67
C GLY A 495 -30.07 8.72 -1.87
N ASP A 496 -30.66 9.86 -2.22
CA ASP A 496 -32.09 9.97 -2.53
C ASP A 496 -32.42 9.22 -3.83
N SER A 497 -31.53 9.23 -4.84
CA SER A 497 -31.75 8.55 -6.12
C SER A 497 -31.80 7.03 -5.93
N VAL A 498 -30.92 6.47 -5.11
CA VAL A 498 -30.91 5.05 -4.72
C VAL A 498 -32.21 4.64 -4.01
N VAL A 499 -32.71 5.46 -3.08
CA VAL A 499 -33.98 5.19 -2.38
C VAL A 499 -35.18 5.29 -3.34
N ALA A 500 -35.23 6.33 -4.18
CA ALA A 500 -36.29 6.52 -5.16
C ALA A 500 -36.33 5.40 -6.20
N TYR A 501 -35.17 4.85 -6.61
CA TYR A 501 -35.10 3.69 -7.49
C TYR A 501 -35.65 2.41 -6.83
N GLU A 502 -35.34 2.17 -5.56
CA GLU A 502 -35.92 1.04 -4.81
C GLU A 502 -37.45 1.17 -4.74
N GLU A 503 -37.97 2.37 -4.44
CA GLU A 503 -39.42 2.63 -4.42
C GLU A 503 -40.06 2.40 -5.80
N ALA A 504 -39.37 2.78 -6.89
CA ALA A 504 -39.79 2.47 -8.25
C ALA A 504 -39.90 0.95 -8.46
N MET A 505 -38.92 0.18 -7.98
CA MET A 505 -38.95 -1.27 -8.11
C MET A 505 -40.01 -1.95 -7.24
N ALA A 506 -40.24 -1.43 -6.04
CA ALA A 506 -41.32 -1.89 -5.17
C ALA A 506 -42.72 -1.61 -5.76
N THR A 507 -42.93 -0.42 -6.34
CA THR A 507 -44.20 -0.06 -7.00
C THR A 507 -44.46 -0.91 -8.24
N ARG A 508 -43.42 -1.18 -9.06
CA ARG A 508 -43.50 -2.14 -10.17
C ARG A 508 -43.86 -3.54 -9.69
N ALA A 509 -43.24 -4.03 -8.63
CA ALA A 509 -43.53 -5.35 -8.05
C ALA A 509 -44.97 -5.44 -7.49
N ALA A 510 -45.50 -4.33 -6.99
CA ALA A 510 -46.89 -4.21 -6.52
C ALA A 510 -47.93 -4.07 -7.66
N GLY A 511 -47.49 -3.94 -8.92
CA GLY A 511 -48.35 -3.77 -10.10
C GLY A 511 -48.85 -2.35 -10.33
N ASP A 512 -48.21 -1.34 -9.73
CA ASP A 512 -48.49 0.08 -9.98
C ASP A 512 -47.57 0.65 -11.08
N ASP A 513 -47.94 0.39 -12.33
CA ASP A 513 -47.17 0.86 -13.51
C ASP A 513 -47.11 2.39 -13.61
N ALA A 514 -48.15 3.10 -13.11
CA ALA A 514 -48.20 4.55 -13.14
C ALA A 514 -47.25 5.17 -12.10
N GLY A 515 -47.21 4.62 -10.89
CA GLY A 515 -46.25 4.99 -9.86
C GLY A 515 -44.81 4.71 -10.27
N TYR A 516 -44.56 3.54 -10.87
CA TYR A 516 -43.25 3.17 -11.41
C TYR A 516 -42.75 4.17 -12.46
N ALA A 517 -43.58 4.47 -13.46
CA ALA A 517 -43.23 5.41 -14.53
C ALA A 517 -42.98 6.83 -14.00
N ALA A 518 -43.76 7.27 -13.00
CA ALA A 518 -43.56 8.57 -12.36
C ALA A 518 -42.20 8.68 -11.64
N ARG A 519 -41.79 7.62 -10.91
CA ARG A 519 -40.49 7.58 -10.22
C ARG A 519 -39.31 7.51 -11.19
N LEU A 520 -39.41 6.75 -12.28
CA LEU A 520 -38.36 6.75 -13.30
C LEU A 520 -38.22 8.11 -13.99
N ALA A 521 -39.34 8.83 -14.21
CA ALA A 521 -39.29 10.19 -14.76
C ALA A 521 -38.58 11.16 -13.81
N GLU A 522 -38.84 11.07 -12.50
CA GLU A 522 -38.15 11.87 -11.47
C GLU A 522 -36.63 11.63 -11.47
N LEU A 523 -36.20 10.36 -11.55
CA LEU A 523 -34.78 9.98 -11.67
C LEU A 523 -34.15 10.49 -12.98
N ALA A 524 -34.86 10.38 -14.10
CA ALA A 524 -34.43 10.89 -15.39
C ALA A 524 -34.23 12.42 -15.36
N ASP A 525 -35.14 13.15 -14.71
CA ASP A 525 -35.06 14.60 -14.58
C ASP A 525 -33.90 15.04 -13.69
N TYR A 526 -33.64 14.31 -12.60
CA TYR A 526 -32.48 14.53 -11.73
C TYR A 526 -31.16 14.36 -12.50
N ASN A 527 -30.97 13.23 -13.17
CA ASN A 527 -29.75 12.97 -13.93
C ASN A 527 -29.61 13.90 -15.15
N ARG A 528 -30.71 14.22 -15.85
CA ARG A 528 -30.71 15.23 -16.92
C ARG A 528 -30.20 16.56 -16.42
N TYR A 529 -30.64 17.00 -15.24
CA TYR A 529 -30.16 18.24 -14.65
C TYR A 529 -28.65 18.21 -14.43
N ASP A 530 -28.08 17.09 -13.99
CA ASP A 530 -26.63 16.94 -13.77
C ASP A 530 -25.84 16.99 -15.10
N CYS A 531 -26.35 16.35 -16.16
CA CYS A 531 -25.79 16.50 -17.50
C CYS A 531 -25.84 17.96 -18.00
N VAL A 532 -26.96 18.66 -17.84
CA VAL A 532 -27.11 20.07 -18.23
C VAL A 532 -26.21 20.99 -17.39
N SER A 533 -26.08 20.70 -16.10
CA SER A 533 -25.19 21.43 -15.19
C SER A 533 -23.72 21.27 -15.61
N THR A 534 -23.32 20.08 -16.03
CA THR A 534 -21.98 19.79 -16.59
C THR A 534 -21.74 20.56 -17.89
N LEU A 535 -22.74 20.64 -18.78
CA LEU A 535 -22.70 21.47 -19.99
C LEU A 535 -22.43 22.94 -19.67
N ARG A 536 -23.23 23.51 -18.77
CA ARG A 536 -23.14 24.93 -18.43
C ARG A 536 -21.87 25.25 -17.65
N LEU A 537 -21.36 24.31 -16.86
CA LEU A 537 -20.05 24.44 -16.24
C LEU A 537 -18.94 24.53 -17.29
N ARG A 538 -18.95 23.66 -18.32
CA ARG A 538 -17.99 23.73 -19.44
C ARG A 538 -18.03 25.10 -20.10
N ASP A 539 -19.22 25.57 -20.46
CA ASP A 539 -19.40 26.88 -21.11
C ASP A 539 -18.90 28.03 -20.22
N TRP A 540 -19.20 27.98 -18.92
CA TRP A 540 -18.75 28.96 -17.95
C TRP A 540 -17.22 28.98 -17.79
N LEU A 541 -16.57 27.81 -17.79
CA LEU A 541 -15.10 27.71 -17.70
C LEU A 541 -14.42 28.33 -18.93
N LEU A 542 -14.97 28.09 -20.14
CA LEU A 542 -14.50 28.73 -21.36
C LEU A 542 -14.69 30.25 -21.31
N GLU A 543 -15.80 30.73 -20.76
CA GLU A 543 -16.01 32.16 -20.55
C GLU A 543 -14.98 32.74 -19.57
N GLN A 544 -14.66 32.05 -18.47
CA GLN A 544 -13.63 32.48 -17.53
C GLN A 544 -12.25 32.54 -18.19
N ARG A 545 -11.93 31.56 -19.05
CA ARG A 545 -10.70 31.55 -19.86
C ARG A 545 -10.62 32.82 -20.71
N ASP A 546 -11.64 33.07 -21.51
CA ASP A 546 -11.66 34.17 -22.48
C ASP A 546 -11.63 35.54 -21.79
N ARG A 547 -12.37 35.70 -20.69
CA ARG A 547 -12.30 36.91 -19.84
C ARG A 547 -10.90 37.12 -19.26
N THR A 548 -10.26 36.05 -18.77
CA THR A 548 -8.91 36.13 -18.20
C THR A 548 -7.89 36.53 -19.26
N HIS A 549 -7.98 35.98 -20.48
CA HIS A 549 -7.15 36.41 -21.61
C HIS A 549 -7.35 37.89 -21.95
N ALA A 550 -8.60 38.38 -21.97
CA ALA A 550 -8.88 39.79 -22.23
C ALA A 550 -8.21 40.70 -21.18
N VAL A 551 -8.30 40.36 -19.90
CA VAL A 551 -7.64 41.11 -18.81
C VAL A 551 -6.12 41.05 -18.92
N LEU A 552 -5.55 39.88 -19.20
CA LEU A 552 -4.11 39.72 -19.41
C LEU A 552 -3.62 40.49 -20.64
N HIS A 553 -4.41 40.53 -21.71
CA HIS A 553 -4.12 41.29 -22.92
C HIS A 553 -4.16 42.81 -22.65
N GLU A 554 -5.17 43.30 -21.93
CA GLU A 554 -5.25 44.71 -21.49
C GLU A 554 -4.09 45.10 -20.56
N ALA A 555 -3.72 44.23 -19.62
CA ALA A 555 -2.56 44.45 -18.75
C ALA A 555 -1.23 44.46 -19.54
N ALA A 556 -1.08 43.57 -20.51
CA ALA A 556 0.09 43.54 -21.40
C ALA A 556 0.16 44.81 -22.29
N LEU A 557 -0.98 45.32 -22.77
CA LEU A 557 -1.08 46.60 -23.49
C LEU A 557 -0.76 47.79 -22.58
N ALA A 558 -1.18 47.76 -21.31
CA ALA A 558 -0.88 48.80 -20.33
C ALA A 558 0.61 48.84 -19.93
N VAL A 559 1.27 47.68 -19.83
CA VAL A 559 2.73 47.57 -19.62
C VAL A 559 3.51 47.94 -20.90
N GLY A 560 2.99 47.57 -22.07
CA GLY A 560 3.56 47.94 -23.38
C GLY A 560 3.52 49.44 -23.68
N ALA A 561 2.57 50.19 -23.11
CA ALA A 561 2.50 51.65 -23.20
C ALA A 561 3.59 52.38 -22.40
N VAL A 562 4.28 51.71 -21.47
CA VAL A 562 5.43 52.24 -20.72
C VAL A 562 6.78 51.94 -21.43
N GLY A 563 6.75 51.11 -22.48
CA GLY A 563 7.91 50.66 -23.23
C GLY A 563 8.04 51.20 -24.66
N ALA A 564 7.40 52.32 -25.01
CA ALA A 564 7.56 52.95 -26.31
C ALA A 564 8.94 53.64 -26.43
N GLY A 565 9.97 52.84 -26.72
CA GLY A 565 11.35 53.32 -26.84
C GLY A 565 12.34 52.36 -27.51
N ALA A 566 11.95 51.57 -28.52
CA ALA A 566 12.88 51.01 -29.52
C ALA A 566 12.09 50.47 -30.73
N GLY A 567 12.53 50.85 -31.94
CA GLY A 567 11.79 50.70 -33.20
C GLY A 567 11.70 49.28 -33.80
N PRO A 568 10.97 49.13 -34.91
CA PRO A 568 10.53 47.84 -35.44
C PRO A 568 11.51 47.24 -36.47
N ALA A 569 11.56 45.91 -36.53
CA ALA A 569 12.04 45.18 -37.70
C ALA A 569 10.96 44.21 -38.16
N GLU A 570 10.60 44.33 -39.44
CA GLU A 570 9.53 43.63 -40.15
C GLU A 570 9.79 42.13 -40.37
N PRO A 571 8.72 41.34 -40.61
CA PRO A 571 8.79 39.92 -40.94
C PRO A 571 8.84 39.67 -42.46
N PRO A 572 9.41 38.54 -42.93
CA PRO A 572 8.99 37.93 -44.19
C PRO A 572 8.36 36.55 -43.92
N GLN A 573 7.06 36.39 -44.15
CA GLN A 573 6.44 35.88 -45.38
C GLN A 573 6.59 34.36 -45.59
N THR A 574 5.46 33.68 -45.41
CA THR A 574 5.14 32.33 -45.88
C THR A 574 5.05 32.26 -47.41
N SER A 575 5.67 31.26 -48.02
CA SER A 575 5.29 30.79 -49.37
C SER A 575 5.33 29.27 -49.44
N ALA A 576 4.32 28.71 -50.10
CA ALA A 576 3.96 27.31 -50.14
C ALA A 576 4.46 26.57 -51.40
N ILE A 577 4.35 25.23 -51.32
CA ILE A 577 4.24 24.20 -52.38
C ILE A 577 5.53 23.73 -53.08
N GLY A 578 5.77 22.42 -52.98
CA GLY A 578 6.58 21.63 -53.93
C GLY A 578 6.72 20.16 -53.53
N ILE A 579 5.87 19.28 -54.06
CA ILE A 579 6.09 17.81 -54.07
C ILE A 579 6.94 17.46 -55.30
N PRO A 580 7.94 16.57 -55.18
CA PRO A 580 8.02 15.44 -56.11
C PRO A 580 8.43 14.08 -55.47
N THR A 581 7.57 13.09 -55.71
CA THR A 581 7.76 11.64 -56.00
C THR A 581 9.12 10.94 -55.84
N GLU A 582 9.05 9.70 -55.30
CA GLU A 582 10.09 8.64 -55.26
C GLU A 582 10.63 8.17 -56.64
N PRO A 583 11.72 7.38 -56.67
CA PRO A 583 11.57 5.91 -56.75
C PRO A 583 12.54 5.06 -55.91
N ALA A 584 12.11 3.82 -55.66
CA ALA A 584 12.75 2.74 -54.90
C ALA A 584 14.10 2.19 -55.42
N ALA A 585 14.94 1.65 -54.52
CA ALA A 585 15.81 0.49 -54.74
C ALA A 585 16.37 -0.09 -53.41
N ALA A 586 16.47 -1.42 -53.36
CA ALA A 586 16.79 -2.28 -52.21
C ALA A 586 18.29 -2.49 -51.93
N VAL A 587 18.63 -3.00 -50.73
CA VAL A 587 19.34 -4.28 -50.42
C VAL A 587 20.14 -4.21 -49.09
N ALA A 588 19.67 -5.02 -48.12
CA ALA A 588 20.34 -5.84 -47.08
C ALA A 588 21.74 -5.52 -46.50
N GLN A 589 21.88 -5.54 -45.16
CA GLN A 589 22.59 -6.57 -44.34
C GLN A 589 22.84 -6.16 -42.86
N THR A 590 22.13 -6.83 -41.94
CA THR A 590 22.53 -7.51 -40.67
C THR A 590 23.48 -6.92 -39.58
N GLU A 591 22.94 -6.97 -38.33
CA GLU A 591 23.50 -7.13 -36.95
C GLU A 591 23.85 -5.91 -36.07
N PRO A 592 23.76 -5.98 -34.71
CA PRO A 592 22.72 -6.54 -33.83
C PRO A 592 22.05 -5.44 -32.93
N ALA A 593 20.81 -5.69 -32.52
CA ALA A 593 19.96 -4.73 -31.78
C ALA A 593 20.51 -4.32 -30.40
N GLY A 594 20.59 -3.00 -30.19
CA GLY A 594 20.67 -2.35 -28.87
C GLY A 594 19.26 -2.14 -28.27
N PRO A 595 19.15 -1.58 -27.06
CA PRO A 595 17.89 -1.54 -26.31
C PRO A 595 16.84 -0.78 -27.12
N VAL A 596 15.79 -1.50 -27.50
CA VAL A 596 14.64 -0.95 -28.21
C VAL A 596 13.92 -0.05 -27.22
N ALA A 597 13.69 1.19 -27.65
CA ALA A 597 12.89 2.17 -26.95
C ALA A 597 11.47 1.60 -26.74
N ALA A 598 10.89 1.85 -25.58
CA ALA A 598 9.44 1.74 -25.41
C ALA A 598 8.79 2.70 -26.41
N VAL A 599 8.25 2.15 -27.49
CA VAL A 599 7.36 2.82 -28.43
C VAL A 599 6.00 2.22 -28.17
N VAL A 600 5.09 3.03 -27.64
CA VAL A 600 3.65 2.76 -27.74
C VAL A 600 3.27 3.20 -29.15
N ASP A 601 3.44 2.30 -30.12
CA ASP A 601 2.87 2.48 -31.46
C ASP A 601 1.42 1.98 -31.39
N THR A 602 0.47 2.90 -31.48
CA THR A 602 -0.94 2.61 -31.71
C THR A 602 -1.17 2.32 -33.19
N GLU A 603 -1.03 1.06 -33.58
CA GLU A 603 -1.65 0.44 -34.75
C GLU A 603 -2.51 -0.76 -34.28
N PRO A 604 -3.56 -1.17 -35.01
CA PRO A 604 -4.64 -2.01 -34.46
C PRO A 604 -4.10 -3.34 -33.93
N THR A 605 -4.36 -3.60 -32.66
CA THR A 605 -3.65 -4.61 -31.85
C THR A 605 -3.90 -6.04 -32.33
N GLU A 606 -2.88 -6.62 -32.98
CA GLU A 606 -2.66 -8.06 -32.89
C GLU A 606 -2.46 -8.43 -31.40
N GLU A 607 -3.24 -9.38 -30.90
CA GLU A 607 -3.14 -9.90 -29.53
C GLU A 607 -1.70 -10.36 -29.25
N THR A 608 -1.07 -9.86 -28.19
CA THR A 608 0.31 -10.24 -27.86
C THR A 608 0.38 -11.73 -27.53
N THR A 609 1.55 -12.35 -27.74
CA THR A 609 1.78 -13.76 -27.41
C THR A 609 1.43 -14.08 -25.95
N ALA A 610 1.79 -13.19 -25.02
CA ALA A 610 1.46 -13.35 -23.61
C ALA A 610 -0.04 -13.29 -23.31
N GLN A 611 -0.78 -12.37 -23.93
CA GLN A 611 -2.25 -12.32 -23.80
C GLN A 611 -2.89 -13.60 -24.35
N THR A 612 -2.41 -14.08 -25.50
CA THR A 612 -2.86 -15.33 -26.12
C THR A 612 -2.62 -16.53 -25.21
N LEU A 613 -1.42 -16.62 -24.61
CA LEU A 613 -1.04 -17.69 -23.68
C LEU A 613 -1.85 -17.61 -22.37
N ALA A 614 -2.00 -16.43 -21.78
CA ALA A 614 -2.79 -16.22 -20.57
C ALA A 614 -4.26 -16.61 -20.77
N ARG A 615 -4.87 -16.20 -21.89
CA ARG A 615 -6.24 -16.61 -22.26
C ARG A 615 -6.32 -18.11 -22.46
N ALA A 616 -5.37 -18.71 -23.17
CA ALA A 616 -5.32 -20.16 -23.37
C ALA A 616 -5.19 -20.90 -22.03
N MET A 617 -4.41 -20.38 -21.09
CA MET A 617 -4.30 -20.93 -19.73
C MET A 617 -5.63 -20.92 -19.00
N LEU A 618 -6.31 -19.78 -18.97
CA LEU A 618 -7.56 -19.63 -18.23
C LEU A 618 -8.73 -20.40 -18.87
N THR A 619 -8.70 -20.65 -20.18
CA THR A 619 -9.82 -21.25 -20.92
C THR A 619 -9.62 -22.71 -21.32
N ARG A 620 -8.37 -23.19 -21.47
CA ARG A 620 -8.08 -24.51 -22.06
C ARG A 620 -7.39 -25.49 -21.12
N THR A 621 -6.95 -25.06 -19.94
CA THR A 621 -6.35 -25.95 -18.94
C THR A 621 -7.10 -25.89 -17.61
N SER A 622 -7.07 -27.02 -16.90
CA SER A 622 -7.59 -27.16 -15.54
C SER A 622 -6.48 -27.24 -14.49
N ASP A 623 -5.22 -26.96 -14.89
CA ASP A 623 -4.08 -26.97 -13.99
C ASP A 623 -4.22 -25.88 -12.92
N PRO A 624 -4.12 -26.21 -11.61
CA PRO A 624 -4.16 -25.22 -10.55
C PRO A 624 -3.09 -24.12 -10.65
N ALA A 625 -1.98 -24.37 -11.37
CA ALA A 625 -0.95 -23.36 -11.62
C ALA A 625 -1.34 -22.33 -12.71
N ALA A 626 -2.38 -22.59 -13.51
CA ALA A 626 -2.71 -21.79 -14.69
C ALA A 626 -3.06 -20.32 -14.37
N PRO A 627 -3.86 -19.98 -13.33
CA PRO A 627 -4.13 -18.58 -12.99
C PRO A 627 -2.87 -17.83 -12.55
N LEU A 628 -1.98 -18.49 -11.80
CA LEU A 628 -0.72 -17.89 -11.35
C LEU A 628 0.26 -17.67 -12.51
N LEU A 629 0.34 -18.60 -13.46
CA LEU A 629 1.16 -18.43 -14.66
C LEU A 629 0.61 -17.36 -15.60
N ALA A 630 -0.72 -17.27 -15.76
CA ALA A 630 -1.35 -16.21 -16.51
C ALA A 630 -1.05 -14.83 -15.90
N ALA A 631 -1.12 -14.70 -14.57
CA ALA A 631 -0.71 -13.48 -13.87
C ALA A 631 0.80 -13.22 -13.97
N ALA A 632 1.64 -14.27 -13.91
CA ALA A 632 3.09 -14.16 -14.03
C ALA A 632 3.52 -13.57 -15.38
N LEU A 633 2.78 -13.90 -16.45
CA LEU A 633 3.02 -13.35 -17.78
C LEU A 633 2.90 -11.83 -17.80
N GLU A 634 2.06 -11.19 -16.97
CA GLU A 634 1.94 -9.73 -16.93
C GLU A 634 2.73 -9.07 -15.79
N TYR A 635 3.32 -9.87 -14.90
CA TYR A 635 3.90 -9.41 -13.64
C TYR A 635 4.87 -8.23 -13.82
N HIS A 636 5.89 -8.38 -14.66
CA HIS A 636 6.91 -7.34 -14.84
C HIS A 636 6.36 -6.07 -15.48
N ARG A 637 5.40 -6.19 -16.41
CA ARG A 637 4.73 -5.05 -17.02
C ARG A 637 3.97 -4.24 -15.96
N ARG A 638 3.22 -4.94 -15.10
CA ARG A 638 2.44 -4.33 -14.02
C ARG A 638 3.33 -3.75 -12.92
N GLU A 639 4.50 -4.34 -12.64
CA GLU A 639 5.49 -3.78 -11.71
C GLU A 639 6.13 -2.48 -12.25
N ASP A 640 6.37 -2.39 -13.55
CA ASP A 640 6.96 -1.20 -14.19
C ASP A 640 5.92 -0.09 -14.45
N GLU A 641 4.63 -0.42 -14.54
CA GLU A 641 3.55 0.52 -14.87
C GLU A 641 3.47 1.74 -13.94
N PRO A 642 3.51 1.61 -12.59
CA PRO A 642 3.54 2.76 -11.68
C PRO A 642 4.73 3.70 -11.93
N PHE A 643 5.90 3.14 -12.25
CA PHE A 643 7.09 3.94 -12.56
C PHE A 643 6.86 4.76 -13.82
N TRP A 644 6.40 4.12 -14.90
CA TRP A 644 6.20 4.79 -16.19
C TRP A 644 5.07 5.81 -16.12
N ARG A 645 3.96 5.49 -15.45
CA ARG A 645 2.87 6.43 -15.17
C ARG A 645 3.41 7.69 -14.48
N ALA A 646 4.15 7.51 -13.39
CA ALA A 646 4.73 8.63 -12.65
C ALA A 646 5.81 9.37 -13.47
N HIS A 647 6.54 8.69 -14.35
CA HIS A 647 7.51 9.32 -15.24
C HIS A 647 6.84 10.24 -16.26
N PHE A 648 5.80 9.76 -16.94
CA PHE A 648 5.06 10.56 -17.91
C PHE A 648 4.28 11.70 -17.26
N GLU A 649 3.67 11.48 -16.10
CA GLU A 649 3.06 12.54 -15.29
C GLU A 649 4.05 13.67 -14.96
N ARG A 650 5.34 13.35 -14.74
CA ARG A 650 6.40 14.35 -14.50
C ARG A 650 6.70 15.23 -15.70
N LEU A 651 6.54 14.71 -16.91
CA LEU A 651 6.83 15.45 -18.14
C LEU A 651 5.82 16.57 -18.35
N ASP A 652 4.56 16.33 -17.99
CA ASP A 652 3.47 17.30 -18.21
C ASP A 652 3.22 18.20 -17.00
N ALA A 653 3.49 17.70 -15.80
CA ALA A 653 3.17 18.46 -14.59
C ALA A 653 4.02 19.75 -14.47
N PRO A 654 3.43 20.87 -14.03
CA PRO A 654 4.13 22.10 -13.69
C PRO A 654 5.34 21.85 -12.78
N ARG A 655 6.46 22.54 -13.03
CA ARG A 655 7.70 22.42 -12.23
C ARG A 655 7.45 22.47 -10.70
N ARG A 656 6.50 23.31 -10.26
CA ARG A 656 6.13 23.49 -8.85
C ARG A 656 5.58 22.23 -8.16
N ASP A 657 5.04 21.27 -8.93
CA ASP A 657 4.39 20.08 -8.39
C ASP A 657 5.40 19.00 -7.97
N TRP A 658 6.66 19.14 -8.43
CA TRP A 658 7.76 18.22 -8.10
C TRP A 658 8.73 18.78 -7.05
N VAL A 659 8.46 19.97 -6.52
CA VAL A 659 9.23 20.55 -5.42
C VAL A 659 9.03 19.67 -4.19
N ASP A 660 10.09 18.94 -3.84
CA ASP A 660 10.20 17.90 -2.82
C ASP A 660 9.72 16.49 -3.20
N ALA A 661 9.54 16.21 -4.49
CA ALA A 661 9.36 14.84 -4.94
C ALA A 661 10.65 14.04 -4.68
N ARG A 662 10.48 12.85 -4.07
CA ARG A 662 11.60 11.95 -3.77
C ARG A 662 12.30 11.56 -5.07
N ASP A 663 13.63 11.55 -5.02
CA ASP A 663 14.52 11.19 -6.14
C ASP A 663 14.42 12.10 -7.37
N VAL A 664 13.84 13.30 -7.20
CA VAL A 664 13.80 14.36 -8.22
C VAL A 664 14.64 15.55 -7.74
N LEU A 665 15.62 15.97 -8.54
CA LEU A 665 16.37 17.22 -8.30
C LEU A 665 15.69 18.34 -9.08
N ASP A 666 15.21 19.35 -8.36
CA ASP A 666 14.81 20.61 -8.97
C ASP A 666 16.07 21.45 -9.28
N VAL A 667 16.43 21.59 -10.56
CA VAL A 667 17.70 22.21 -10.97
C VAL A 667 17.60 23.73 -10.92
N HIS A 668 18.35 24.35 -10.02
CA HIS A 668 18.46 25.80 -9.88
C HIS A 668 19.62 26.37 -10.71
N GLY A 669 20.70 25.61 -10.85
CA GLY A 669 21.87 25.97 -11.66
C GLY A 669 22.49 24.75 -12.35
N ALA A 670 23.07 24.97 -13.53
CA ALA A 670 23.73 23.94 -14.31
C ALA A 670 24.98 24.50 -14.99
N ARG A 671 26.09 23.77 -14.93
CA ARG A 671 27.39 24.14 -15.49
C ARG A 671 28.00 22.97 -16.26
N VAL A 672 28.44 23.20 -17.48
CA VAL A 672 29.21 22.21 -18.25
C VAL A 672 30.61 22.11 -17.66
N VAL A 673 31.01 20.90 -17.29
CA VAL A 673 32.36 20.57 -16.80
C VAL A 673 33.21 20.07 -17.96
N GLU A 674 32.66 19.14 -18.75
CA GLU A 674 33.24 18.63 -20.00
C GLU A 674 32.15 18.59 -21.06
N ASP A 675 32.47 19.02 -22.27
CA ASP A 675 31.53 19.06 -23.39
C ASP A 675 31.42 17.68 -24.09
N TRP A 676 30.49 17.56 -25.05
CA TRP A 676 30.25 16.34 -25.80
C TRP A 676 31.54 15.78 -26.41
N SER A 677 31.88 14.55 -26.02
CA SER A 677 33.03 13.82 -26.57
C SER A 677 32.84 12.31 -26.44
N GLY A 678 33.47 11.54 -27.32
CA GLY A 678 33.41 10.07 -27.25
C GLY A 678 34.22 9.39 -28.36
N PRO A 679 34.75 8.17 -28.13
CA PRO A 679 35.46 7.41 -29.14
C PRO A 679 34.52 6.93 -30.26
N GLU A 680 35.05 6.80 -31.47
CA GLU A 680 34.33 6.36 -32.67
C GLU A 680 33.60 5.02 -32.41
N GLY A 681 32.29 4.99 -32.63
CA GLY A 681 31.43 3.82 -32.36
C GLY A 681 30.78 3.76 -30.97
N ARG A 682 30.99 4.76 -30.10
CA ARG A 682 30.24 4.93 -28.84
C ARG A 682 29.40 6.21 -28.85
N ARG A 683 28.38 6.27 -28.00
CA ARG A 683 27.56 7.48 -27.82
C ARG A 683 28.44 8.59 -27.23
N PRO A 684 28.48 9.81 -27.80
CA PRO A 684 29.11 10.96 -27.17
C PRO A 684 28.53 11.20 -25.78
N THR A 685 29.37 11.65 -24.85
CA THR A 685 28.99 11.96 -23.47
C THR A 685 29.49 13.34 -23.07
N ARG A 686 28.77 14.04 -22.19
CA ARG A 686 29.21 15.28 -21.55
C ARG A 686 29.08 15.19 -20.04
N VAL A 687 29.85 16.01 -19.31
CA VAL A 687 29.80 16.07 -17.85
C VAL A 687 29.21 17.40 -17.39
N LEU A 688 28.16 17.33 -16.58
CA LEU A 688 27.45 18.50 -16.02
C LEU A 688 27.55 18.52 -14.50
N GLU A 689 27.70 19.71 -13.94
CA GLU A 689 27.52 19.98 -12.50
C GLU A 689 26.21 20.75 -12.32
N LEU A 690 25.31 20.20 -11.51
CA LEU A 690 23.96 20.71 -11.27
C LEU A 690 23.80 21.08 -9.81
N THR A 691 23.28 22.27 -9.53
CA THR A 691 22.91 22.73 -8.18
C THR A 691 21.39 22.82 -8.08
N GLY A 692 20.83 22.37 -6.96
CA GLY A 692 19.37 22.33 -6.81
C GLY A 692 18.90 21.78 -5.46
N SER A 693 17.64 21.35 -5.41
CA SER A 693 17.06 20.74 -4.20
C SER A 693 16.49 19.37 -4.50
N LEU A 694 16.97 18.33 -3.80
CA LEU A 694 16.37 17.00 -3.83
C LEU A 694 15.23 16.90 -2.81
N GLY A 695 14.18 16.15 -3.15
CA GLY A 695 13.11 15.89 -2.19
C GLY A 695 13.57 15.14 -0.94
N THR A 696 12.87 15.38 0.17
CA THR A 696 13.19 14.77 1.46
C THR A 696 13.17 13.24 1.34
N GLY A 697 14.25 12.58 1.77
CA GLY A 697 14.38 11.12 1.68
C GLY A 697 14.84 10.57 0.33
N SER A 698 15.35 11.42 -0.56
CA SER A 698 15.97 10.99 -1.83
C SER A 698 17.22 10.14 -1.60
N VAL A 699 17.31 9.05 -2.34
CA VAL A 699 18.40 8.06 -2.32
C VAL A 699 19.32 8.17 -3.54
N VAL A 700 19.06 9.11 -4.46
CA VAL A 700 19.95 9.42 -5.60
C VAL A 700 21.38 9.69 -5.09
N GLY A 701 22.35 8.96 -5.64
CA GLY A 701 23.76 9.02 -5.27
C GLY A 701 24.67 8.58 -6.41
N ALA A 702 25.99 8.50 -6.15
CA ALA A 702 26.96 8.09 -7.16
C ALA A 702 26.60 6.70 -7.75
N GLY A 703 26.60 6.59 -9.07
CA GLY A 703 26.21 5.39 -9.82
C GLY A 703 24.74 5.32 -10.24
N SER A 704 23.85 6.15 -9.68
CA SER A 704 22.42 6.16 -10.05
C SER A 704 22.23 6.55 -11.52
N GLU A 705 21.43 5.79 -12.26
CA GLU A 705 20.92 6.21 -13.57
C GLU A 705 19.70 7.11 -13.40
N VAL A 706 19.68 8.19 -14.16
CA VAL A 706 18.69 9.27 -14.05
C VAL A 706 18.32 9.80 -15.43
N TYR A 707 17.18 10.46 -15.53
CA TYR A 707 16.79 11.21 -16.71
C TYR A 707 17.00 12.71 -16.51
N CYS A 708 17.70 13.32 -17.45
CA CYS A 708 17.76 14.76 -17.67
C CYS A 708 16.49 15.21 -18.39
N VAL A 709 15.69 16.08 -17.77
CA VAL A 709 14.46 16.61 -18.38
C VAL A 709 14.72 17.99 -18.96
N TYR A 710 14.26 18.20 -20.20
CA TYR A 710 14.41 19.45 -20.94
C TYR A 710 13.08 20.16 -21.12
N ARG A 711 13.10 21.49 -21.03
CA ARG A 711 11.94 22.34 -21.31
C ARG A 711 11.83 22.68 -22.80
N PRO A 712 10.63 22.97 -23.31
CA PRO A 712 10.46 23.62 -24.61
C PRO A 712 11.16 25.00 -24.69
N PRO A 713 11.72 25.38 -25.86
CA PRO A 713 11.88 24.53 -27.05
C PRO A 713 12.98 23.47 -26.80
N VAL A 714 12.67 22.19 -27.12
CA VAL A 714 13.64 21.09 -27.01
C VAL A 714 14.64 21.14 -28.17
N PRO A 715 15.87 20.62 -28.00
CA PRO A 715 16.85 20.57 -29.10
C PRO A 715 16.30 19.86 -30.34
N ASP A 716 16.70 20.33 -31.53
CA ASP A 716 16.27 19.73 -32.80
C ASP A 716 16.64 18.24 -32.89
N GLY A 717 15.65 17.40 -33.20
CA GLY A 717 15.79 15.94 -33.26
C GLY A 717 15.65 15.23 -31.91
N MET A 718 15.53 15.95 -30.80
CA MET A 718 15.25 15.33 -29.49
C MET A 718 13.78 14.90 -29.43
N ARG A 719 13.55 13.59 -29.29
CA ARG A 719 12.19 13.03 -29.27
C ARG A 719 11.45 13.43 -28.00
N VAL A 720 10.32 14.09 -28.18
CA VAL A 720 9.30 14.28 -27.14
C VAL A 720 8.37 13.06 -27.21
N PRO A 721 8.12 12.35 -26.09
CA PRO A 721 7.12 11.28 -26.07
C PRO A 721 5.75 11.78 -26.53
N ASP A 722 5.00 10.94 -27.26
CA ASP A 722 3.73 11.34 -27.86
C ASP A 722 2.72 11.77 -26.77
N GLY A 723 2.08 12.93 -26.96
CA GLY A 723 1.16 13.50 -25.97
C GLY A 723 1.80 14.30 -24.83
N HIS A 724 3.14 14.44 -24.81
CA HIS A 724 3.87 15.13 -23.73
C HIS A 724 4.55 16.43 -24.20
N GLU A 725 4.89 17.31 -23.25
CA GLU A 725 5.53 18.61 -23.55
C GLU A 725 7.07 18.61 -23.40
N ARG A 726 7.64 17.69 -22.63
CA ARG A 726 9.08 17.70 -22.27
C ARG A 726 9.80 16.46 -22.81
N ALA A 727 11.05 16.65 -23.20
CA ALA A 727 11.92 15.56 -23.62
C ALA A 727 12.88 15.14 -22.51
N THR A 728 13.39 13.91 -22.61
CA THR A 728 14.36 13.36 -21.66
C THR A 728 15.60 12.81 -22.35
N SER A 729 16.75 12.97 -21.70
CA SER A 729 17.99 12.31 -22.05
C SER A 729 18.48 11.47 -20.87
N GLY A 730 19.25 10.42 -21.12
CA GLY A 730 19.78 9.58 -20.06
C GLY A 730 21.10 10.11 -19.51
N ALA A 731 21.27 10.02 -18.19
CA ALA A 731 22.50 10.37 -17.51
C ALA A 731 22.78 9.42 -16.34
N ARG A 732 24.02 9.43 -15.85
CA ARG A 732 24.44 8.73 -14.64
C ARG A 732 25.08 9.71 -13.67
N VAL A 733 24.73 9.60 -12.40
CA VAL A 733 25.33 10.41 -11.34
C VAL A 733 26.76 9.93 -11.06
N ILE A 734 27.74 10.82 -11.19
CA ILE A 734 29.15 10.58 -10.86
C ILE A 734 29.37 10.80 -9.36
N SER A 735 28.89 11.93 -8.84
CA SER A 735 29.03 12.28 -7.43
C SER A 735 27.87 13.14 -6.93
N ARG A 736 27.68 13.12 -5.61
CA ARG A 736 26.71 13.95 -4.88
C ARG A 736 27.42 14.66 -3.75
N GLY A 737 27.12 15.94 -3.57
CA GLY A 737 27.59 16.76 -2.46
C GLY A 737 26.56 17.81 -2.07
N GLU A 738 26.98 18.74 -1.23
CA GLU A 738 26.22 19.91 -0.80
C GLU A 738 27.12 21.15 -0.94
N ASN A 739 26.56 22.27 -1.41
CA ASN A 739 27.31 23.52 -1.50
C ASN A 739 27.25 24.31 -0.16
N ALA A 740 27.96 25.43 -0.09
CA ALA A 740 28.01 26.27 1.11
C ALA A 740 26.65 26.90 1.50
N ASP A 741 25.71 26.94 0.55
CA ASP A 741 24.36 27.48 0.73
C ASP A 741 23.33 26.39 1.12
N GLY A 742 23.78 25.14 1.27
CA GLY A 742 22.94 24.00 1.67
C GLY A 742 22.14 23.37 0.52
N GLU A 743 22.46 23.67 -0.74
CA GLU A 743 21.84 23.05 -1.92
C GLU A 743 22.55 21.76 -2.31
N ASP A 744 21.79 20.78 -2.82
CA ASP A 744 22.34 19.55 -3.37
C ASP A 744 23.14 19.85 -4.65
N VAL A 745 24.33 19.25 -4.75
CA VAL A 745 25.19 19.32 -5.92
C VAL A 745 25.32 17.93 -6.53
N LEU A 746 24.88 17.76 -7.78
CA LEU A 746 25.07 16.53 -8.55
C LEU A 746 26.05 16.76 -9.70
N VAL A 747 27.09 15.95 -9.78
CA VAL A 747 27.91 15.83 -11.00
C VAL A 747 27.41 14.62 -11.77
N ILE A 748 27.01 14.81 -13.03
CA ILE A 748 26.43 13.76 -13.87
C ILE A 748 27.20 13.60 -15.19
N ALA A 749 27.25 12.39 -15.71
CA ALA A 749 27.63 12.08 -17.09
C ALA A 749 26.36 11.83 -17.90
N GLU A 750 26.05 12.72 -18.84
CA GLU A 750 24.94 12.58 -19.77
C GLU A 750 25.42 11.97 -21.09
N TRP A 751 24.62 11.09 -21.70
CA TRP A 751 24.92 10.53 -23.03
C TRP A 751 23.96 11.01 -24.10
N LEU A 752 24.50 11.25 -25.30
CA LEU A 752 23.73 11.72 -26.44
C LEU A 752 22.86 10.57 -26.99
N ALA A 753 21.59 10.87 -27.25
CA ALA A 753 20.67 9.92 -27.89
C ALA A 753 21.19 9.53 -29.30
N ARG A 754 20.80 8.34 -29.79
CA ARG A 754 21.14 7.94 -31.16
C ARG A 754 20.49 8.91 -32.14
N ASP A 755 21.25 9.32 -33.14
CA ASP A 755 20.81 10.21 -34.23
C ASP A 755 20.47 11.65 -33.80
N LEU A 756 20.79 12.05 -32.56
CA LEU A 756 20.69 13.42 -32.07
C LEU A 756 22.00 14.19 -32.31
N ALA A 757 21.91 15.43 -32.80
CA ALA A 757 23.07 16.31 -32.92
C ALA A 757 23.51 16.86 -31.55
N GLU A 758 24.80 17.15 -31.40
CA GLU A 758 25.33 17.81 -30.19
C GLU A 758 24.61 19.16 -29.95
N HIS A 759 24.31 19.46 -28.68
CA HIS A 759 23.53 20.64 -28.30
C HIS A 759 23.96 21.24 -26.97
N ASP A 760 23.71 22.55 -26.80
CA ASP A 760 24.07 23.32 -25.60
C ASP A 760 22.95 23.40 -24.54
N ALA A 761 21.76 22.86 -24.84
CA ALA A 761 20.63 22.91 -23.89
C ALA A 761 21.00 22.23 -22.55
N LEU A 762 20.50 22.79 -21.44
CA LEU A 762 20.74 22.31 -20.07
C LEU A 762 19.44 21.76 -19.45
N PRO A 763 19.53 20.71 -18.61
CA PRO A 763 18.36 20.12 -17.97
C PRO A 763 17.75 21.06 -16.92
N VAL A 764 16.43 20.97 -16.75
CA VAL A 764 15.68 21.72 -15.73
C VAL A 764 15.27 20.86 -14.54
N LEU A 765 15.24 19.54 -14.71
CA LEU A 765 15.01 18.55 -13.66
C LEU A 765 15.91 17.34 -13.89
N ILE A 766 16.27 16.68 -12.79
CA ILE A 766 16.74 15.29 -12.82
C ILE A 766 15.66 14.41 -12.22
N THR A 767 15.27 13.35 -12.90
CA THR A 767 14.25 12.40 -12.44
C THR A 767 14.81 10.97 -12.40
N PRO A 768 14.16 10.03 -11.68
CA PRO A 768 14.62 8.64 -11.61
C PRO A 768 14.74 7.98 -12.99
N GLY A 769 15.83 7.24 -13.22
CA GLY A 769 16.05 6.47 -14.45
C GLY A 769 15.14 5.26 -14.59
N ALA A 770 15.06 4.67 -15.79
CA ALA A 770 14.20 3.53 -16.07
C ALA A 770 14.53 2.28 -15.23
N PRO A 771 13.53 1.46 -14.91
CA PRO A 771 13.76 0.16 -14.30
C PRO A 771 14.58 -0.75 -15.25
N PRO A 772 15.34 -1.72 -14.71
CA PRO A 772 16.07 -2.68 -15.52
C PRO A 772 15.13 -3.48 -16.43
N SER A 773 15.51 -3.68 -17.70
CA SER A 773 14.68 -4.43 -18.66
C SER A 773 14.39 -5.86 -18.17
N ALA A 774 13.11 -6.19 -18.05
CA ALA A 774 12.64 -7.51 -17.65
C ALA A 774 12.49 -8.51 -18.82
N ALA A 775 12.92 -8.15 -20.05
CA ALA A 775 12.66 -8.95 -21.26
C ALA A 775 13.08 -10.43 -21.14
N SER A 776 14.26 -10.70 -20.56
CA SER A 776 14.72 -12.08 -20.37
C SER A 776 13.89 -12.87 -19.34
N LEU A 777 13.37 -12.21 -18.31
CA LEU A 777 12.52 -12.82 -17.29
C LEU A 777 11.16 -13.17 -17.89
N TRP A 778 10.57 -12.22 -18.60
CA TRP A 778 9.33 -12.38 -19.36
C TRP A 778 9.41 -13.57 -20.33
N SER A 779 10.42 -13.61 -21.21
CA SER A 779 10.56 -14.71 -22.18
C SER A 779 10.80 -16.07 -21.51
N ALA A 780 11.37 -16.11 -20.31
CA ALA A 780 11.49 -17.36 -19.56
C ALA A 780 10.14 -17.84 -19.00
N ILE A 781 9.27 -16.93 -18.57
CA ILE A 781 7.91 -17.27 -18.13
C ILE A 781 7.07 -17.73 -19.32
N GLU A 782 7.15 -17.06 -20.47
CA GLU A 782 6.48 -17.48 -21.72
C GLU A 782 6.81 -18.92 -22.10
N LEU A 783 8.09 -19.32 -21.99
CA LEU A 783 8.52 -20.70 -22.26
C LEU A 783 7.83 -21.72 -21.36
N VAL A 784 7.71 -21.42 -20.06
CA VAL A 784 7.00 -22.30 -19.10
C VAL A 784 5.51 -22.34 -19.43
N ALA A 785 4.94 -21.18 -19.78
CA ALA A 785 3.53 -21.05 -20.08
C ALA A 785 3.13 -21.82 -21.34
N GLU A 786 3.91 -21.71 -22.40
CA GLU A 786 3.69 -22.40 -23.67
C GLU A 786 3.66 -23.93 -23.49
N ALA A 787 4.53 -24.46 -22.63
CA ALA A 787 4.58 -25.89 -22.36
C ALA A 787 3.39 -26.40 -21.54
N VAL A 788 2.84 -25.59 -20.64
CA VAL A 788 1.61 -25.93 -19.89
C VAL A 788 0.39 -25.93 -20.82
N VAL A 789 0.33 -24.98 -21.75
CA VAL A 789 -0.77 -24.89 -22.74
C VAL A 789 -0.67 -26.01 -23.79
N ASN A 790 0.54 -26.40 -24.17
CA ASN A 790 0.81 -27.38 -25.22
C ASN A 790 1.56 -28.61 -24.66
N PRO A 791 0.90 -29.54 -23.95
CA PRO A 791 1.54 -30.68 -23.29
C PRO A 791 2.17 -31.72 -24.25
N GLY A 792 2.03 -31.53 -25.58
CA GLY A 792 2.73 -32.30 -26.60
C GLY A 792 4.15 -31.81 -26.93
N LEU A 793 4.55 -30.66 -26.39
CA LEU A 793 5.94 -30.18 -26.43
C LEU A 793 6.75 -30.85 -25.31
N GLU A 794 8.05 -31.05 -25.52
CA GLU A 794 8.94 -31.50 -24.44
C GLU A 794 8.89 -30.46 -23.31
N PRO A 795 8.44 -30.81 -22.09
CA PRO A 795 8.24 -29.83 -21.04
C PRO A 795 9.58 -29.23 -20.61
N PRO A 796 9.68 -27.91 -20.42
CA PRO A 796 10.88 -27.31 -19.88
C PRO A 796 11.09 -27.86 -18.46
N PRO A 797 12.35 -27.91 -17.98
CA PRO A 797 12.73 -28.22 -16.61
C PRO A 797 12.32 -27.08 -15.67
N ALA A 798 11.04 -26.73 -15.65
CA ALA A 798 10.43 -25.80 -14.71
C ALA A 798 9.41 -26.53 -13.82
N GLN A 799 9.40 -27.87 -13.86
CA GLN A 799 8.48 -28.70 -13.08
C GLN A 799 8.60 -28.43 -11.57
N ALA A 800 9.80 -28.12 -11.07
CA ALA A 800 9.99 -27.70 -9.68
C ALA A 800 9.22 -26.42 -9.33
N ALA A 801 9.17 -25.42 -10.23
CA ALA A 801 8.36 -24.22 -10.03
C ALA A 801 6.86 -24.54 -10.14
N LEU A 802 6.44 -25.41 -11.06
CA LEU A 802 5.03 -25.83 -11.16
C LEU A 802 4.57 -26.58 -9.90
N ASP A 803 5.43 -27.42 -9.32
CA ASP A 803 5.14 -28.12 -8.05
C ASP A 803 4.97 -27.10 -6.89
N VAL A 804 5.77 -26.03 -6.87
CA VAL A 804 5.60 -24.90 -5.92
C VAL A 804 4.25 -24.21 -6.16
N LEU A 805 3.91 -23.84 -7.39
CA LEU A 805 2.64 -23.17 -7.72
C LEU A 805 1.43 -24.01 -7.32
N ARG A 806 1.49 -25.33 -7.55
CA ARG A 806 0.42 -26.27 -7.17
C ARG A 806 0.38 -26.59 -5.66
N ARG A 807 1.34 -26.10 -4.87
CA ARG A 807 1.51 -26.40 -3.43
C ARG A 807 1.57 -27.89 -3.10
N VAL A 808 2.04 -28.71 -4.04
CA VAL A 808 2.18 -30.15 -3.82
C VAL A 808 3.46 -30.45 -3.02
N PRO A 809 3.47 -31.50 -2.17
CA PRO A 809 4.69 -31.96 -1.52
C PRO A 809 5.82 -32.21 -2.54
N PRO A 810 7.09 -31.92 -2.20
CA PRO A 810 8.24 -32.24 -3.04
C PRO A 810 8.22 -33.67 -3.58
N ARG A 811 8.27 -33.82 -4.91
CA ARG A 811 8.27 -35.16 -5.52
C ARG A 811 9.62 -35.85 -5.28
N GLN A 812 9.57 -37.01 -4.64
CA GLN A 812 10.71 -37.87 -4.39
C GLN A 812 10.68 -39.07 -5.34
N ARG A 813 11.83 -39.47 -5.89
CA ARG A 813 11.96 -40.63 -6.81
C ARG A 813 11.43 -41.94 -6.23
N HIS A 814 11.47 -42.08 -4.92
CA HIS A 814 10.97 -43.25 -4.19
C HIS A 814 9.48 -43.15 -3.80
N GLY A 815 8.81 -42.04 -4.10
CA GLY A 815 7.39 -41.79 -3.78
C GLY A 815 7.07 -41.64 -2.28
N GLY A 816 8.08 -41.65 -1.41
CA GLY A 816 7.96 -41.48 0.04
C GLY A 816 8.01 -40.03 0.50
N PRO A 817 7.76 -39.77 1.80
CA PRO A 817 7.88 -38.43 2.40
C PRO A 817 9.34 -37.93 2.38
N LEU A 818 9.53 -36.64 2.67
CA LEU A 818 10.87 -36.06 2.83
C LEU A 818 11.66 -36.79 3.93
N PRO A 819 12.98 -37.00 3.75
CA PRO A 819 13.84 -37.54 4.80
C PRO A 819 13.73 -36.72 6.09
N HIS A 820 13.53 -37.39 7.23
CA HIS A 820 13.47 -36.72 8.53
C HIS A 820 14.88 -36.41 9.05
N ALA A 821 15.08 -35.21 9.58
CA ALA A 821 16.21 -34.94 10.49
C ALA A 821 15.93 -35.65 11.83
N ALA A 822 16.92 -36.33 12.42
CA ALA A 822 16.71 -37.00 13.70
C ALA A 822 16.34 -35.97 14.79
N VAL A 823 15.12 -36.08 15.33
CA VAL A 823 14.62 -35.13 16.33
C VAL A 823 15.23 -35.48 17.69
N SER A 824 16.09 -34.61 18.22
CA SER A 824 16.47 -34.66 19.63
C SER A 824 15.34 -34.06 20.48
N VAL A 825 14.39 -34.89 20.93
CA VAL A 825 13.33 -34.47 21.87
C VAL A 825 13.93 -34.35 23.28
N PRO A 826 14.00 -33.15 23.89
CA PRO A 826 14.35 -33.04 25.31
C PRO A 826 13.11 -33.39 26.14
N GLY A 827 13.12 -34.52 26.84
CA GLY A 827 12.18 -34.77 27.96
C GLY A 827 11.17 -35.92 27.82
N LEU A 828 11.26 -36.79 26.81
CA LEU A 828 10.54 -38.07 26.81
C LEU A 828 11.55 -39.21 27.00
N GLY A 829 11.42 -39.90 28.13
CA GLY A 829 12.22 -41.06 28.46
C GLY A 829 12.14 -42.13 27.38
N ALA A 830 13.26 -42.82 27.19
CA ALA A 830 13.40 -43.97 26.32
C ALA A 830 12.22 -44.93 26.46
N ASP A 831 11.45 -45.11 25.38
CA ASP A 831 10.67 -46.31 25.07
C ASP A 831 9.96 -46.18 23.71
N VAL A 832 10.72 -45.96 22.62
CA VAL A 832 10.26 -46.36 21.26
C VAL A 832 11.48 -46.74 20.42
N ASP A 833 12.06 -47.90 20.70
CA ASP A 833 13.05 -48.53 19.81
C ASP A 833 12.78 -50.04 19.75
N GLN A 834 12.02 -50.47 18.75
CA GLN A 834 12.07 -51.82 18.18
C GLN A 834 11.33 -51.84 16.85
N VAL A 835 12.06 -51.76 15.74
CA VAL A 835 12.09 -52.74 14.63
C VAL A 835 12.79 -52.12 13.40
N ALA A 836 13.96 -52.68 13.07
CA ALA A 836 14.55 -52.93 11.74
C ALA A 836 16.05 -52.56 11.72
N GLY A 837 16.89 -53.59 11.76
CA GLY A 837 18.33 -53.47 12.00
C GLY A 837 19.20 -53.26 10.76
N GLY A 838 20.45 -52.91 11.02
CA GLY A 838 21.53 -52.78 10.04
C GLY A 838 22.78 -52.14 10.66
N HIS A 839 23.57 -52.93 11.39
CA HIS A 839 24.85 -52.50 11.99
C HIS A 839 25.89 -52.07 10.94
N ILE A 840 26.44 -50.85 11.07
CA ILE A 840 27.83 -50.54 10.68
C ILE A 840 28.45 -49.57 11.71
N GLY A 841 29.44 -50.08 12.46
CA GLY A 841 30.60 -49.42 13.10
C GLY A 841 30.45 -48.03 13.75
N THR A 842 30.27 -47.99 15.07
CA THR A 842 30.55 -46.80 15.90
C THR A 842 31.92 -46.95 16.56
N ASP A 843 32.90 -46.20 16.10
CA ASP A 843 34.08 -45.85 16.90
C ASP A 843 34.61 -44.48 16.45
N HIS A 844 34.67 -43.56 17.43
CA HIS A 844 35.13 -42.17 17.37
C HIS A 844 34.26 -41.18 16.58
N ILE A 845 33.66 -40.20 17.28
CA ILE A 845 33.56 -38.75 16.93
C ILE A 845 32.72 -38.03 18.01
N GLY A 846 33.15 -36.81 18.37
CA GLY A 846 32.61 -35.98 19.46
C GLY A 846 31.30 -35.25 19.14
N ALA A 847 30.87 -34.42 20.10
CA ALA A 847 29.55 -33.80 20.24
C ALA A 847 29.16 -32.71 19.21
N ASP A 848 29.45 -32.90 17.91
CA ASP A 848 29.09 -31.99 16.81
C ASP A 848 27.72 -32.31 16.13
N HIS A 849 26.93 -33.22 16.70
CA HIS A 849 25.90 -33.94 15.92
C HIS A 849 24.59 -33.22 15.59
N ILE A 850 24.24 -32.06 16.18
CA ILE A 850 22.86 -31.52 16.04
C ILE A 850 22.65 -30.73 14.72
N GLY A 851 23.71 -30.18 14.12
CA GLY A 851 23.63 -29.52 12.80
C GLY A 851 23.86 -30.47 11.61
N ALA A 852 24.46 -31.64 11.87
CA ALA A 852 24.76 -32.63 10.84
C ALA A 852 23.49 -33.29 10.28
N ASP A 853 22.46 -33.45 11.12
CA ASP A 853 21.24 -34.17 10.76
C ASP A 853 20.38 -33.41 9.74
N HIS A 854 20.21 -32.09 9.88
CA HIS A 854 19.52 -31.28 8.86
C HIS A 854 20.31 -31.16 7.56
N ILE A 855 21.65 -31.05 7.64
CA ILE A 855 22.49 -31.00 6.42
C ILE A 855 22.35 -32.31 5.65
N SER A 856 22.44 -33.46 6.34
CA SER A 856 22.25 -34.78 5.73
C SER A 856 20.84 -34.95 5.17
N ALA A 857 19.79 -34.64 5.95
CA ALA A 857 18.40 -34.78 5.50
C ALA A 857 18.07 -33.92 4.27
N VAL A 858 18.50 -32.66 4.25
CA VAL A 858 18.33 -31.78 3.08
C VAL A 858 19.16 -32.26 1.89
N THR A 859 20.38 -32.74 2.12
CA THR A 859 21.21 -33.33 1.04
C THR A 859 20.54 -34.57 0.44
N ASP A 860 20.02 -35.47 1.26
CA ASP A 860 19.30 -36.67 0.83
C ASP A 860 18.00 -36.32 0.10
N ALA A 861 17.25 -35.33 0.60
CA ALA A 861 16.05 -34.83 -0.05
C ALA A 861 16.34 -34.26 -1.44
N MET A 862 17.45 -33.54 -1.59
CA MET A 862 17.90 -33.01 -2.88
C MET A 862 18.30 -34.13 -3.84
N LEU A 863 19.05 -35.14 -3.38
CA LEU A 863 19.45 -36.29 -4.18
C LEU A 863 18.24 -37.15 -4.61
N GLY A 864 17.24 -37.26 -3.74
CA GLY A 864 15.98 -37.95 -3.98
C GLY A 864 14.96 -37.19 -4.82
N ALA A 865 15.13 -35.86 -5.00
CA ALA A 865 14.18 -35.02 -5.70
C ALA A 865 14.08 -35.36 -7.21
N ASP A 866 12.85 -35.61 -7.65
CA ASP A 866 12.51 -35.93 -9.04
C ASP A 866 12.14 -34.67 -9.83
N ASP A 867 13.16 -33.86 -10.17
CA ASP A 867 13.00 -32.57 -10.86
C ASP A 867 11.93 -31.67 -10.18
N SER A 868 12.01 -31.64 -8.84
CA SER A 868 11.11 -30.92 -7.93
C SER A 868 11.90 -29.96 -7.04
N TYR A 869 11.25 -29.38 -6.04
CA TYR A 869 11.86 -28.42 -5.11
C TYR A 869 12.18 -29.04 -3.74
N VAL A 870 13.07 -28.42 -2.98
CA VAL A 870 13.21 -28.61 -1.53
C VAL A 870 13.20 -27.23 -0.89
N ALA A 871 12.35 -27.03 0.12
CA ALA A 871 12.21 -25.75 0.81
C ALA A 871 12.77 -25.83 2.23
N VAL A 872 13.48 -24.78 2.64
CA VAL A 872 14.00 -24.61 4.00
C VAL A 872 13.66 -23.21 4.49
N GLN A 873 12.83 -23.14 5.52
CA GLN A 873 12.60 -21.92 6.27
C GLN A 873 13.63 -21.83 7.40
N GLY A 874 14.44 -20.78 7.38
CA GLY A 874 15.47 -20.52 8.39
C GLY A 874 15.23 -19.20 9.12
N PRO A 875 14.56 -19.24 10.30
CA PRO A 875 14.41 -18.08 11.19
C PRO A 875 15.75 -17.41 11.58
N PRO A 876 15.71 -16.19 12.17
CA PRO A 876 16.91 -15.45 12.58
C PRO A 876 17.88 -16.26 13.44
N GLY A 877 19.14 -16.35 12.98
CA GLY A 877 20.22 -16.99 13.74
C GLY A 877 20.21 -18.52 13.74
N THR A 878 19.35 -19.16 12.95
CA THR A 878 19.27 -20.64 12.84
C THR A 878 20.37 -21.26 11.98
N GLY A 879 21.15 -20.43 11.27
CA GLY A 879 22.25 -20.90 10.43
C GLY A 879 21.81 -21.31 9.02
N LYS A 880 20.74 -20.72 8.48
CA LYS A 880 20.26 -20.95 7.10
C LYS A 880 21.38 -20.97 6.05
N THR A 881 22.21 -19.92 6.00
CA THR A 881 23.33 -19.84 5.06
C THR A 881 24.37 -20.92 5.34
N TYR A 882 24.68 -21.21 6.61
CA TYR A 882 25.61 -22.28 6.99
C TYR A 882 25.13 -23.67 6.56
N LEU A 883 23.83 -23.95 6.68
CA LEU A 883 23.22 -25.18 6.16
C LEU A 883 23.32 -25.21 4.63
N GLY A 884 22.88 -24.15 3.97
CA GLY A 884 22.86 -24.05 2.50
C GLY A 884 24.24 -24.26 1.89
N THR A 885 25.27 -23.58 2.40
CA THR A 885 26.62 -23.67 1.86
C THR A 885 27.23 -25.07 2.02
N ARG A 886 26.94 -25.76 3.13
CA ARG A 886 27.40 -27.14 3.37
C ARG A 886 26.65 -28.18 2.54
N VAL A 887 25.35 -28.01 2.34
CA VAL A 887 24.57 -28.84 1.40
C VAL A 887 25.15 -28.69 -0.01
N ILE A 888 25.41 -27.46 -0.47
CA ILE A 888 26.01 -27.23 -1.79
C ILE A 888 27.43 -27.80 -1.89
N ALA A 889 28.26 -27.61 -0.87
CA ALA A 889 29.59 -28.22 -0.85
C ALA A 889 29.53 -29.75 -0.96
N ALA A 890 28.59 -30.40 -0.27
CA ALA A 890 28.38 -31.85 -0.39
C ALA A 890 27.92 -32.27 -1.80
N LEU A 891 26.93 -31.57 -2.38
CA LEU A 891 26.41 -31.85 -3.73
C LEU A 891 27.50 -31.70 -4.81
N VAL A 892 28.32 -30.65 -4.72
CA VAL A 892 29.40 -30.39 -5.69
C VAL A 892 30.54 -31.39 -5.49
N GLN A 893 31.10 -31.49 -4.28
CA GLN A 893 32.32 -32.26 -4.05
C GLN A 893 32.10 -33.78 -4.12
N ARG A 894 30.93 -34.28 -3.71
CA ARG A 894 30.66 -35.73 -3.65
C ARG A 894 29.91 -36.26 -4.86
N PHE A 895 29.08 -35.42 -5.50
CA PHE A 895 28.19 -35.85 -6.59
C PHE A 895 28.46 -35.11 -7.91
N GLY A 896 29.39 -34.15 -7.94
CA GLY A 896 29.76 -33.45 -9.17
C GLY A 896 28.66 -32.55 -9.72
N TRP A 897 27.73 -32.07 -8.88
CA TRP A 897 26.59 -31.28 -9.33
C TRP A 897 27.01 -29.88 -9.82
N ARG A 898 26.29 -29.40 -10.84
CA ARG A 898 26.34 -28.03 -11.33
C ARG A 898 25.27 -27.21 -10.62
N VAL A 899 25.68 -26.22 -9.85
CA VAL A 899 24.83 -25.46 -8.94
C VAL A 899 24.78 -24.00 -9.34
N GLY A 900 23.58 -23.43 -9.48
CA GLY A 900 23.38 -21.98 -9.53
C GLY A 900 23.03 -21.43 -8.15
N VAL A 901 23.48 -20.22 -7.83
CA VAL A 901 23.05 -19.46 -6.64
C VAL A 901 22.51 -18.11 -7.09
N VAL A 902 21.22 -17.86 -6.81
CA VAL A 902 20.51 -16.61 -7.11
C VAL A 902 19.96 -15.99 -5.83
N ALA A 903 19.97 -14.67 -5.76
CA ALA A 903 19.32 -13.88 -4.71
C ALA A 903 18.94 -12.50 -5.24
N GLN A 904 18.24 -11.70 -4.42
CA GLN A 904 17.80 -10.33 -4.76
C GLN A 904 18.97 -9.34 -4.96
N SER A 905 20.14 -9.57 -4.37
CA SER A 905 21.28 -8.65 -4.49
C SER A 905 22.62 -9.36 -4.68
N HIS A 906 23.56 -8.68 -5.34
CA HIS A 906 24.92 -9.18 -5.53
C HIS A 906 25.64 -9.46 -4.20
N ALA A 907 25.42 -8.63 -3.17
CA ALA A 907 26.05 -8.80 -1.87
C ALA A 907 25.64 -10.11 -1.18
N VAL A 908 24.35 -10.49 -1.28
CA VAL A 908 23.83 -11.75 -0.74
C VAL A 908 24.45 -12.94 -1.48
N VAL A 909 24.50 -12.88 -2.82
CA VAL A 909 25.15 -13.92 -3.64
C VAL A 909 26.62 -14.07 -3.25
N GLU A 910 27.37 -12.98 -3.16
CA GLU A 910 28.80 -13.03 -2.81
C GLU A 910 29.04 -13.56 -1.41
N HIS A 911 28.21 -13.20 -0.43
CA HIS A 911 28.27 -13.76 0.91
C HIS A 911 28.05 -15.29 0.88
N PHE A 912 27.06 -15.76 0.13
CA PHE A 912 26.80 -17.20 -0.03
C PHE A 912 27.98 -17.92 -0.70
N LEU A 913 28.55 -17.36 -1.76
CA LEU A 913 29.71 -17.94 -2.45
C LEU A 913 30.95 -18.05 -1.56
N ARG A 914 31.23 -17.04 -0.73
CA ARG A 914 32.30 -17.14 0.29
C ARG A 914 32.05 -18.32 1.23
N GLY A 915 30.82 -18.44 1.74
CA GLY A 915 30.44 -19.54 2.62
C GLY A 915 30.56 -20.92 1.97
N VAL A 916 30.32 -21.05 0.65
CA VAL A 916 30.53 -22.29 -0.11
C VAL A 916 32.02 -22.66 -0.19
N ILE A 917 32.89 -21.66 -0.38
CA ILE A 917 34.35 -21.87 -0.40
C ILE A 917 34.86 -22.27 0.99
N GLU A 918 34.40 -21.57 2.03
CA GLU A 918 34.70 -21.90 3.43
C GLU A 918 34.20 -23.30 3.83
N ALA A 919 33.09 -23.76 3.23
CA ALA A 919 32.58 -25.12 3.40
C ALA A 919 33.38 -26.20 2.66
N GLY A 920 34.39 -25.81 1.85
CA GLY A 920 35.37 -26.72 1.25
C GLY A 920 35.35 -26.83 -0.27
N VAL A 921 34.51 -26.04 -0.99
CA VAL A 921 34.57 -26.01 -2.46
C VAL A 921 35.78 -25.17 -2.92
N PRO A 922 36.70 -25.71 -3.74
CA PRO A 922 37.80 -24.95 -4.31
C PRO A 922 37.31 -23.70 -5.06
N GLY A 923 37.93 -22.55 -4.81
CA GLY A 923 37.59 -21.28 -5.48
C GLY A 923 37.65 -21.33 -7.00
N ALA A 924 38.44 -22.25 -7.58
CA ALA A 924 38.50 -22.51 -9.02
C ALA A 924 37.16 -23.05 -9.59
N GLN A 925 36.39 -23.79 -8.78
CA GLN A 925 35.08 -24.34 -9.14
C GLN A 925 33.93 -23.38 -8.85
N VAL A 926 34.23 -22.18 -8.33
CA VAL A 926 33.24 -21.14 -8.04
C VAL A 926 33.41 -19.99 -9.03
N GLY A 927 32.35 -19.63 -9.74
CA GLY A 927 32.34 -18.59 -10.77
C GLY A 927 31.31 -17.50 -10.47
N LYS A 928 31.66 -16.25 -10.71
CA LYS A 928 30.70 -15.13 -10.71
C LYS A 928 31.11 -14.07 -11.71
N ARG A 929 30.14 -13.49 -12.41
CA ARG A 929 30.38 -12.36 -13.31
C ARG A 929 30.98 -11.18 -12.54
N GLY A 930 32.08 -10.63 -13.04
CA GLY A 930 32.65 -9.39 -12.51
C GLY A 930 31.74 -8.19 -12.78
N GLY A 931 31.72 -7.20 -11.87
CA GLY A 931 31.09 -5.92 -12.14
C GLY A 931 31.79 -5.27 -13.35
N SER A 932 31.04 -4.92 -14.39
CA SER A 932 31.59 -4.18 -15.52
C SER A 932 31.86 -2.74 -15.09
N VAL A 933 33.12 -2.30 -15.13
CA VAL A 933 33.43 -0.87 -15.13
C VAL A 933 32.91 -0.33 -16.45
N ASP A 934 31.89 0.53 -16.38
CA ASP A 934 31.32 1.11 -17.59
C ASP A 934 32.37 2.00 -18.26
N ALA A 935 32.84 1.56 -19.41
CA ALA A 935 33.90 2.23 -20.13
C ALA A 935 33.43 3.55 -20.80
N SER A 936 32.15 3.92 -20.69
CA SER A 936 31.61 5.23 -21.08
C SER A 936 31.94 6.34 -20.08
N ILE A 937 32.40 6.01 -18.86
CA ILE A 937 32.83 7.01 -17.88
C ILE A 937 34.28 7.43 -18.19
N PRO A 938 34.56 8.75 -18.37
CA PRO A 938 35.93 9.22 -18.58
C PRO A 938 36.83 8.80 -17.43
N THR A 939 38.09 8.46 -17.73
CA THR A 939 39.02 7.78 -16.81
C THR A 939 39.19 8.52 -15.47
N ASP A 940 39.15 9.85 -15.51
CA ASP A 940 39.36 10.73 -14.36
C ASP A 940 38.13 10.83 -13.43
N PHE A 941 36.95 10.39 -13.90
CA PHE A 941 35.67 10.43 -13.18
C PHE A 941 35.10 9.05 -12.89
N ARG A 942 35.85 7.98 -13.21
CA ARG A 942 35.48 6.64 -12.76
C ARG A 942 35.44 6.67 -11.24
N PRO A 943 34.33 6.21 -10.62
CA PRO A 943 34.33 6.07 -9.18
C PRO A 943 35.56 5.25 -8.80
N ALA A 944 36.28 5.68 -7.76
CA ALA A 944 37.19 4.78 -7.09
C ALA A 944 36.35 3.59 -6.70
N VAL A 945 36.36 2.53 -7.51
CA VAL A 945 35.87 1.23 -7.08
C VAL A 945 36.65 1.04 -5.79
N GLU A 946 35.95 1.00 -4.66
CA GLU A 946 36.50 0.47 -3.42
C GLU A 946 37.00 -0.92 -3.80
N HIS A 947 38.24 -0.97 -4.26
CA HIS A 947 38.99 -2.17 -4.44
C HIS A 947 39.16 -2.61 -3.01
N ASP A 948 38.33 -3.56 -2.59
CA ASP A 948 38.83 -4.61 -1.72
C ASP A 948 40.16 -5.05 -2.36
N PRO A 949 41.32 -4.77 -1.73
CA PRO A 949 42.62 -5.05 -2.32
C PRO A 949 42.88 -6.55 -2.48
N SER A 950 42.00 -7.40 -1.95
CA SER A 950 42.04 -8.84 -2.14
C SER A 950 41.28 -9.26 -3.40
N ALA A 951 41.93 -10.00 -4.28
CA ALA A 951 41.23 -10.68 -5.38
C ALA A 951 40.12 -11.56 -4.78
N PRO A 952 38.89 -11.56 -5.32
CA PRO A 952 37.82 -12.38 -4.78
C PRO A 952 38.24 -13.86 -4.80
N PRO A 953 37.83 -14.67 -3.82
CA PRO A 953 38.26 -16.06 -3.71
C PRO A 953 37.64 -17.00 -4.76
N TRP A 954 36.98 -16.46 -5.79
CA TRP A 954 36.31 -17.18 -6.88
C TRP A 954 36.79 -16.69 -8.26
N VAL A 955 36.52 -17.47 -9.30
CA VAL A 955 36.81 -17.11 -10.69
C VAL A 955 35.87 -16.00 -11.17
N ARG A 956 36.44 -14.89 -11.64
CA ARG A 956 35.68 -13.83 -12.31
C ARG A 956 35.35 -14.26 -13.74
N LEU A 957 34.06 -14.27 -14.07
CA LEU A 957 33.56 -14.59 -15.40
C LEU A 957 33.30 -13.30 -16.18
N ASP A 958 33.63 -13.30 -17.47
CA ASP A 958 33.18 -12.28 -18.42
C ASP A 958 31.70 -12.49 -18.80
N ALA A 959 31.15 -11.56 -19.59
CA ALA A 959 29.72 -11.47 -19.89
C ALA A 959 29.08 -12.78 -20.41
N TYR A 960 29.84 -13.67 -21.07
CA TYR A 960 29.32 -14.89 -21.71
C TYR A 960 30.17 -16.16 -21.46
N GLN A 961 31.04 -16.18 -20.45
CA GLN A 961 31.91 -17.34 -20.15
C GLN A 961 31.25 -18.44 -19.30
N HIS A 962 29.93 -18.38 -19.08
CA HIS A 962 29.25 -19.24 -18.10
C HIS A 962 29.21 -20.71 -18.56
N GLN A 963 28.86 -20.96 -19.83
CA GLN A 963 28.84 -22.31 -20.41
C GLN A 963 30.23 -22.93 -20.46
N GLU A 964 31.22 -22.18 -20.95
CA GLU A 964 32.62 -22.61 -20.98
C GLU A 964 33.13 -23.00 -19.57
N PHE A 965 32.75 -22.22 -18.55
CA PHE A 965 33.11 -22.51 -17.18
C PHE A 965 32.48 -23.80 -16.66
N LEU A 966 31.20 -24.06 -16.95
CA LEU A 966 30.52 -25.31 -16.57
C LEU A 966 31.14 -26.52 -17.30
N GLU A 967 31.39 -26.40 -18.61
CA GLU A 967 32.00 -27.44 -19.43
C GLU A 967 33.42 -27.80 -18.94
N ARG A 968 34.22 -26.79 -18.59
CA ARG A 968 35.59 -26.98 -18.08
C ARG A 968 35.62 -27.80 -16.79
N HIS A 969 34.60 -27.67 -15.95
CA HIS A 969 34.52 -28.38 -14.67
C HIS A 969 33.79 -29.73 -14.77
N GLY A 970 33.02 -29.96 -15.85
CA GLY A 970 32.49 -31.29 -16.23
C GLY A 970 31.91 -32.07 -15.05
N SER A 971 32.45 -33.28 -14.82
CA SER A 971 32.02 -34.18 -13.73
C SER A 971 32.54 -33.80 -12.34
N ALA A 972 33.43 -32.80 -12.22
CA ALA A 972 33.91 -32.31 -10.92
C ALA A 972 32.89 -31.39 -10.23
N GLY A 973 31.85 -30.94 -10.96
CA GLY A 973 30.87 -29.99 -10.46
C GLY A 973 31.38 -28.56 -10.39
N ALA A 974 30.46 -27.61 -10.31
CA ALA A 974 30.76 -26.19 -10.28
C ALA A 974 29.63 -25.40 -9.60
N VAL A 975 29.96 -24.22 -9.07
CA VAL A 975 29.01 -23.27 -8.48
C VAL A 975 29.09 -21.95 -9.23
N ILE A 976 27.96 -21.44 -9.71
CA ILE A 976 27.88 -20.12 -10.34
C ILE A 976 26.92 -19.23 -9.56
N GLY A 977 27.38 -18.04 -9.16
CA GLY A 977 26.53 -17.02 -8.55
C GLY A 977 26.11 -15.94 -9.54
N GLY A 978 24.85 -15.54 -9.50
CA GLY A 978 24.29 -14.52 -10.38
C GLY A 978 22.97 -13.93 -9.88
N THR A 979 22.45 -12.96 -10.63
CA THR A 979 21.12 -12.37 -10.48
C THR A 979 20.10 -13.14 -11.30
N ALA A 980 18.80 -12.87 -11.12
CA ALA A 980 17.74 -13.49 -11.91
C ALA A 980 17.97 -13.34 -13.43
N TRP A 981 18.41 -12.15 -13.88
CA TRP A 981 18.80 -11.88 -15.27
C TRP A 981 19.95 -12.74 -15.79
N ASP A 982 20.87 -13.16 -14.92
CA ASP A 982 21.96 -14.03 -15.36
C ASP A 982 21.41 -15.42 -15.70
N PHE A 983 20.51 -15.96 -14.88
CA PHE A 983 19.93 -17.30 -15.05
C PHE A 983 18.82 -17.39 -16.10
N THR A 984 18.17 -16.29 -16.45
CA THR A 984 17.20 -16.27 -17.57
C THR A 984 17.83 -15.96 -18.93
N ASN A 985 19.12 -15.60 -18.97
CA ASN A 985 19.81 -15.29 -20.22
C ASN A 985 20.23 -16.57 -20.98
N ARG A 986 19.56 -16.84 -22.10
CA ARG A 986 19.81 -18.02 -22.95
C ARG A 986 21.18 -18.06 -23.63
N ARG A 987 21.92 -16.94 -23.68
CA ARG A 987 23.32 -16.93 -24.14
C ARG A 987 24.30 -17.38 -23.05
N ARG A 988 23.85 -17.51 -21.81
CA ARG A 988 24.67 -17.89 -20.65
C ARG A 988 24.33 -19.27 -20.11
N PHE A 989 23.04 -19.63 -20.11
CA PHE A 989 22.57 -20.93 -19.67
C PHE A 989 21.60 -21.51 -20.67
N ALA A 990 21.81 -22.78 -21.01
CA ALA A 990 20.78 -23.57 -21.69
C ALA A 990 19.62 -23.86 -20.72
N VAL A 991 18.51 -24.32 -21.27
CA VAL A 991 17.38 -24.79 -20.46
C VAL A 991 17.80 -26.04 -19.69
N GLY A 992 17.70 -26.03 -18.35
CA GLY A 992 18.09 -27.16 -17.50
C GLY A 992 19.59 -27.46 -17.43
N ASP A 993 20.44 -26.46 -17.72
CA ASP A 993 21.90 -26.60 -17.72
C ASP A 993 22.47 -26.91 -16.32
N LEU A 994 21.72 -26.59 -15.28
CA LEU A 994 22.09 -26.79 -13.88
C LEU A 994 21.30 -27.95 -13.25
N ASP A 995 21.96 -28.70 -12.37
CA ASP A 995 21.32 -29.79 -11.63
C ASP A 995 20.40 -29.26 -10.51
N VAL A 996 20.78 -28.12 -9.93
CA VAL A 996 20.00 -27.37 -8.92
C VAL A 996 20.27 -25.86 -9.02
N LEU A 997 19.21 -25.08 -8.81
CA LEU A 997 19.29 -23.65 -8.53
C LEU A 997 18.91 -23.38 -7.08
N VAL A 998 19.82 -22.74 -6.34
CA VAL A 998 19.58 -22.25 -4.98
C VAL A 998 19.03 -20.84 -5.07
N ILE A 999 17.85 -20.63 -4.53
CA ILE A 999 17.27 -19.29 -4.33
C ILE A 999 17.50 -18.94 -2.86
N ASP A 1000 18.52 -18.13 -2.57
CA ASP A 1000 18.74 -17.59 -1.23
C ASP A 1000 17.88 -16.33 -1.02
N GLU A 1001 17.45 -16.12 0.22
CA GLU A 1001 16.38 -15.19 0.58
C GLU A 1001 15.09 -15.40 -0.23
N ALA A 1002 14.71 -16.68 -0.46
CA ALA A 1002 13.47 -17.08 -1.12
C ALA A 1002 12.19 -16.60 -0.41
N GLY A 1003 12.30 -16.05 0.81
CA GLY A 1003 11.22 -15.33 1.49
C GLY A 1003 10.94 -13.94 0.92
N GLN A 1004 11.84 -13.41 0.09
CA GLN A 1004 11.77 -12.11 -0.58
C GLN A 1004 11.79 -12.22 -2.12
N PHE A 1005 11.65 -13.43 -2.66
CA PHE A 1005 11.79 -13.71 -4.09
C PHE A 1005 10.44 -14.13 -4.67
N ALA A 1006 9.81 -13.26 -5.45
CA ALA A 1006 8.47 -13.45 -6.03
C ALA A 1006 8.32 -14.77 -6.78
N LEU A 1007 7.08 -15.30 -6.81
CA LEU A 1007 6.73 -16.46 -7.62
C LEU A 1007 7.02 -16.23 -9.11
N ALA A 1008 6.70 -15.05 -9.66
CA ALA A 1008 7.01 -14.73 -11.06
C ALA A 1008 8.51 -14.91 -11.38
N ASN A 1009 9.38 -14.33 -10.55
CA ASN A 1009 10.82 -14.47 -10.68
C ASN A 1009 11.28 -15.92 -10.48
N THR A 1010 10.66 -16.64 -9.53
CA THR A 1010 10.93 -18.07 -9.26
C THR A 1010 10.65 -18.92 -10.50
N ILE A 1011 9.52 -18.69 -11.17
CA ILE A 1011 9.13 -19.37 -12.42
C ILE A 1011 10.18 -19.09 -13.51
N ALA A 1012 10.57 -17.82 -13.66
CA ALA A 1012 11.50 -17.40 -14.70
C ALA A 1012 12.88 -18.09 -14.55
N VAL A 1013 13.47 -18.00 -13.35
CA VAL A 1013 14.83 -18.55 -13.10
C VAL A 1013 14.84 -20.08 -13.05
N ALA A 1014 13.71 -20.72 -12.70
CA ALA A 1014 13.62 -22.18 -12.65
C ALA A 1014 13.98 -22.85 -13.98
N THR A 1015 13.77 -22.17 -15.11
CA THR A 1015 14.12 -22.70 -16.43
C THR A 1015 15.62 -23.02 -16.61
N ALA A 1016 16.50 -22.49 -15.77
CA ALA A 1016 17.94 -22.76 -15.81
C ALA A 1016 18.33 -24.09 -15.15
N ALA A 1017 17.48 -24.70 -14.32
CA ALA A 1017 17.85 -25.82 -13.47
C ALA A 1017 16.75 -26.88 -13.36
N ARG A 1018 17.16 -28.13 -13.11
CA ARG A 1018 16.20 -29.24 -12.94
C ARG A 1018 15.49 -29.24 -11.57
N ARG A 1019 16.15 -28.72 -10.54
CA ARG A 1019 15.67 -28.71 -9.14
C ARG A 1019 15.82 -27.32 -8.53
N LEU A 1020 15.00 -27.04 -7.53
CA LEU A 1020 15.09 -25.80 -6.74
C LEU A 1020 15.43 -26.12 -5.28
N LEU A 1021 16.38 -25.39 -4.70
CA LEU A 1021 16.56 -25.32 -3.25
C LEU A 1021 16.17 -23.92 -2.79
N LEU A 1022 15.03 -23.81 -2.10
CA LEU A 1022 14.49 -22.54 -1.61
C LEU A 1022 14.98 -22.31 -0.17
N LEU A 1023 15.83 -21.32 0.02
CA LEU A 1023 16.35 -20.94 1.34
C LEU A 1023 15.86 -19.53 1.68
N GLY A 1024 15.10 -19.37 2.75
CA GLY A 1024 14.70 -18.03 3.17
C GLY A 1024 13.88 -18.04 4.44
N ASP A 1025 13.22 -16.92 4.69
CA ASP A 1025 12.25 -16.81 5.77
C ASP A 1025 11.14 -15.81 5.37
N PRO A 1026 9.91 -16.29 5.09
CA PRO A 1026 8.80 -15.41 4.69
C PRO A 1026 8.32 -14.51 5.83
N GLN A 1027 8.72 -14.78 7.08
CA GLN A 1027 8.37 -13.96 8.25
C GLN A 1027 9.34 -12.79 8.48
N GLN A 1028 10.39 -12.67 7.68
CA GLN A 1028 11.26 -11.48 7.62
C GLN A 1028 10.76 -10.50 6.55
N LEU A 1029 11.55 -9.48 6.21
CA LEU A 1029 11.13 -8.43 5.26
C LEU A 1029 10.55 -9.04 3.97
N PRO A 1030 9.32 -8.71 3.57
CA PRO A 1030 8.74 -9.19 2.32
C PRO A 1030 9.39 -8.52 1.11
N GLN A 1031 9.11 -9.04 -0.08
CA GLN A 1031 9.40 -8.32 -1.31
C GLN A 1031 8.57 -7.03 -1.36
N VAL A 1032 9.16 -5.95 -1.86
CA VAL A 1032 8.42 -4.73 -2.19
C VAL A 1032 7.90 -4.85 -3.62
N SER A 1033 6.60 -5.04 -3.78
CA SER A 1033 5.90 -4.95 -5.07
C SER A 1033 5.40 -3.52 -5.27
N GLN A 1034 5.49 -3.01 -6.50
CA GLN A 1034 4.95 -1.71 -6.89
C GLN A 1034 3.62 -1.84 -7.66
N GLY A 1035 3.42 -2.94 -8.36
CA GLY A 1035 2.25 -3.19 -9.20
C GLY A 1035 1.09 -3.85 -8.43
N THR A 1036 -0.10 -3.83 -9.04
CA THR A 1036 -1.27 -4.59 -8.55
C THR A 1036 -1.49 -5.81 -9.44
N HIS A 1037 -1.67 -6.97 -8.84
CA HIS A 1037 -1.74 -8.26 -9.54
C HIS A 1037 -3.07 -8.96 -9.24
N ASP A 1038 -3.67 -9.58 -10.26
CA ASP A 1038 -4.98 -10.25 -10.14
C ASP A 1038 -4.89 -11.60 -9.39
N ALA A 1039 -3.67 -12.13 -9.25
CA ALA A 1039 -3.35 -13.31 -8.49
C ALA A 1039 -2.07 -13.03 -7.66
N PRO A 1040 -1.85 -13.74 -6.54
CA PRO A 1040 -0.74 -13.50 -5.62
C PRO A 1040 0.59 -14.01 -6.18
N VAL A 1041 1.02 -13.51 -7.34
CA VAL A 1041 2.26 -13.91 -8.04
C VAL A 1041 3.47 -13.07 -7.61
N ASP A 1042 3.20 -11.97 -6.92
CA ASP A 1042 4.13 -11.06 -6.26
C ASP A 1042 4.59 -11.57 -4.88
N VAL A 1043 3.86 -12.53 -4.29
CA VAL A 1043 4.26 -13.18 -3.04
C VAL A 1043 5.50 -14.05 -3.25
N SER A 1044 6.27 -14.28 -2.19
CA SER A 1044 7.50 -15.07 -2.27
C SER A 1044 7.21 -16.58 -2.36
N ALA A 1045 8.12 -17.34 -2.98
CA ALA A 1045 7.94 -18.79 -3.12
C ALA A 1045 7.77 -19.51 -1.76
N LEU A 1046 8.50 -19.10 -0.73
CA LEU A 1046 8.32 -19.64 0.61
C LEU A 1046 7.00 -19.16 1.25
N GLY A 1047 6.61 -17.90 1.06
CA GLY A 1047 5.33 -17.37 1.56
C GLY A 1047 4.13 -18.08 0.94
N TRP A 1048 4.23 -18.45 -0.34
CA TRP A 1048 3.24 -19.25 -1.03
C TRP A 1048 3.11 -20.66 -0.46
N LEU A 1049 4.24 -21.33 -0.16
CA LEU A 1049 4.27 -22.68 0.39
C LEU A 1049 3.80 -22.76 1.85
N THR A 1050 3.96 -21.67 2.61
CA THR A 1050 3.48 -21.61 4.00
C THR A 1050 1.96 -21.58 4.12
N GLU A 1051 1.22 -21.21 3.06
CA GLU A 1051 -0.26 -21.27 3.06
C GLU A 1051 -0.91 -20.53 4.25
N GLY A 1052 -0.37 -19.37 4.61
CA GLY A 1052 -0.88 -18.57 5.74
C GLY A 1052 -0.39 -19.02 7.12
N HIS A 1053 0.30 -20.16 7.24
CA HIS A 1053 0.98 -20.56 8.48
C HIS A 1053 2.24 -19.71 8.72
N ALA A 1054 2.61 -19.48 9.99
CA ALA A 1054 3.85 -18.76 10.29
C ALA A 1054 5.11 -19.58 9.92
N THR A 1055 5.00 -20.90 10.07
CA THR A 1055 6.07 -21.87 9.80
C THR A 1055 5.73 -22.79 8.63
N LEU A 1056 6.75 -23.21 7.89
CA LEU A 1056 6.63 -24.13 6.77
C LEU A 1056 6.12 -25.52 7.21
N PRO A 1057 5.03 -26.04 6.61
CA PRO A 1057 4.54 -27.37 6.95
C PRO A 1057 5.59 -28.47 6.71
N PRO A 1058 5.71 -29.49 7.59
CA PRO A 1058 6.69 -30.57 7.44
C PRO A 1058 6.56 -31.38 6.15
N SER A 1059 5.38 -31.40 5.54
CA SER A 1059 5.13 -32.05 4.25
C SER A 1059 5.67 -31.27 3.04
N ARG A 1060 5.98 -29.98 3.22
CA ARG A 1060 6.43 -29.06 2.15
C ARG A 1060 7.91 -28.68 2.25
N GLY A 1061 8.55 -28.94 3.39
CA GLY A 1061 9.97 -28.70 3.56
C GLY A 1061 10.42 -28.74 5.02
N TYR A 1062 11.52 -28.06 5.30
CA TYR A 1062 12.18 -28.07 6.61
C TYR A 1062 12.06 -26.70 7.28
N PHE A 1063 11.63 -26.70 8.54
CA PHE A 1063 11.71 -25.54 9.42
C PHE A 1063 12.92 -25.71 10.37
N LEU A 1064 13.82 -24.73 10.40
CA LEU A 1064 14.96 -24.74 11.32
C LEU A 1064 14.52 -24.16 12.67
N ASP A 1065 14.22 -25.03 13.63
CA ASP A 1065 13.61 -24.69 14.91
C ASP A 1065 14.60 -24.14 15.96
N ARG A 1066 15.92 -24.21 15.73
CA ARG A 1066 16.94 -23.83 16.72
C ARG A 1066 17.77 -22.62 16.31
N THR A 1067 17.66 -21.51 17.04
CA THR A 1067 18.51 -20.32 16.86
C THR A 1067 19.76 -20.35 17.73
N TRP A 1068 20.89 -19.96 17.14
CA TRP A 1068 22.18 -19.85 17.79
C TRP A 1068 22.51 -18.41 18.22
N ARG A 1069 21.59 -17.48 17.96
CA ARG A 1069 21.73 -16.05 18.23
C ARG A 1069 20.93 -15.61 19.45
N LEU A 1070 19.65 -15.95 19.54
CA LEU A 1070 18.75 -15.33 20.53
C LEU A 1070 18.91 -16.01 21.88
N HIS A 1071 19.03 -15.24 22.96
CA HIS A 1071 18.84 -15.72 24.33
C HIS A 1071 17.39 -16.25 24.51
N PRO A 1072 17.13 -17.28 25.34
CA PRO A 1072 15.78 -17.88 25.50
C PRO A 1072 14.63 -16.89 25.67
N GLU A 1073 14.74 -15.91 26.57
CA GLU A 1073 13.69 -14.91 26.79
C GLU A 1073 13.46 -13.97 25.58
N LEU A 1074 14.50 -13.68 24.79
CA LEU A 1074 14.33 -12.91 23.55
C LEU A 1074 13.77 -13.78 22.43
N CYS A 1075 14.17 -15.06 22.39
CA CYS A 1075 13.67 -16.04 21.44
C CYS A 1075 12.18 -16.29 21.62
N GLU A 1076 11.69 -16.38 22.85
CA GLU A 1076 10.26 -16.57 23.14
C GLU A 1076 9.40 -15.43 22.58
N ALA A 1077 9.82 -14.18 22.76
CA ALA A 1077 9.14 -13.03 22.20
C ALA A 1077 9.15 -13.04 20.66
N VAL A 1078 10.29 -13.37 20.04
CA VAL A 1078 10.39 -13.48 18.57
C VAL A 1078 9.58 -14.68 18.04
N SER A 1079 9.58 -15.79 18.76
CA SER A 1079 8.87 -17.01 18.37
C SER A 1079 7.35 -16.85 18.46
N THR A 1080 6.87 -16.17 19.49
CA THR A 1080 5.45 -15.80 19.63
C THR A 1080 5.08 -14.79 18.55
N LEU A 1081 5.93 -13.79 18.34
CA LEU A 1081 5.69 -12.76 17.35
C LEU A 1081 5.66 -13.32 15.94
N ALA A 1082 6.40 -14.36 15.55
CA ALA A 1082 6.55 -14.68 14.12
C ALA A 1082 6.62 -16.17 13.75
N TYR A 1083 6.62 -17.10 14.70
CA TYR A 1083 6.91 -18.52 14.42
C TYR A 1083 6.07 -19.51 15.23
N ASP A 1084 4.87 -19.12 15.67
CA ASP A 1084 3.91 -19.98 16.39
C ASP A 1084 4.53 -20.80 17.54
N HIS A 1085 5.43 -20.17 18.32
CA HIS A 1085 6.16 -20.79 19.43
C HIS A 1085 7.13 -21.95 19.04
N GLN A 1086 7.39 -22.18 17.76
CA GLN A 1086 8.25 -23.27 17.28
C GLN A 1086 9.74 -22.91 17.21
N LEU A 1087 10.13 -21.65 17.39
CA LEU A 1087 11.54 -21.23 17.41
C LEU A 1087 12.10 -21.28 18.84
N HIS A 1088 13.17 -22.05 19.01
CA HIS A 1088 13.84 -22.30 20.28
C HIS A 1088 15.30 -21.88 20.27
N SER A 1089 15.79 -21.45 21.42
CA SER A 1089 17.20 -21.11 21.62
C SER A 1089 18.08 -22.35 21.78
N HIS A 1090 19.23 -22.38 21.11
CA HIS A 1090 20.27 -23.36 21.41
C HIS A 1090 20.80 -23.16 22.85
N PRO A 1091 21.05 -24.22 23.64
CA PRO A 1091 21.46 -24.11 25.05
C PRO A 1091 22.65 -23.16 25.31
N ARG A 1092 23.61 -23.09 24.38
CA ARG A 1092 24.76 -22.16 24.48
C ARG A 1092 24.36 -20.69 24.62
N THR A 1093 23.23 -20.29 24.05
CA THR A 1093 22.77 -18.90 24.05
C THR A 1093 22.32 -18.43 25.44
N ALA A 1094 21.93 -19.37 26.31
CA ALA A 1094 21.57 -19.12 27.70
C ALA A 1094 22.80 -18.82 28.59
N GLN A 1095 24.01 -19.07 28.10
CA GLN A 1095 25.25 -18.76 28.81
C GLN A 1095 25.68 -17.29 28.65
N ARG A 1096 25.00 -16.53 27.78
CA ARG A 1096 25.27 -15.09 27.64
C ARG A 1096 24.84 -14.36 28.89
N HIS A 1097 25.49 -13.24 29.17
CA HIS A 1097 25.10 -12.40 30.30
C HIS A 1097 25.51 -10.95 30.08
N LEU A 1098 24.57 -10.02 30.34
CA LEU A 1098 24.82 -8.58 30.37
C LEU A 1098 24.40 -8.01 31.72
N GLU A 1099 25.32 -7.34 32.42
CA GLU A 1099 24.98 -6.69 33.68
C GLU A 1099 24.13 -5.42 33.46
N GLY A 1100 23.04 -5.26 34.23
CA GLY A 1100 22.23 -4.04 34.24
C GLY A 1100 21.08 -3.98 33.21
N LEU A 1101 20.87 -5.07 32.47
CA LEU A 1101 19.74 -5.26 31.57
C LEU A 1101 19.34 -6.73 31.58
N ASP A 1102 18.13 -7.06 31.98
CA ASP A 1102 17.63 -8.44 31.87
C ASP A 1102 17.43 -8.82 30.38
N PRO A 1103 17.51 -10.11 30.00
CA PRO A 1103 17.33 -10.50 28.60
C PRO A 1103 15.90 -10.25 28.10
N GLY A 1104 15.64 -10.45 26.81
CA GLY A 1104 14.30 -10.31 26.25
C GLY A 1104 13.94 -8.91 25.74
N VAL A 1105 12.63 -8.65 25.58
CA VAL A 1105 12.12 -7.37 25.03
C VAL A 1105 11.75 -6.42 26.15
N HIS A 1106 12.12 -5.16 25.99
CA HIS A 1106 11.82 -4.06 26.91
C HIS A 1106 11.09 -2.96 26.16
N VAL A 1107 10.16 -2.27 26.82
CA VAL A 1107 9.46 -1.12 26.24
C VAL A 1107 9.70 0.13 27.07
N VAL A 1108 10.05 1.23 26.40
CA VAL A 1108 10.10 2.58 26.96
C VAL A 1108 9.05 3.43 26.25
N ARG A 1109 8.06 3.88 27.01
CA ARG A 1109 7.02 4.79 26.51
C ARG A 1109 7.47 6.23 26.72
N VAL A 1110 7.63 6.99 25.63
CA VAL A 1110 8.09 8.38 25.63
C VAL A 1110 6.94 9.27 25.14
N PRO A 1111 6.29 10.06 26.01
CA PRO A 1111 5.20 10.93 25.59
C PRO A 1111 5.71 12.07 24.68
N HIS A 1112 5.18 12.15 23.45
CA HIS A 1112 5.37 13.27 22.53
C HIS A 1112 4.16 13.39 21.59
N ARG A 1113 4.01 14.53 20.91
CA ARG A 1113 2.87 14.83 20.01
C ARG A 1113 3.36 15.53 18.74
N GLY A 1114 2.78 15.21 17.58
CA GLY A 1114 3.03 15.91 16.31
C GLY A 1114 4.40 15.67 15.65
N ASN A 1115 5.16 14.69 16.14
CA ASN A 1115 6.33 14.13 15.47
C ASN A 1115 5.90 13.12 14.41
N VAL A 1116 6.44 13.25 13.20
CA VAL A 1116 6.02 12.53 11.98
C VAL A 1116 7.07 11.49 11.56
N VAL A 1117 8.25 11.94 11.14
CA VAL A 1117 9.35 11.06 10.67
C VAL A 1117 10.59 11.09 11.57
N ASP A 1118 10.60 11.96 12.58
CA ASP A 1118 11.68 12.09 13.55
C ASP A 1118 11.15 12.60 14.90
N SER A 1119 11.74 12.13 16.01
CA SER A 1119 11.43 12.55 17.37
C SER A 1119 12.72 12.86 18.14
N PRO A 1120 12.91 14.12 18.57
CA PRO A 1120 13.97 14.51 19.52
C PRO A 1120 13.88 13.76 20.85
N GLU A 1121 12.66 13.50 21.34
CA GLU A 1121 12.41 12.86 22.62
C GLU A 1121 12.86 11.39 22.61
N GLU A 1122 12.48 10.64 21.58
CA GLU A 1122 12.95 9.26 21.41
C GLU A 1122 14.46 9.20 21.15
N SER A 1123 15.00 10.11 20.34
CA SER A 1123 16.44 10.18 20.07
C SER A 1123 17.26 10.37 21.35
N ALA A 1124 16.80 11.26 22.24
CA ALA A 1124 17.46 11.45 23.51
C ALA A 1124 17.32 10.25 24.46
N GLU A 1125 16.19 9.54 24.42
CA GLU A 1125 16.03 8.29 25.18
C GLU A 1125 16.97 7.21 24.64
N VAL A 1126 17.17 7.10 23.32
CA VAL A 1126 18.18 6.22 22.70
C VAL A 1126 19.57 6.51 23.28
N VAL A 1127 20.00 7.78 23.29
CA VAL A 1127 21.31 8.18 23.85
C VAL A 1127 21.41 7.79 25.33
N ALA A 1128 20.37 8.08 26.12
CA ALA A 1128 20.35 7.78 27.55
C ALA A 1128 20.45 6.26 27.85
N GLN A 1129 19.78 5.42 27.05
CA GLN A 1129 19.86 3.97 27.19
C GLN A 1129 21.25 3.44 26.81
N ILE A 1130 21.88 3.98 25.77
CA ILE A 1130 23.22 3.56 25.35
C ILE A 1130 24.27 3.94 26.42
N GLN A 1131 24.25 5.19 26.89
CA GLN A 1131 25.14 5.65 27.97
C GLN A 1131 25.01 4.82 29.25
N ALA A 1132 23.82 4.29 29.53
CA ALA A 1132 23.59 3.43 30.69
C ALA A 1132 24.22 2.04 30.59
N LEU A 1133 24.39 1.53 29.36
CA LEU A 1133 24.80 0.16 29.08
C LEU A 1133 26.28 0.05 28.73
N LEU A 1134 26.86 1.08 28.09
CA LEU A 1134 28.27 1.06 27.71
C LEU A 1134 29.16 0.89 28.94
N GLY A 1135 30.19 0.05 28.78
CA GLY A 1135 31.13 -0.29 29.85
C GLY A 1135 30.64 -1.36 30.83
N LYS A 1136 29.38 -1.79 30.77
CA LYS A 1136 28.87 -2.89 31.60
C LYS A 1136 29.48 -4.24 31.19
N PRO A 1137 29.75 -5.17 32.13
CA PRO A 1137 30.23 -6.51 31.81
C PRO A 1137 29.27 -7.27 30.87
N TRP A 1138 29.82 -7.75 29.75
CA TRP A 1138 29.15 -8.53 28.72
C TRP A 1138 29.94 -9.82 28.45
N THR A 1139 29.25 -10.95 28.49
CA THR A 1139 29.77 -12.28 28.14
C THR A 1139 29.00 -12.81 26.93
N ASP A 1140 29.70 -13.05 25.82
CA ASP A 1140 29.15 -13.73 24.64
C ASP A 1140 29.71 -15.15 24.57
N SER A 1141 28.86 -16.14 24.31
CA SER A 1141 29.30 -17.52 24.06
C SER A 1141 30.11 -17.56 22.76
N ALA A 1142 31.41 -17.83 22.83
CA ALA A 1142 32.31 -17.80 21.66
C ALA A 1142 31.82 -18.71 20.51
N HIS A 1143 32.04 -18.26 19.27
CA HIS A 1143 31.85 -19.10 18.08
C HIS A 1143 33.05 -20.03 17.91
N GLY A 1144 32.83 -21.33 18.08
CA GLY A 1144 33.80 -22.37 17.78
C GLY A 1144 34.63 -22.78 18.99
N ASP A 1145 34.59 -24.08 19.26
CA ASP A 1145 35.39 -24.82 20.24
C ASP A 1145 34.85 -24.86 21.69
N GLU A 1146 34.16 -25.95 22.03
CA GLU A 1146 33.78 -26.29 23.42
C GLU A 1146 35.03 -26.49 24.32
N SER A 1147 36.23 -26.58 23.74
CA SER A 1147 37.49 -26.67 24.49
C SER A 1147 38.11 -25.31 24.86
N ALA A 1148 37.58 -24.20 24.33
CA ALA A 1148 37.92 -22.86 24.81
C ALA A 1148 37.06 -22.57 26.06
N GLY A 1149 37.72 -22.42 27.22
CA GLY A 1149 37.05 -22.16 28.50
C GLY A 1149 36.09 -20.96 28.48
N ALA A 1150 35.26 -20.85 29.51
CA ALA A 1150 34.21 -19.83 29.65
C ALA A 1150 34.69 -18.44 29.16
N ALA A 1151 33.96 -17.85 28.22
CA ALA A 1151 34.28 -16.53 27.68
C ALA A 1151 34.39 -15.50 28.80
N GLU A 1152 35.54 -14.83 28.92
CA GLU A 1152 35.74 -13.81 29.93
C GLU A 1152 34.80 -12.62 29.69
N ALA A 1153 34.21 -12.11 30.78
CA ALA A 1153 33.37 -10.92 30.71
C ALA A 1153 34.23 -9.72 30.29
N ARG A 1154 33.80 -9.02 29.23
CA ARG A 1154 34.43 -7.79 28.76
C ARG A 1154 33.47 -6.61 28.84
N PRO A 1155 33.94 -5.36 28.88
CA PRO A 1155 33.05 -4.20 28.80
C PRO A 1155 32.26 -4.20 27.48
N LEU A 1156 30.97 -3.86 27.57
CA LEU A 1156 30.10 -3.64 26.42
C LEU A 1156 30.60 -2.42 25.62
N ALA A 1157 30.89 -2.63 24.33
CA ALA A 1157 31.43 -1.61 23.44
C ALA A 1157 30.36 -1.07 22.48
N PRO A 1158 30.57 0.10 21.84
CA PRO A 1158 29.63 0.65 20.86
C PRO A 1158 29.26 -0.31 19.72
N ALA A 1159 30.18 -1.18 19.30
CA ALA A 1159 29.93 -2.19 18.27
C ALA A 1159 28.91 -3.26 18.70
N ASP A 1160 28.73 -3.49 20.01
CA ASP A 1160 27.77 -4.43 20.57
C ASP A 1160 26.35 -3.86 20.66
N VAL A 1161 26.15 -2.62 20.23
CA VAL A 1161 24.85 -1.94 20.24
C VAL A 1161 24.45 -1.57 18.82
N LEU A 1162 23.18 -1.77 18.50
CA LEU A 1162 22.60 -1.46 17.21
C LEU A 1162 21.31 -0.67 17.38
N VAL A 1163 21.21 0.48 16.71
CA VAL A 1163 20.02 1.33 16.75
C VAL A 1163 19.28 1.24 15.42
N VAL A 1164 18.05 0.75 15.48
CA VAL A 1164 17.11 0.68 14.38
C VAL A 1164 16.13 1.83 14.50
N ALA A 1165 15.91 2.58 13.42
CA ALA A 1165 14.86 3.59 13.37
C ALA A 1165 13.92 3.35 12.17
N ALA A 1166 12.64 3.65 12.35
CA ALA A 1166 11.63 3.45 11.30
C ALA A 1166 11.85 4.34 10.07
N TYR A 1167 12.48 5.51 10.25
CA TYR A 1167 12.65 6.52 9.19
C TYR A 1167 14.10 6.97 9.06
N ASN A 1168 14.51 7.29 7.82
CA ASN A 1168 15.85 7.85 7.55
C ASN A 1168 16.08 9.20 8.26
N ALA A 1169 15.06 10.05 8.38
CA ALA A 1169 15.17 11.32 9.12
C ALA A 1169 15.51 11.07 10.60
N GLN A 1170 14.86 10.10 11.24
CA GLN A 1170 15.20 9.67 12.59
C GLN A 1170 16.61 9.07 12.69
N VAL A 1171 17.06 8.29 11.69
CA VAL A 1171 18.46 7.80 11.63
C VAL A 1171 19.44 8.96 11.68
N GLN A 1172 19.24 10.01 10.86
CA GLN A 1172 20.17 11.15 10.82
C GLN A 1172 20.13 11.95 12.13
N ARG A 1173 18.94 12.15 12.71
CA ARG A 1173 18.79 12.78 14.03
C ARG A 1173 19.56 12.02 15.11
N ILE A 1174 19.34 10.71 15.22
CA ILE A 1174 20.00 9.86 16.21
C ILE A 1174 21.52 9.87 16.01
N ARG A 1175 22.02 9.81 14.76
CA ARG A 1175 23.46 9.91 14.49
C ARG A 1175 24.05 11.22 14.97
N ARG A 1176 23.38 12.35 14.71
CA ARG A 1176 23.82 13.66 15.20
C ARG A 1176 23.85 13.69 16.73
N ASP A 1177 22.76 13.29 17.38
CA ASP A 1177 22.65 13.35 18.84
C ASP A 1177 23.65 12.36 19.52
N LEU A 1178 23.97 11.24 18.88
CA LEU A 1178 25.06 10.34 19.31
C LEU A 1178 26.44 10.96 19.13
N ALA A 1179 26.71 11.62 18.00
CA ALA A 1179 27.98 12.31 17.78
C ALA A 1179 28.20 13.44 18.79
N GLU A 1180 27.16 14.22 19.11
CA GLU A 1180 27.20 15.23 20.18
C GLU A 1180 27.49 14.62 21.56
N ALA A 1181 27.07 13.37 21.79
CA ALA A 1181 27.37 12.61 22.99
C ALA A 1181 28.71 11.84 22.95
N GLY A 1182 29.50 11.94 21.88
CA GLY A 1182 30.77 11.23 21.70
C GLY A 1182 30.62 9.73 21.42
N LEU A 1183 29.52 9.32 20.78
CA LEU A 1183 29.12 7.93 20.53
C LEU A 1183 28.99 7.60 19.03
N GLU A 1184 29.75 8.27 18.15
CA GLU A 1184 29.66 8.07 16.69
C GLU A 1184 29.95 6.61 16.22
N ALA A 1185 30.61 5.81 17.04
CA ALA A 1185 30.92 4.40 16.73
C ALA A 1185 29.71 3.46 16.82
N VAL A 1186 28.57 3.90 17.37
CA VAL A 1186 27.34 3.09 17.44
C VAL A 1186 26.71 2.98 16.05
N ARG A 1187 26.32 1.77 15.66
CA ARG A 1187 25.68 1.51 14.36
C ARG A 1187 24.22 1.96 14.38
N VAL A 1188 23.85 2.88 13.48
CA VAL A 1188 22.47 3.40 13.32
C VAL A 1188 22.00 3.26 11.87
N GLY A 1189 20.77 2.80 11.67
CA GLY A 1189 20.19 2.57 10.34
C GLY A 1189 18.72 2.15 10.37
N THR A 1190 18.12 2.02 9.20
CA THR A 1190 16.78 1.42 9.05
C THR A 1190 16.86 -0.10 9.11
N VAL A 1191 15.71 -0.75 9.27
CA VAL A 1191 15.58 -2.22 9.33
C VAL A 1191 16.25 -2.89 8.12
N ASP A 1192 16.05 -2.34 6.91
CA ASP A 1192 16.53 -2.89 5.64
C ASP A 1192 18.07 -2.94 5.57
N LYS A 1193 18.77 -1.99 6.22
CA LYS A 1193 20.24 -1.92 6.22
C LYS A 1193 20.88 -2.99 7.13
N PHE A 1194 20.14 -3.52 8.10
CA PHE A 1194 20.67 -4.43 9.12
C PHE A 1194 20.30 -5.89 8.90
N GLN A 1195 19.80 -6.25 7.72
CA GLN A 1195 19.61 -7.66 7.38
C GLN A 1195 20.93 -8.43 7.50
N GLY A 1196 20.87 -9.60 8.14
CA GLY A 1196 22.05 -10.43 8.43
C GLY A 1196 22.93 -9.98 9.60
N GLN A 1197 22.84 -8.73 10.07
CA GLN A 1197 23.66 -8.24 11.18
C GLN A 1197 23.13 -8.67 12.56
N GLU A 1198 23.96 -8.52 13.60
CA GLU A 1198 23.61 -8.78 15.00
C GLU A 1198 24.40 -7.90 15.97
N ALA A 1199 23.88 -7.76 17.19
CA ALA A 1199 24.44 -6.99 18.29
C ALA A 1199 24.01 -7.60 19.64
N ALA A 1200 24.69 -7.26 20.74
CA ALA A 1200 24.26 -7.71 22.07
C ALA A 1200 22.88 -7.11 22.41
N VAL A 1201 22.72 -5.80 22.19
CA VAL A 1201 21.49 -5.05 22.46
C VAL A 1201 21.05 -4.28 21.21
N VAL A 1202 19.73 -4.32 20.94
CA VAL A 1202 19.10 -3.51 19.90
C VAL A 1202 18.19 -2.46 20.51
N LEU A 1203 18.22 -1.24 20.00
CA LEU A 1203 17.27 -0.19 20.33
C LEU A 1203 16.44 0.14 19.08
N LEU A 1204 15.11 0.10 19.19
CA LEU A 1204 14.18 0.42 18.12
C LEU A 1204 13.45 1.72 18.45
N SER A 1205 13.60 2.76 17.60
CA SER A 1205 12.87 4.02 17.69
C SER A 1205 11.82 4.11 16.58
N LEU A 1206 10.55 4.35 16.97
CA LEU A 1206 9.41 4.42 16.05
C LEU A 1206 9.14 5.84 15.52
N ALA A 1207 9.61 6.88 16.23
CA ALA A 1207 9.55 8.31 15.92
C ALA A 1207 8.16 8.96 15.84
N ALA A 1208 7.19 8.32 15.19
CA ALA A 1208 5.86 8.89 15.00
C ALA A 1208 5.10 8.97 16.34
N SER A 1209 4.38 10.07 16.57
CA SER A 1209 3.66 10.28 17.85
C SER A 1209 2.34 9.54 17.94
N SER A 1210 1.68 9.35 16.80
CA SER A 1210 0.36 8.74 16.67
C SER A 1210 0.21 8.11 15.28
N ALA A 1211 -0.90 7.39 15.08
CA ALA A 1211 -1.28 6.86 13.77
C ALA A 1211 -1.40 7.97 12.71
N ASP A 1212 -2.01 9.09 13.09
CA ASP A 1212 -2.29 10.22 12.20
C ASP A 1212 -1.01 10.95 11.76
N ASP A 1213 0.07 10.80 12.54
CA ASP A 1213 1.38 11.39 12.24
C ASP A 1213 2.27 10.47 11.38
N ALA A 1214 1.87 9.22 11.11
CA ALA A 1214 2.67 8.28 10.32
C ALA A 1214 2.43 8.48 8.81
N PRO A 1215 3.37 9.04 8.04
CA PRO A 1215 3.12 9.45 6.64
C PRO A 1215 2.95 8.28 5.67
N ARG A 1216 3.39 7.07 6.06
CA ARG A 1216 3.23 5.82 5.30
C ARG A 1216 2.22 4.86 5.96
N GLY A 1217 1.37 5.39 6.84
CA GLY A 1217 0.46 4.59 7.66
C GLY A 1217 1.17 3.82 8.77
N LEU A 1218 0.38 3.27 9.69
CA LEU A 1218 0.89 2.41 10.76
C LEU A 1218 1.31 1.03 10.24
N GLY A 1219 0.73 0.51 9.16
CA GLY A 1219 1.14 -0.75 8.56
C GLY A 1219 2.63 -0.80 8.22
N PHE A 1220 3.22 0.34 7.83
CA PHE A 1220 4.66 0.46 7.63
C PHE A 1220 5.48 0.35 8.93
N VAL A 1221 5.04 1.04 10.00
CA VAL A 1221 5.79 1.15 11.27
C VAL A 1221 5.65 -0.10 12.13
N LEU A 1222 4.44 -0.69 12.16
CA LEU A 1222 4.07 -1.82 13.01
C LEU A 1222 4.06 -3.16 12.26
N SER A 1223 4.60 -3.20 11.03
CA SER A 1223 4.75 -4.43 10.26
C SER A 1223 5.41 -5.53 11.09
N ARG A 1224 4.69 -6.65 11.26
CA ARG A 1224 5.14 -7.86 11.97
C ARG A 1224 6.53 -8.32 11.47
N ASN A 1225 6.72 -8.35 10.16
CA ASN A 1225 7.98 -8.69 9.52
C ASN A 1225 9.13 -7.74 9.88
N ARG A 1226 8.88 -6.42 9.87
CA ARG A 1226 9.90 -5.41 10.24
C ARG A 1226 10.26 -5.48 11.71
N LEU A 1227 9.27 -5.66 12.58
CA LEU A 1227 9.47 -5.84 14.02
C LEU A 1227 10.26 -7.12 14.33
N ASN A 1228 9.89 -8.23 13.71
CA ASN A 1228 10.62 -9.50 13.80
C ASN A 1228 12.08 -9.30 13.41
N VAL A 1229 12.34 -8.66 12.27
CA VAL A 1229 13.71 -8.35 11.83
C VAL A 1229 14.43 -7.45 12.81
N ALA A 1230 13.81 -6.36 13.27
CA ALA A 1230 14.47 -5.40 14.17
C ALA A 1230 14.87 -6.06 15.50
N ILE A 1231 13.95 -6.76 16.15
CA ILE A 1231 14.13 -7.34 17.48
C ILE A 1231 15.11 -8.52 17.44
N SER A 1232 15.04 -9.35 16.40
CA SER A 1232 15.91 -10.52 16.24
C SER A 1232 17.36 -10.21 15.83
N ARG A 1233 17.74 -8.92 15.71
CA ARG A 1233 19.15 -8.50 15.64
C ARG A 1233 19.84 -8.56 17.01
N GLY A 1234 19.09 -8.60 18.11
CA GLY A 1234 19.64 -8.72 19.45
C GLY A 1234 20.09 -10.15 19.78
N LYS A 1235 21.22 -10.30 20.46
CA LYS A 1235 21.64 -11.57 21.08
C LYS A 1235 21.03 -11.72 22.48
N TRP A 1236 20.97 -10.62 23.23
CA TRP A 1236 20.54 -10.59 24.64
C TRP A 1236 19.18 -9.92 24.82
N ALA A 1237 19.03 -8.68 24.35
CA ALA A 1237 17.82 -7.89 24.56
C ALA A 1237 17.51 -6.93 23.41
N ALA A 1238 16.24 -6.53 23.32
CA ALA A 1238 15.77 -5.46 22.44
C ALA A 1238 14.96 -4.43 23.24
N VAL A 1239 15.15 -3.14 22.97
CA VAL A 1239 14.44 -2.03 23.64
C VAL A 1239 13.61 -1.28 22.61
N VAL A 1240 12.30 -1.37 22.71
CA VAL A 1240 11.34 -0.64 21.86
C VAL A 1240 11.01 0.70 22.52
N ILE A 1241 11.35 1.79 21.84
CA ILE A 1241 11.10 3.17 22.26
C ILE A 1241 9.97 3.72 21.39
N ARG A 1242 8.87 4.11 22.03
CA ARG A 1242 7.65 4.53 21.33
C ARG A 1242 6.84 5.59 22.06
N SER A 1243 6.05 6.36 21.31
CA SER A 1243 4.94 7.14 21.86
C SER A 1243 3.78 6.23 22.35
N PRO A 1244 3.15 6.55 23.50
CA PRO A 1244 1.87 5.96 23.90
C PRO A 1244 0.76 6.13 22.85
N GLY A 1245 0.81 7.20 22.04
CA GLY A 1245 -0.22 7.53 21.05
C GLY A 1245 -0.25 6.60 19.84
N LEU A 1246 0.80 5.81 19.60
CA LEU A 1246 0.89 4.94 18.42
C LEU A 1246 -0.15 3.82 18.39
N THR A 1247 -0.57 3.32 19.56
CA THR A 1247 -1.59 2.26 19.67
C THR A 1247 -3.01 2.81 19.85
N ARG A 1248 -3.20 4.14 19.91
CA ARG A 1248 -4.50 4.77 20.17
C ARG A 1248 -5.30 4.97 18.89
N HIS A 1249 -5.45 3.96 18.06
CA HIS A 1249 -6.11 4.07 16.77
C HIS A 1249 -6.71 2.73 16.37
N LEU A 1250 -7.80 2.78 15.59
CA LEU A 1250 -8.37 1.61 14.95
C LEU A 1250 -8.02 1.70 13.46
N PRO A 1251 -7.09 0.86 12.97
CA PRO A 1251 -6.77 0.78 11.55
C PRO A 1251 -8.02 0.56 10.71
N TRP A 1252 -8.05 1.06 9.48
CA TRP A 1252 -9.21 0.85 8.61
C TRP A 1252 -9.26 -0.59 8.07
N ASP A 1253 -8.08 -1.14 7.83
CA ASP A 1253 -7.85 -2.46 7.27
C ASP A 1253 -7.67 -3.54 8.37
N PRO A 1254 -8.32 -4.72 8.25
CA PRO A 1254 -8.17 -5.81 9.21
C PRO A 1254 -6.76 -6.36 9.39
N ASP A 1255 -5.94 -6.42 8.34
CA ASP A 1255 -4.58 -6.94 8.44
C ASP A 1255 -3.69 -5.97 9.23
N GLU A 1256 -3.90 -4.66 9.04
CA GLU A 1256 -3.28 -3.64 9.90
C GLU A 1256 -3.73 -3.75 11.36
N LEU A 1257 -4.99 -4.13 11.63
CA LEU A 1257 -5.47 -4.40 12.99
C LEU A 1257 -4.78 -5.62 13.59
N SER A 1258 -4.59 -6.70 12.83
CA SER A 1258 -3.82 -7.87 13.28
C SER A 1258 -2.37 -7.48 13.60
N ALA A 1259 -1.71 -6.70 12.73
CA ALA A 1259 -0.36 -6.20 12.98
C ALA A 1259 -0.28 -5.32 14.24
N LEU A 1260 -1.28 -4.46 14.46
CA LEU A 1260 -1.40 -3.67 15.69
C LEU A 1260 -1.58 -4.57 16.92
N GLY A 1261 -2.42 -5.60 16.85
CA GLY A 1261 -2.62 -6.58 17.91
C GLY A 1261 -1.34 -7.32 18.28
N ALA A 1262 -0.62 -7.84 17.28
CA ALA A 1262 0.67 -8.48 17.48
C ALA A 1262 1.70 -7.54 18.14
N PHE A 1263 1.73 -6.27 17.74
CA PHE A 1263 2.59 -5.26 18.36
C PHE A 1263 2.20 -4.94 19.81
N ILE A 1264 0.91 -4.85 20.12
CA ILE A 1264 0.40 -4.64 21.48
C ILE A 1264 0.77 -5.82 22.38
N THR A 1265 0.55 -7.05 21.91
CA THR A 1265 0.93 -8.28 22.63
C THR A 1265 2.42 -8.29 22.94
N LEU A 1266 3.25 -8.07 21.92
CA LEU A 1266 4.71 -7.95 22.07
C LEU A 1266 5.10 -6.90 23.12
N CYS A 1267 4.45 -5.73 23.12
CA CYS A 1267 4.74 -4.66 24.07
C CYS A 1267 4.20 -4.93 25.49
N SER A 1268 3.12 -5.71 25.61
CA SER A 1268 2.47 -6.03 26.88
C SER A 1268 3.21 -7.15 27.61
N ASP A 1269 3.74 -8.12 26.87
CA ASP A 1269 4.59 -9.20 27.40
C ASP A 1269 6.03 -8.72 27.68
N ALA A 1270 6.43 -7.59 27.09
CA ALA A 1270 7.74 -6.98 27.32
C ALA A 1270 7.87 -6.33 28.70
N ARG A 1271 9.11 -6.26 29.20
CA ARG A 1271 9.43 -5.63 30.49
C ARG A 1271 9.32 -4.12 30.39
N GLU A 1272 8.57 -3.51 31.31
CA GLU A 1272 8.44 -2.04 31.35
C GLU A 1272 9.70 -1.36 31.87
N ARG A 1273 10.18 -0.34 31.14
CA ARG A 1273 11.22 0.57 31.60
C ARG A 1273 10.71 2.00 31.60
N ARG A 1274 10.90 2.70 32.72
CA ARG A 1274 10.60 4.13 32.81
C ARG A 1274 11.62 4.91 31.98
N SER A 1275 11.15 5.94 31.26
CA SER A 1275 12.05 6.90 30.61
C SER A 1275 13.00 7.51 31.64
N ARG A 1276 14.26 7.70 31.25
CA ARG A 1276 15.31 8.20 32.15
C ARG A 1276 15.34 9.72 32.31
N ARG A 1277 14.40 10.47 31.70
CA ARG A 1277 14.29 11.92 31.88
C ARG A 1277 13.50 12.27 33.13
N ARG A 1278 14.21 12.82 34.13
CA ARG A 1278 13.67 13.79 35.09
C ARG A 1278 13.97 15.19 34.59
#